data_AF-A0A5C6MXM3-F1
#
_entry.id   AF-A0A5C6MXM3-F1
#
_cell.length_a   1.000
_cell.length_b   1.000
_cell.length_c   1.000
_cell.angle_alpha   90.00
_cell.angle_beta   90.00
_cell.angle_gamma   90.00
#
_symmetry.space_group_name_H-M   'P 1'
#
loop_
_entity.id
_entity.type
_entity.pdbx_description
1 polymer ?
#
loop_
_entity_poly.entity_id
_entity_poly.type
_entity_poly.pdbx_seq_one_letter_code
_entity_poly.pdbx_strand_id
1 'polypeptide(L)'
;MHEQMSFINGWIQDNNELADKCRWAVWLANCQLETIQEYQEELFSLSEGFSAGDGNEQNCGKDPAVPLPVMDPRHLFELLLICTLIAQAAEMLSEAQSSKALAVLQRASSLPAPRTLVAHTHILSGACFSSMNCPQMALNYYKEALETDPRCVCALYQSILVYRELDNTQAEIQALRLLHSVSNTTVTSLLPSRSLNRLLSVPPALSVLHCLAQKSVLHGRVLEGVEYFLDLLASLHSDDQHGVHAELSPLPRLPELYLEAGAALLMAQRPADCMALCDEVIGLTLELLPEKLVLEEEEERGEAGAVNPNEERMRMILWAGAAYLLQGHCHTHTRDWKQAVTHYTRCINLLVRVFFKHRGCPPQVPDADVVAKCGTSVRVLQRLKGLSLAGRGISFSQTERLKEALRDLQHSLHVLPVSPPLSVYYVWFGVTCLFMGAVSDCVGAGLWCGEVLRRLGRKQDAAACWEKTRSSATPSSTESKNDDLSTAILKQKNRPNRLIVDESINEDNSVVSLSQTKMDELQLFRGDTVLMKGKKRRETVCIVLSDDTCSDEKVRMNRVVRNNLRVRLGDVISIQPCPDVKYGKRIHVLPIDDTVEGITGNLFEVYLKPYFLEAYRPIRKGDIFLVRGGMRAVEFKVVETDPSPYCIVAPDTVIHCEGEPIRREDEEESLNEVGYDDIGGVRKQLAQIKEMVELPLRHPALFKAIGVKPPRGILLYGPPGTGKTLIARAVANETGAFFFLINGPEIMSKLAGESESNLRKAFEEAEKNAPAIIFIDELDAIAPKREKTHGEVERRIVSQLLTLMDGLKQRAHVIVMAATNRPNSIDPALRRFGRFDREVDIGIPDATGRLEILQIHTKNMKLADDVDLEQVANETHGHVGADLAALCSEAALQAIRKKMDLIDLEDETIDAEVMNSLAVTMDDFKWALSQSNPSALRETVVEVPNITWDDIGGLDDVKRELQELVQYPVEHPDKFLKFGMTPSKGVLFYGPPGCGKTLLAKAIANECQANFISIKGPELLTMWFGESEANARQAAPCVLFFDELDSIAKARGGNVGDGGGAADRVINQILTEMDGMSSKKNVFIIGATNRPDIIDPAILRPGRLDQLIYIPLPDEKSRISILKANLRKSPISQDVDLDFLAKMTNGFSGADLTEICQRACKLAIRESIESEIRRERERQTNPSAMEVEEDDPVPEIRKDHFEEAMRFARRSVSDNDIRKYEMFAQTLQQSRGFGSFRFPSSTAGASGPSHGTGGTGSGPVFNEDNDDDLYA
;
A
#
# COMPACT_ATOMS: atom_id res chain seq x y z
N MET A 1 67.88 1.25 25.23
CA MET A 1 67.39 1.15 26.61
C MET A 1 66.87 2.47 27.16
N HIS A 2 67.65 3.56 27.19
CA HIS A 2 67.17 4.85 27.71
C HIS A 2 66.01 5.47 26.89
N GLU A 3 65.99 5.27 25.56
CA GLU A 3 64.86 5.67 24.69
C GLU A 3 63.61 4.80 24.89
N GLN A 4 63.79 3.49 25.15
CA GLN A 4 62.68 2.59 25.47
C GLN A 4 62.07 2.93 26.85
N MET A 5 62.87 3.28 27.85
CA MET A 5 62.36 3.76 29.13
C MET A 5 61.66 5.13 29.03
N SER A 6 62.09 6.00 28.11
CA SER A 6 61.39 7.28 27.87
C SER A 6 60.02 7.08 27.19
N PHE A 7 59.93 6.11 26.28
CA PHE A 7 58.67 5.72 25.62
C PHE A 7 57.70 5.08 26.62
N ILE A 8 58.23 4.27 27.54
CA ILE A 8 57.47 3.63 28.62
C ILE A 8 56.94 4.67 29.63
N ASN A 9 57.77 5.64 30.03
CA ASN A 9 57.33 6.71 30.94
C ASN A 9 56.30 7.65 30.30
N GLY A 10 56.43 7.93 28.99
CA GLY A 10 55.43 8.71 28.25
C GLY A 10 54.09 7.98 28.11
N TRP A 11 54.10 6.67 27.89
CA TRP A 11 52.86 5.89 27.71
C TRP A 11 52.13 5.58 29.03
N ILE A 12 52.87 5.45 30.14
CA ILE A 12 52.30 5.32 31.50
C ILE A 12 51.61 6.62 31.95
N GLN A 13 52.03 7.79 31.43
CA GLN A 13 51.38 9.08 31.69
C GLN A 13 50.00 9.21 31.04
N ASP A 14 49.78 8.58 29.89
CA ASP A 14 48.53 8.71 29.13
C ASP A 14 47.42 7.73 29.56
N ASN A 15 47.78 6.60 30.20
CA ASN A 15 46.83 5.53 30.55
C ASN A 15 46.80 5.24 32.05
N ASN A 16 45.79 5.79 32.75
CA ASN A 16 45.62 5.66 34.20
C ASN A 16 44.93 4.36 34.67
N GLU A 17 44.53 3.46 33.76
CA GLU A 17 43.74 2.28 34.13
C GLU A 17 44.59 1.08 34.57
N LEU A 18 44.21 0.49 35.71
CA LEU A 18 44.85 -0.69 36.32
C LEU A 18 44.84 -1.94 35.40
N ALA A 19 43.89 -2.00 34.47
CA ALA A 19 43.68 -3.12 33.55
C ALA A 19 44.77 -3.21 32.46
N ASP A 20 45.21 -2.07 31.92
CA ASP A 20 46.28 -2.03 30.91
C ASP A 20 47.66 -2.27 31.54
N LYS A 21 47.84 -1.90 32.82
CA LYS A 21 49.04 -2.24 33.61
C LYS A 21 49.18 -3.76 33.82
N CYS A 22 48.07 -4.48 34.01
CA CYS A 22 48.06 -5.94 34.11
C CYS A 22 48.34 -6.63 32.77
N ARG A 23 47.81 -6.10 31.65
CA ARG A 23 48.08 -6.60 30.28
C ARG A 23 49.57 -6.59 29.96
N TRP A 24 50.26 -5.54 30.35
CA TRP A 24 51.70 -5.39 30.13
C TRP A 24 52.55 -6.31 31.01
N ALA A 25 52.21 -6.45 32.29
CA ALA A 25 52.91 -7.38 33.20
C ALA A 25 52.81 -8.85 32.71
N VAL A 26 51.65 -9.24 32.17
CA VAL A 26 51.43 -10.55 31.55
C VAL A 26 52.21 -10.70 30.23
N TRP A 27 52.25 -9.67 29.40
CA TRP A 27 53.02 -9.70 28.15
C TRP A 27 54.52 -9.87 28.42
N LEU A 28 55.06 -9.13 29.40
CA LEU A 28 56.45 -9.29 29.85
C LEU A 28 56.71 -10.71 30.36
N ALA A 29 55.84 -11.26 31.22
CA ALA A 29 55.96 -12.63 31.73
C ALA A 29 55.95 -13.70 30.63
N ASN A 30 55.22 -13.48 29.53
CA ASN A 30 55.13 -14.42 28.40
C ASN A 30 56.26 -14.27 27.38
N CYS A 31 56.80 -13.07 27.18
CA CYS A 31 57.76 -12.84 26.11
C CYS A 31 59.17 -13.37 26.43
N GLN A 32 59.54 -13.57 27.69
CA GLN A 32 60.94 -13.82 28.06
C GLN A 32 61.10 -14.45 29.46
N LEU A 33 60.75 -15.73 29.60
CA LEU A 33 60.74 -16.46 30.88
C LEU A 33 62.15 -16.70 31.46
N GLU A 34 63.17 -16.85 30.60
CA GLU A 34 64.59 -16.99 31.00
C GLU A 34 65.23 -15.66 31.43
N THR A 35 64.96 -14.58 30.69
CA THR A 35 65.51 -13.25 30.96
C THR A 35 64.87 -12.57 32.17
N ILE A 36 63.61 -12.89 32.52
CA ILE A 36 63.00 -12.41 33.77
C ILE A 36 63.67 -13.05 35.00
N GLN A 37 64.17 -14.28 34.90
CA GLN A 37 64.96 -14.91 35.98
C GLN A 37 66.33 -14.23 36.14
N GLU A 38 66.98 -13.80 35.04
CA GLU A 38 68.21 -13.00 35.08
C GLU A 38 67.98 -11.60 35.68
N TYR A 39 66.89 -10.90 35.31
CA TYR A 39 66.52 -9.61 35.91
C TYR A 39 66.07 -9.74 37.39
N GLN A 40 65.66 -10.92 37.83
CA GLN A 40 65.27 -11.20 39.21
C GLN A 40 66.45 -11.06 40.18
N GLU A 41 67.65 -11.45 39.76
CA GLU A 41 68.89 -11.29 40.53
C GLU A 41 69.40 -9.84 40.50
N GLU A 42 69.29 -9.15 39.35
CA GLU A 42 69.67 -7.73 39.22
C GLU A 42 68.77 -6.79 40.03
N LEU A 43 67.45 -7.00 40.05
CA LEU A 43 66.52 -6.21 40.86
C LEU A 43 66.69 -6.44 42.37
N PHE A 44 67.07 -7.66 42.78
CA PHE A 44 67.42 -7.94 44.17
C PHE A 44 68.64 -7.11 44.61
N SER A 45 69.65 -6.98 43.73
CA SER A 45 70.85 -6.18 43.98
C SER A 45 70.58 -4.66 44.02
N LEU A 46 69.62 -4.16 43.24
CA LEU A 46 69.21 -2.74 43.25
C LEU A 46 68.36 -2.37 44.49
N SER A 47 67.66 -3.34 45.09
CA SER A 47 66.84 -3.12 46.28
C SER A 47 67.63 -3.00 47.59
N GLU A 48 68.86 -3.55 47.63
CA GLU A 48 69.76 -3.42 48.79
C GLU A 48 70.55 -2.10 48.79
N GLY A 49 70.65 -1.40 47.65
CA GLY A 49 71.43 -0.17 47.48
C GLY A 49 70.78 1.15 47.92
N PHE A 50 69.48 1.14 48.29
CA PHE A 50 68.72 2.35 48.63
C PHE A 50 68.36 2.49 50.13
N SER A 51 68.99 1.71 51.01
CA SER A 51 68.80 1.83 52.47
C SER A 51 70.00 2.47 53.19
N ALA A 52 70.21 3.78 52.99
CA ALA A 52 71.04 4.59 53.89
C ALA A 52 70.81 6.09 53.66
N GLY A 53 70.32 6.83 54.67
CA GLY A 53 70.39 8.30 54.68
C GLY A 53 69.22 8.99 55.39
N ASP A 54 69.52 9.55 56.55
CA ASP A 54 68.64 10.15 57.55
C ASP A 54 68.22 11.61 57.23
N GLY A 55 67.06 12.03 57.78
CA GLY A 55 66.60 13.39 58.13
C GLY A 55 66.85 14.64 57.26
N ASN A 56 65.78 15.32 56.81
CA ASN A 56 65.40 16.70 57.23
C ASN A 56 64.29 17.33 56.35
N GLU A 57 63.39 18.08 56.99
CA GLU A 57 62.43 19.01 56.39
C GLU A 57 63.11 20.29 55.85
N GLN A 58 62.67 20.83 54.68
CA GLN A 58 62.30 22.26 54.46
C GLN A 58 62.13 22.69 52.97
N ASN A 59 61.07 23.48 52.74
CA ASN A 59 60.87 24.61 51.82
C ASN A 59 60.86 24.49 50.27
N CYS A 60 59.63 24.61 49.71
CA CYS A 60 59.10 25.54 48.69
C CYS A 60 59.96 26.05 47.49
N GLY A 61 59.47 25.86 46.25
CA GLY A 61 59.52 26.89 45.19
C GLY A 61 59.78 26.48 43.72
N LYS A 62 58.73 26.55 42.89
CA LYS A 62 58.62 26.96 41.44
C LYS A 62 59.45 26.31 40.31
N ASP A 63 58.70 25.59 39.43
CA ASP A 63 58.81 25.28 37.98
C ASP A 63 60.14 24.91 37.31
N PRO A 64 60.13 24.16 36.17
CA PRO A 64 59.26 23.06 35.73
C PRO A 64 60.11 21.80 35.42
N ALA A 65 59.43 20.69 35.04
CA ALA A 65 60.00 19.38 34.67
C ALA A 65 60.17 18.38 35.83
N VAL A 66 59.43 17.27 35.66
CA VAL A 66 59.38 16.03 36.45
C VAL A 66 58.50 16.07 37.72
N PRO A 67 57.31 15.48 37.66
CA PRO A 67 56.72 14.79 38.81
C PRO A 67 56.77 13.27 38.59
N LEU A 68 57.51 12.58 39.46
CA LEU A 68 57.47 11.14 39.64
C LEU A 68 56.05 10.66 40.00
N PRO A 69 55.63 9.49 39.48
CA PRO A 69 54.94 8.51 40.30
C PRO A 69 55.77 7.23 40.38
N VAL A 70 56.39 7.06 41.54
CA VAL A 70 56.98 5.82 42.02
C VAL A 70 55.87 4.74 42.05
N MET A 71 55.93 3.76 41.15
CA MET A 71 55.43 2.43 41.50
C MET A 71 56.50 1.79 42.35
N ASP A 72 56.13 1.43 43.58
CA ASP A 72 57.02 0.74 44.51
C ASP A 72 57.56 -0.53 43.81
N PRO A 73 58.87 -0.68 43.57
CA PRO A 73 59.42 -1.78 42.76
C PRO A 73 59.06 -3.17 43.32
N ARG A 74 58.75 -3.24 44.62
CA ARG A 74 58.23 -4.44 45.31
C ARG A 74 56.85 -4.87 44.79
N HIS A 75 55.94 -3.93 44.54
CA HIS A 75 54.59 -4.24 44.04
C HIS A 75 54.61 -4.73 42.59
N LEU A 76 55.50 -4.18 41.75
CA LEU A 76 55.67 -4.65 40.36
C LEU A 76 56.25 -6.07 40.32
N PHE A 77 57.19 -6.37 41.21
CA PHE A 77 57.78 -7.70 41.37
C PHE A 77 56.74 -8.75 41.79
N GLU A 78 55.91 -8.46 42.79
CA GLU A 78 54.85 -9.36 43.25
C GLU A 78 53.82 -9.65 42.15
N LEU A 79 53.44 -8.63 41.36
CA LEU A 79 52.53 -8.78 40.22
C LEU A 79 53.10 -9.66 39.11
N LEU A 80 54.38 -9.48 38.75
CA LEU A 80 55.06 -10.32 37.76
C LEU A 80 55.21 -11.77 38.25
N LEU A 81 55.47 -11.97 39.54
CA LEU A 81 55.52 -13.30 40.14
C LEU A 81 54.16 -14.02 40.10
N ILE A 82 53.05 -13.33 40.36
CA ILE A 82 51.71 -13.93 40.30
C ILE A 82 51.36 -14.31 38.85
N CYS A 83 51.64 -13.45 37.88
CA CYS A 83 51.39 -13.72 36.45
C CYS A 83 52.21 -14.91 35.93
N THR A 84 53.49 -15.03 36.34
CA THR A 84 54.33 -16.18 35.96
C THR A 84 53.84 -17.50 36.57
N LEU A 85 53.39 -17.49 37.84
CA LEU A 85 52.80 -18.69 38.47
C LEU A 85 51.50 -19.12 37.78
N ILE A 86 50.64 -18.17 37.38
CA ILE A 86 49.40 -18.46 36.62
C ILE A 86 49.72 -19.07 35.25
N ALA A 87 50.71 -18.53 34.53
CA ALA A 87 51.14 -19.05 33.23
C ALA A 87 51.71 -20.47 33.35
N GLN A 88 52.60 -20.72 34.33
CA GLN A 88 53.14 -22.06 34.61
C GLN A 88 52.04 -23.07 34.96
N ALA A 89 51.07 -22.67 35.79
CA ALA A 89 49.95 -23.54 36.14
C ALA A 89 49.10 -23.91 34.92
N ALA A 90 48.87 -22.98 34.00
CA ALA A 90 48.12 -23.24 32.77
C ALA A 90 48.85 -24.17 31.80
N GLU A 91 50.17 -24.06 31.68
CA GLU A 91 50.99 -25.03 30.92
C GLU A 91 50.94 -26.42 31.56
N MET A 92 51.11 -26.52 32.88
CA MET A 92 51.00 -27.79 33.61
C MET A 92 49.62 -28.45 33.46
N LEU A 93 48.55 -27.66 33.41
CA LEU A 93 47.19 -28.13 33.14
C LEU A 93 47.05 -28.68 31.71
N SER A 94 47.68 -28.04 30.72
CA SER A 94 47.69 -28.53 29.34
C SER A 94 48.46 -29.85 29.18
N GLU A 95 49.45 -30.09 30.05
CA GLU A 95 50.21 -31.34 30.17
C GLU A 95 49.55 -32.39 31.11
N ALA A 96 48.30 -32.15 31.56
CA ALA A 96 47.54 -33.00 32.48
C ALA A 96 48.15 -33.21 33.88
N GLN A 97 49.06 -32.33 34.32
CA GLN A 97 49.68 -32.36 35.67
C GLN A 97 48.87 -31.55 36.70
N SER A 98 47.59 -31.88 36.85
CA SER A 98 46.61 -31.09 37.62
C SER A 98 46.95 -30.91 39.10
N SER A 99 47.63 -31.88 39.74
CA SER A 99 48.00 -31.80 41.17
C SER A 99 49.15 -30.84 41.45
N LYS A 100 50.12 -30.76 40.54
CA LYS A 100 51.22 -29.79 40.62
C LYS A 100 50.75 -28.39 40.27
N ALA A 101 49.89 -28.26 39.25
CA ALA A 101 49.26 -26.99 38.88
C ALA A 101 48.47 -26.39 40.06
N LEU A 102 47.72 -27.21 40.80
CA LEU A 102 46.98 -26.76 41.98
C LEU A 102 47.90 -26.24 43.11
N ALA A 103 49.04 -26.88 43.36
CA ALA A 103 50.01 -26.42 44.37
C ALA A 103 50.64 -25.06 43.99
N VAL A 104 50.92 -24.85 42.70
CA VAL A 104 51.42 -23.57 42.15
C VAL A 104 50.35 -22.47 42.30
N LEU A 105 49.08 -22.77 42.01
CA LEU A 105 47.97 -21.83 42.13
C LEU A 105 47.66 -21.46 43.59
N GLN A 106 47.77 -22.41 44.53
CA GLN A 106 47.63 -22.13 45.97
C GLN A 106 48.72 -21.15 46.46
N ARG A 107 49.95 -21.31 45.97
CA ARG A 107 51.04 -20.35 46.23
C ARG A 107 50.73 -18.97 45.65
N ALA A 108 50.20 -18.89 44.43
CA ALA A 108 49.79 -17.63 43.81
C ALA A 108 48.65 -16.94 44.59
N SER A 109 47.70 -17.69 45.15
CA SER A 109 46.57 -17.16 45.93
C SER A 109 46.94 -16.57 47.29
N SER A 110 48.12 -16.92 47.82
CA SER A 110 48.63 -16.42 49.11
C SER A 110 49.31 -15.04 49.03
N LEU A 111 49.51 -14.52 47.82
CA LEU A 111 50.13 -13.22 47.55
C LEU A 111 49.06 -12.14 47.33
N PRO A 112 49.31 -10.87 47.71
CA PRO A 112 48.37 -9.78 47.50
C PRO A 112 48.21 -9.47 46.00
N ALA A 113 47.06 -9.84 45.42
CA ALA A 113 46.81 -9.73 43.98
C ALA A 113 45.54 -8.90 43.66
N PRO A 114 45.48 -8.22 42.50
CA PRO A 114 44.26 -7.59 42.01
C PRO A 114 43.16 -8.63 41.73
N ARG A 115 41.90 -8.26 41.97
CA ARG A 115 40.72 -9.16 41.93
C ARG A 115 40.58 -9.98 40.65
N THR A 116 40.99 -9.43 39.50
CA THR A 116 40.96 -10.10 38.19
C THR A 116 41.92 -11.30 38.12
N LEU A 117 43.14 -11.16 38.65
CA LEU A 117 44.12 -12.26 38.70
C LEU A 117 43.70 -13.34 39.71
N VAL A 118 43.08 -12.94 40.82
CA VAL A 118 42.49 -13.86 41.80
C VAL A 118 41.34 -14.65 41.16
N ALA A 119 40.46 -14.02 40.40
CA ALA A 119 39.41 -14.74 39.68
C ALA A 119 39.99 -15.78 38.70
N HIS A 120 41.07 -15.45 37.98
CA HIS A 120 41.75 -16.41 37.10
C HIS A 120 42.41 -17.59 37.84
N THR A 121 42.96 -17.39 39.04
CA THR A 121 43.48 -18.50 39.84
C THR A 121 42.37 -19.42 40.33
N HIS A 122 41.19 -18.89 40.71
CA HIS A 122 40.03 -19.70 41.06
C HIS A 122 39.49 -20.51 39.85
N ILE A 123 39.45 -19.94 38.64
CA ILE A 123 39.04 -20.68 37.42
C ILE A 123 39.97 -21.86 37.15
N LEU A 124 41.29 -21.62 37.15
CA LEU A 124 42.27 -22.67 36.88
C LEU A 124 42.27 -23.73 37.99
N SER A 125 42.03 -23.33 39.24
CA SER A 125 41.83 -24.26 40.36
C SER A 125 40.58 -25.11 40.17
N GLY A 126 39.47 -24.51 39.74
CA GLY A 126 38.24 -25.22 39.35
C GLY A 126 38.47 -26.21 38.21
N ALA A 127 39.25 -25.83 37.19
CA ALA A 127 39.63 -26.72 36.08
C ALA A 127 40.49 -27.90 36.55
N CYS A 128 41.43 -27.68 37.48
CA CYS A 128 42.20 -28.76 38.13
C CYS A 128 41.29 -29.74 38.89
N PHE A 129 40.26 -29.26 39.60
CA PHE A 129 39.32 -30.14 40.30
C PHE A 129 38.38 -30.87 39.36
N SER A 130 37.99 -30.25 38.24
CA SER A 130 37.21 -30.89 37.18
C SER A 130 37.99 -32.04 36.54
N SER A 131 39.28 -31.84 36.22
CA SER A 131 40.13 -32.91 35.67
C SER A 131 40.45 -34.03 36.67
N MET A 132 40.38 -33.74 37.98
CA MET A 132 40.48 -34.74 39.06
C MET A 132 39.16 -35.44 39.40
N ASN A 133 38.09 -35.25 38.61
CA ASN A 133 36.77 -35.86 38.84
C ASN A 133 36.07 -35.42 40.15
N CYS A 134 36.30 -34.17 40.59
CA CYS A 134 35.69 -33.57 41.78
C CYS A 134 34.74 -32.39 41.40
N PRO A 135 33.58 -32.65 40.76
CA PRO A 135 32.73 -31.63 40.14
C PRO A 135 32.11 -30.64 41.14
N GLN A 136 31.83 -31.07 42.38
CA GLN A 136 31.28 -30.19 43.42
C GLN A 136 32.29 -29.15 43.91
N MET A 137 33.56 -29.55 44.05
CA MET A 137 34.64 -28.62 44.40
C MET A 137 34.93 -27.68 43.23
N ALA A 138 34.89 -28.19 41.99
CA ALA A 138 35.03 -27.35 40.79
C ALA A 138 33.95 -26.25 40.72
N LEU A 139 32.68 -26.59 40.97
CA LEU A 139 31.59 -25.60 41.01
C LEU A 139 31.76 -24.56 42.12
N ASN A 140 32.26 -24.94 43.30
CA ASN A 140 32.55 -23.98 44.37
C ASN A 140 33.65 -22.98 43.94
N TYR A 141 34.72 -23.45 43.31
CA TYR A 141 35.77 -22.55 42.81
C TYR A 141 35.30 -21.66 41.65
N TYR A 142 34.44 -22.16 40.75
CA TYR A 142 33.83 -21.31 39.72
C TYR A 142 32.88 -20.27 40.30
N LYS A 143 32.17 -20.61 41.38
CA LYS A 143 31.36 -19.66 42.12
C LYS A 143 32.21 -18.59 42.80
N GLU A 144 33.29 -18.97 43.48
CA GLU A 144 34.25 -18.02 44.07
C GLU A 144 34.88 -17.11 43.00
N ALA A 145 35.16 -17.63 41.80
CA ALA A 145 35.65 -16.84 40.68
C ALA A 145 34.63 -15.76 40.22
N LEU A 146 33.33 -16.10 40.18
CA LEU A 146 32.26 -15.16 39.83
C LEU A 146 31.98 -14.14 40.96
N GLU A 147 32.15 -14.54 42.22
CA GLU A 147 32.04 -13.64 43.37
C GLU A 147 33.21 -12.64 43.45
N THR A 148 34.40 -13.05 43.00
CA THR A 148 35.60 -12.19 42.95
C THR A 148 35.61 -11.25 41.74
N ASP A 149 35.23 -11.73 40.55
CA ASP A 149 35.01 -10.90 39.36
C ASP A 149 33.76 -11.35 38.57
N PRO A 150 32.65 -10.58 38.63
CA PRO A 150 31.41 -10.93 37.94
C PRO A 150 31.51 -10.81 36.41
N ARG A 151 32.58 -10.22 35.86
CA ARG A 151 32.81 -10.13 34.41
C ARG A 151 33.41 -11.40 33.81
N CYS A 152 33.69 -12.42 34.64
CA CYS A 152 34.31 -13.66 34.21
C CYS A 152 33.32 -14.65 33.57
N VAL A 153 33.03 -14.45 32.28
CA VAL A 153 32.11 -15.29 31.50
C VAL A 153 32.58 -16.74 31.37
N CYS A 154 33.90 -16.99 31.38
CA CYS A 154 34.50 -18.32 31.26
C CYS A 154 34.13 -19.24 32.43
N ALA A 155 34.08 -18.72 33.67
CA ALA A 155 33.68 -19.51 34.84
C ALA A 155 32.23 -20.01 34.73
N LEU A 156 31.36 -19.16 34.17
CA LEU A 156 29.96 -19.46 33.94
C LEU A 156 29.78 -20.54 32.86
N TYR A 157 30.57 -20.48 31.77
CA TYR A 157 30.58 -21.54 30.76
C TYR A 157 31.11 -22.89 31.29
N GLN A 158 32.20 -22.89 32.06
CA GLN A 158 32.72 -24.12 32.66
C GLN A 158 31.73 -24.73 33.67
N SER A 159 30.98 -23.91 34.40
CA SER A 159 29.90 -24.40 35.27
C SER A 159 28.77 -25.11 34.51
N ILE A 160 28.44 -24.65 33.30
CA ILE A 160 27.44 -25.30 32.41
C ILE A 160 27.92 -26.70 32.00
N LEU A 161 29.20 -26.85 31.65
CA LEU A 161 29.77 -28.15 31.29
C LEU A 161 29.69 -29.14 32.46
N VAL A 162 29.98 -28.68 33.68
CA VAL A 162 29.85 -29.51 34.88
C VAL A 162 28.37 -29.82 35.19
N TYR A 163 27.44 -28.87 35.02
CA TYR A 163 26.00 -29.16 35.18
C TYR A 163 25.49 -30.18 34.17
N ARG A 164 26.05 -30.19 32.95
CA ARG A 164 25.78 -31.20 31.92
C ARG A 164 26.32 -32.57 32.32
N GLU A 165 27.53 -32.65 32.88
CA GLU A 165 28.08 -33.92 33.41
C GLU A 165 27.26 -34.46 34.58
N LEU A 166 26.61 -33.58 35.36
CA LEU A 166 25.75 -33.93 36.49
C LEU A 166 24.27 -34.15 36.10
N ASP A 167 23.92 -34.10 34.81
CA ASP A 167 22.53 -34.18 34.28
C ASP A 167 21.53 -33.19 34.94
N ASN A 168 22.01 -32.06 35.48
CA ASN A 168 21.16 -31.05 36.12
C ASN A 168 20.64 -30.01 35.10
N THR A 169 19.60 -30.40 34.37
CA THR A 169 19.01 -29.62 33.26
C THR A 169 18.45 -28.26 33.68
N GLN A 170 17.94 -28.11 34.91
CA GLN A 170 17.40 -26.82 35.39
C GLN A 170 18.52 -25.80 35.64
N ALA A 171 19.62 -26.25 36.25
CA ALA A 171 20.80 -25.42 36.45
C ALA A 171 21.50 -25.09 35.12
N GLU A 172 21.54 -26.06 34.18
CA GLU A 172 22.06 -25.85 32.82
C GLU A 172 21.29 -24.74 32.08
N ILE A 173 19.96 -24.77 32.07
CA ILE A 173 19.12 -23.74 31.42
C ILE A 173 19.28 -22.36 32.08
N GLN A 174 19.33 -22.29 33.42
CA GLN A 174 19.52 -21.02 34.14
C GLN A 174 20.90 -20.42 33.85
N ALA A 175 21.95 -21.25 33.85
CA ALA A 175 23.29 -20.80 33.53
C ALA A 175 23.43 -20.38 32.06
N LEU A 176 22.79 -21.07 31.11
CA LEU A 176 22.73 -20.64 29.70
C LEU A 176 22.02 -19.30 29.51
N ARG A 177 20.94 -19.02 30.27
CA ARG A 177 20.27 -17.70 30.25
C ARG A 177 21.17 -16.59 30.76
N LEU A 178 21.88 -16.84 31.86
CA LEU A 178 22.85 -15.90 32.41
C LEU A 178 23.99 -15.66 31.41
N LEU A 179 24.50 -16.71 30.78
CA LEU A 179 25.55 -16.63 29.77
C LEU A 179 25.11 -15.75 28.58
N HIS A 180 23.89 -15.96 28.05
CA HIS A 180 23.31 -15.14 26.99
C HIS A 180 23.17 -13.66 27.39
N SER A 181 22.71 -13.39 28.63
CA SER A 181 22.55 -12.00 29.11
C SER A 181 23.88 -11.22 29.22
N VAL A 182 25.00 -11.92 29.48
CA VAL A 182 26.31 -11.30 29.69
C VAL A 182 27.13 -11.22 28.39
N SER A 183 26.92 -12.14 27.44
CA SER A 183 27.70 -12.23 26.18
C SER A 183 27.43 -11.11 25.16
N ASN A 184 26.47 -10.21 25.42
CA ASN A 184 26.30 -8.94 24.69
C ASN A 184 27.34 -7.85 25.05
N THR A 185 28.30 -8.14 25.94
CA THR A 185 29.43 -7.26 26.26
C THR A 185 30.73 -7.83 25.69
N THR A 186 31.46 -7.02 24.91
CA THR A 186 32.70 -7.45 24.23
C THR A 186 33.75 -7.89 25.24
N VAL A 187 34.06 -9.19 25.28
CA VAL A 187 35.11 -9.75 26.13
C VAL A 187 36.47 -9.55 25.44
N THR A 188 37.29 -8.60 25.90
CA THR A 188 38.69 -8.50 25.49
C THR A 188 39.49 -9.64 26.09
N SER A 189 39.97 -10.57 25.27
CA SER A 189 40.90 -11.65 25.67
C SER A 189 42.19 -11.05 26.24
N LEU A 190 42.37 -11.15 27.55
CA LEU A 190 43.44 -10.49 28.31
C LEU A 190 44.78 -11.27 28.34
N LEU A 191 44.91 -12.43 27.69
CA LEU A 191 46.08 -13.32 27.78
C LEU A 191 46.45 -13.94 26.41
N PRO A 192 47.66 -13.72 25.84
CA PRO A 192 48.05 -14.25 24.53
C PRO A 192 48.79 -15.60 24.61
N SER A 193 48.33 -16.56 25.43
CA SER A 193 48.89 -17.92 25.42
C SER A 193 47.93 -18.92 24.76
N ARG A 194 48.44 -19.73 23.81
CA ARG A 194 47.64 -20.72 23.06
C ARG A 194 46.96 -21.73 23.99
N SER A 195 47.61 -22.09 25.09
CA SER A 195 47.09 -23.05 26.08
C SER A 195 45.96 -22.45 26.93
N LEU A 196 46.06 -21.19 27.35
CA LEU A 196 44.98 -20.49 28.08
C LEU A 196 43.78 -20.20 27.19
N ASN A 197 43.99 -19.79 25.94
CA ASN A 197 42.89 -19.51 25.00
C ASN A 197 42.03 -20.73 24.72
N ARG A 198 42.60 -21.95 24.74
CA ARG A 198 41.82 -23.18 24.58
C ARG A 198 40.92 -23.46 25.79
N LEU A 199 41.46 -23.29 27.01
CA LEU A 199 40.75 -23.55 28.27
C LEU A 199 39.69 -22.48 28.59
N LEU A 200 39.90 -21.25 28.14
CA LEU A 200 39.01 -20.10 28.39
C LEU A 200 38.07 -19.79 27.22
N SER A 201 38.01 -20.66 26.19
CA SER A 201 37.13 -20.46 25.03
C SER A 201 35.65 -20.57 25.42
N VAL A 202 34.84 -19.58 25.02
CA VAL A 202 33.39 -19.53 25.23
C VAL A 202 32.71 -19.60 23.86
N PRO A 203 31.64 -20.41 23.68
CA PRO A 203 30.92 -20.50 22.41
C PRO A 203 30.27 -19.15 22.03
N PRO A 204 30.08 -18.89 20.73
CA PRO A 204 29.47 -17.65 20.25
C PRO A 204 28.03 -17.52 20.75
N ALA A 205 27.59 -16.29 21.00
CA ALA A 205 26.26 -15.98 21.56
C ALA A 205 25.11 -16.64 20.79
N LEU A 206 25.21 -16.70 19.46
CA LEU A 206 24.22 -17.37 18.59
C LEU A 206 24.13 -18.88 18.83
N SER A 207 25.26 -19.55 19.09
CA SER A 207 25.28 -20.98 19.45
C SER A 207 24.66 -21.24 20.82
N VAL A 208 24.90 -20.33 21.77
CA VAL A 208 24.29 -20.38 23.11
C VAL A 208 22.77 -20.21 22.99
N LEU A 209 22.30 -19.28 22.15
CA LEU A 209 20.89 -19.04 21.89
C LEU A 209 20.20 -20.24 21.21
N HIS A 210 20.86 -20.89 20.24
CA HIS A 210 20.35 -22.13 19.63
C HIS A 210 20.21 -23.27 20.63
N CYS A 211 21.24 -23.52 21.46
CA CYS A 211 21.18 -24.54 22.52
C CYS A 211 20.08 -24.25 23.54
N LEU A 212 19.89 -22.97 23.91
CA LEU A 212 18.85 -22.52 24.82
C LEU A 212 17.45 -22.77 24.24
N ALA A 213 17.25 -22.44 22.96
CA ALA A 213 15.99 -22.68 22.25
C ALA A 213 15.65 -24.18 22.21
N GLN A 214 16.59 -25.01 21.76
CA GLN A 214 16.40 -26.46 21.62
C GLN A 214 16.08 -27.13 22.96
N LYS A 215 16.85 -26.81 24.02
CA LYS A 215 16.63 -27.36 25.38
C LYS A 215 15.30 -26.89 25.98
N SER A 216 14.89 -25.64 25.73
CA SER A 216 13.62 -25.11 26.22
C SER A 216 12.42 -25.84 25.60
N VAL A 217 12.47 -26.12 24.28
CA VAL A 217 11.40 -26.89 23.60
C VAL A 217 11.38 -28.35 24.09
N LEU A 218 12.53 -29.02 24.18
CA LEU A 218 12.62 -30.43 24.61
C LEU A 218 12.09 -30.66 26.04
N HIS A 219 12.20 -29.66 26.92
CA HIS A 219 11.75 -29.75 28.32
C HIS A 219 10.37 -29.10 28.57
N GLY A 220 9.56 -28.91 27.53
CA GLY A 220 8.15 -28.49 27.65
C GLY A 220 7.92 -26.98 27.77
N ARG A 221 8.97 -26.15 27.70
CA ARG A 221 8.85 -24.68 27.62
C ARG A 221 8.82 -24.24 26.15
N VAL A 222 7.81 -24.72 25.43
CA VAL A 222 7.69 -24.54 23.97
C VAL A 222 7.61 -23.06 23.59
N LEU A 223 6.84 -22.25 24.32
CA LEU A 223 6.68 -20.81 24.02
C LEU A 223 8.00 -20.03 24.16
N GLU A 224 8.74 -20.24 25.25
CA GLU A 224 10.07 -19.62 25.43
C GLU A 224 11.06 -20.11 24.36
N GLY A 225 11.03 -21.40 24.03
CA GLY A 225 11.86 -21.97 22.97
C GLY A 225 11.58 -21.35 21.59
N VAL A 226 10.30 -21.09 21.27
CA VAL A 226 9.90 -20.39 20.03
C VAL A 226 10.43 -18.97 20.01
N GLU A 227 10.33 -18.23 21.11
CA GLU A 227 10.90 -16.87 21.20
C GLU A 227 12.40 -16.87 20.95
N TYR A 228 13.16 -17.78 21.57
CA TYR A 228 14.60 -17.88 21.33
C TYR A 228 14.95 -18.29 19.88
N PHE A 229 14.14 -19.16 19.24
CA PHE A 229 14.33 -19.48 17.82
C PHE A 229 14.05 -18.28 16.90
N LEU A 230 13.03 -17.47 17.22
CA LEU A 230 12.72 -16.25 16.45
C LEU A 230 13.78 -15.17 16.65
N ASP A 231 14.30 -15.00 17.88
CA ASP A 231 15.41 -14.09 18.17
C ASP A 231 16.69 -14.50 17.44
N LEU A 232 16.97 -15.80 17.36
CA LEU A 232 18.09 -16.36 16.62
C LEU A 232 17.95 -16.10 15.11
N LEU A 233 16.77 -16.33 14.54
CA LEU A 233 16.51 -16.05 13.12
C LEU A 233 16.59 -14.54 12.84
N ALA A 234 16.04 -13.69 13.70
CA ALA A 234 16.14 -12.24 13.56
C ALA A 234 17.60 -11.76 13.61
N SER A 235 18.40 -12.30 14.52
CA SER A 235 19.84 -11.98 14.65
C SER A 235 20.66 -12.45 13.44
N LEU A 236 20.24 -13.51 12.75
CA LEU A 236 20.88 -13.98 11.52
C LEU A 236 20.53 -13.12 10.29
N HIS A 237 19.42 -12.37 10.31
CA HIS A 237 18.97 -11.52 9.20
C HIS A 237 19.38 -10.04 9.34
N SER A 238 19.87 -9.61 10.50
CA SER A 238 20.43 -8.27 10.67
C SER A 238 21.85 -8.21 10.10
N ASP A 239 21.98 -7.66 8.89
CA ASP A 239 23.25 -7.44 8.17
C ASP A 239 24.23 -6.56 8.97
N ASP A 240 25.18 -7.21 9.65
CA ASP A 240 26.53 -6.68 9.93
C ASP A 240 27.47 -7.87 10.19
N GLN A 241 27.81 -8.62 9.13
CA GLN A 241 29.09 -9.35 8.93
C GLN A 241 29.07 -10.20 7.65
N HIS A 242 29.31 -9.56 6.51
CA HIS A 242 29.95 -10.23 5.37
C HIS A 242 31.45 -10.32 5.66
N GLY A 243 31.84 -11.36 6.39
CA GLY A 243 33.23 -11.68 6.69
C GLY A 243 33.32 -12.61 7.88
N VAL A 244 34.04 -13.73 7.74
CA VAL A 244 34.20 -14.82 8.72
C VAL A 244 33.13 -15.92 8.68
N HIS A 245 32.81 -16.42 7.47
CA HIS A 245 32.66 -17.88 7.30
C HIS A 245 34.05 -18.49 7.07
N ALA A 246 34.87 -18.45 8.12
CA ALA A 246 36.13 -19.16 8.16
C ALA A 246 36.37 -19.61 9.60
N GLU A 247 36.18 -20.91 9.82
CA GLU A 247 36.56 -21.69 10.99
C GLU A 247 35.81 -21.42 12.33
N LEU A 248 34.77 -22.24 12.59
CA LEU A 248 34.37 -22.87 13.88
C LEU A 248 32.84 -23.02 13.99
N SER A 249 32.30 -24.18 13.57
CA SER A 249 30.88 -24.57 13.71
C SER A 249 30.51 -24.94 15.15
N PRO A 250 29.30 -24.56 15.61
CA PRO A 250 28.32 -25.61 15.97
C PRO A 250 26.86 -25.25 15.63
N LEU A 251 26.59 -24.27 14.77
CA LEU A 251 25.21 -23.95 14.34
C LEU A 251 24.76 -24.85 13.16
N PRO A 252 23.52 -25.35 13.14
CA PRO A 252 22.97 -26.10 12.01
C PRO A 252 22.82 -25.22 10.76
N ARG A 253 22.67 -25.84 9.59
CA ARG A 253 22.46 -25.09 8.34
C ARG A 253 21.13 -24.34 8.38
N LEU A 254 21.05 -23.20 7.71
CA LEU A 254 19.87 -22.32 7.73
C LEU A 254 18.53 -23.06 7.43
N PRO A 255 18.43 -23.97 6.42
CA PRO A 255 17.20 -24.73 6.20
C PRO A 255 16.82 -25.68 7.34
N GLU A 256 17.82 -26.25 8.03
CA GLU A 256 17.57 -27.11 9.19
C GLU A 256 17.07 -26.29 10.38
N LEU A 257 17.66 -25.11 10.59
CA LEU A 257 17.23 -24.17 11.63
C LEU A 257 15.78 -23.71 11.43
N TYR A 258 15.38 -23.42 10.18
CA TYR A 258 13.99 -23.08 9.85
C TYR A 258 13.02 -24.23 10.10
N LEU A 259 13.41 -25.48 9.80
CA LEU A 259 12.58 -26.65 10.07
C LEU A 259 12.45 -26.91 11.58
N GLU A 260 13.51 -26.72 12.37
CA GLU A 260 13.48 -26.80 13.83
C GLU A 260 12.55 -25.73 14.44
N ALA A 261 12.69 -24.48 14.00
CA ALA A 261 11.82 -23.37 14.41
C ALA A 261 10.36 -23.60 13.97
N GLY A 262 10.15 -24.11 12.75
CA GLY A 262 8.84 -24.48 12.23
C GLY A 262 8.16 -25.56 13.07
N ALA A 263 8.89 -26.60 13.49
CA ALA A 263 8.36 -27.63 14.38
C ALA A 263 7.98 -27.06 15.76
N ALA A 264 8.81 -26.16 16.32
CA ALA A 264 8.52 -25.47 17.57
C ALA A 264 7.24 -24.59 17.48
N LEU A 265 7.08 -23.84 16.37
CA LEU A 265 5.88 -23.03 16.10
C LEU A 265 4.62 -23.88 15.95
N LEU A 266 4.71 -25.06 15.32
CA LEU A 266 3.60 -26.01 15.23
C LEU A 266 3.21 -26.53 16.62
N MET A 267 4.19 -26.88 17.48
CA MET A 267 3.94 -27.27 18.87
C MET A 267 3.32 -26.15 19.71
N ALA A 268 3.63 -24.89 19.40
CA ALA A 268 3.02 -23.70 20.01
C ALA A 268 1.63 -23.33 19.45
N GLN A 269 1.04 -24.17 18.59
CA GLN A 269 -0.24 -23.91 17.91
C GLN A 269 -0.24 -22.65 17.01
N ARG A 270 0.90 -22.31 16.40
CA ARG A 270 1.05 -21.21 15.41
C ARG A 270 1.30 -21.77 14.00
N PRO A 271 0.30 -22.40 13.34
CA PRO A 271 0.50 -23.04 12.04
C PRO A 271 0.77 -22.05 10.90
N ALA A 272 0.32 -20.79 11.01
CA ALA A 272 0.55 -19.77 9.98
C ALA A 272 2.03 -19.40 9.84
N ASP A 273 2.70 -19.18 10.97
CA ASP A 273 4.13 -18.84 10.99
C ASP A 273 5.00 -20.05 10.61
N CYS A 274 4.58 -21.26 11.01
CA CYS A 274 5.21 -22.51 10.55
C CYS A 274 5.13 -22.66 9.02
N MET A 275 3.99 -22.32 8.41
CA MET A 275 3.84 -22.37 6.94
C MET A 275 4.79 -21.39 6.23
N ALA A 276 4.96 -20.17 6.76
CA ALA A 276 5.89 -19.18 6.21
C ALA A 276 7.35 -19.69 6.21
N LEU A 277 7.82 -20.25 7.33
CA LEU A 277 9.17 -20.84 7.38
C LEU A 277 9.32 -22.05 6.45
N CYS A 278 8.28 -22.87 6.30
CA CYS A 278 8.29 -23.98 5.34
C CYS A 278 8.36 -23.50 3.90
N ASP A 279 7.67 -22.41 3.55
CA ASP A 279 7.71 -21.81 2.21
C ASP A 279 9.09 -21.21 1.91
N GLU A 280 9.77 -20.61 2.88
CA GLU A 280 11.16 -20.15 2.74
C GLU A 280 12.13 -21.32 2.49
N VAL A 281 12.00 -22.42 3.24
CA VAL A 281 12.80 -23.64 2.99
C VAL A 281 12.53 -24.21 1.60
N ILE A 282 11.28 -24.20 1.16
CA ILE A 282 10.90 -24.67 -0.19
C ILE A 282 11.47 -23.73 -1.26
N GLY A 283 11.41 -22.41 -1.06
CA GLY A 283 12.00 -21.41 -1.97
C GLY A 283 13.52 -21.59 -2.11
N LEU A 284 14.23 -21.62 -0.98
CA LEU A 284 15.69 -21.81 -0.91
C LEU A 284 16.14 -23.15 -1.52
N THR A 285 15.29 -24.18 -1.50
CA THR A 285 15.62 -25.52 -2.05
C THR A 285 15.19 -25.73 -3.50
N LEU A 286 14.11 -25.08 -3.97
CA LEU A 286 13.60 -25.22 -5.34
C LEU A 286 14.35 -24.33 -6.34
N GLU A 287 14.84 -23.15 -5.96
CA GLU A 287 15.65 -22.28 -6.85
C GLU A 287 16.97 -22.95 -7.30
N LEU A 288 17.46 -23.92 -6.53
CA LEU A 288 18.69 -24.67 -6.81
C LEU A 288 18.46 -25.99 -7.57
N LEU A 289 17.20 -26.34 -7.91
CA LEU A 289 16.84 -27.54 -8.67
C LEU A 289 16.47 -27.16 -10.12
N PRO A 290 17.23 -27.58 -11.15
CA PRO A 290 16.89 -27.24 -12.54
C PRO A 290 15.54 -27.84 -12.98
N GLU A 291 14.77 -27.07 -13.75
CA GLU A 291 13.37 -27.32 -14.14
C GLU A 291 13.10 -28.54 -15.07
N LYS A 292 14.11 -29.34 -15.43
CA LYS A 292 13.92 -30.60 -16.16
C LYS A 292 14.88 -31.67 -15.65
N LEU A 293 14.38 -32.56 -14.79
CA LEU A 293 15.06 -33.81 -14.44
C LEU A 293 14.72 -34.89 -15.49
N VAL A 294 15.17 -34.64 -16.73
CA VAL A 294 15.46 -35.69 -17.72
C VAL A 294 16.91 -36.06 -17.48
N LEU A 295 17.16 -37.32 -17.10
CA LEU A 295 18.49 -37.85 -16.90
C LEU A 295 19.00 -38.30 -18.28
N GLU A 296 19.87 -37.50 -18.91
CA GLU A 296 20.80 -38.02 -19.91
C GLU A 296 22.07 -38.47 -19.17
N GLU A 297 22.57 -39.64 -19.54
CA GLU A 297 23.82 -40.24 -19.08
C GLU A 297 24.99 -39.47 -19.71
N GLU A 298 25.97 -39.02 -18.93
CA GLU A 298 27.34 -38.85 -19.46
C GLU A 298 28.42 -39.13 -18.41
N GLU A 299 29.55 -39.54 -18.96
CA GLU A 299 30.66 -40.32 -18.42
C GLU A 299 31.65 -39.53 -17.54
N GLU A 300 32.47 -40.30 -16.85
CA GLU A 300 33.52 -39.91 -15.91
C GLU A 300 34.55 -38.89 -16.46
N ARG A 301 34.90 -37.90 -15.63
CA ARG A 301 36.29 -37.44 -15.43
C ARG A 301 36.45 -36.84 -14.04
N GLY A 302 37.37 -37.42 -13.27
CA GLY A 302 37.56 -37.10 -11.86
C GLY A 302 38.44 -35.88 -11.61
N GLU A 303 38.26 -35.29 -10.43
CA GLU A 303 39.30 -34.63 -9.64
C GLU A 303 38.86 -34.64 -8.16
N ALA A 304 39.80 -34.99 -7.28
CA ALA A 304 39.56 -35.27 -5.87
C ALA A 304 39.57 -33.98 -5.03
N GLY A 305 38.59 -33.85 -4.12
CA GLY A 305 38.60 -32.83 -3.06
C GLY A 305 37.42 -31.86 -3.04
N ALA A 306 36.18 -32.32 -3.18
CA ALA A 306 34.98 -31.54 -2.85
C ALA A 306 33.84 -32.50 -2.41
N VAL A 307 33.02 -32.06 -1.46
CA VAL A 307 31.86 -32.81 -0.92
C VAL A 307 31.04 -33.41 -2.06
N ASN A 308 30.78 -34.72 -2.02
CA ASN A 308 30.05 -35.44 -3.06
C ASN A 308 28.75 -34.69 -3.44
N PRO A 309 28.60 -34.14 -4.66
CA PRO A 309 27.44 -33.32 -5.04
C PRO A 309 26.12 -34.11 -5.02
N ASN A 310 26.19 -35.44 -5.02
CA ASN A 310 25.03 -36.31 -4.86
C ASN A 310 24.46 -36.35 -3.42
N GLU A 311 25.26 -36.14 -2.37
CA GLU A 311 24.76 -36.11 -0.98
C GLU A 311 24.04 -34.80 -0.67
N GLU A 312 24.57 -33.68 -1.14
CA GLU A 312 24.02 -32.36 -0.85
C GLU A 312 22.68 -32.13 -1.57
N ARG A 313 22.57 -32.58 -2.82
CA ARG A 313 21.28 -32.65 -3.55
C ARG A 313 20.27 -33.56 -2.83
N MET A 314 20.73 -34.63 -2.18
CA MET A 314 19.85 -35.52 -1.42
C MET A 314 19.32 -34.84 -0.16
N ARG A 315 20.16 -34.09 0.55
CA ARG A 315 19.77 -33.30 1.74
C ARG A 315 18.73 -32.24 1.37
N MET A 316 18.90 -31.53 0.26
CA MET A 316 17.90 -30.55 -0.24
C MET A 316 16.53 -31.20 -0.48
N ILE A 317 16.49 -32.39 -1.11
CA ILE A 317 15.24 -33.11 -1.35
C ILE A 317 14.59 -33.55 -0.02
N LEU A 318 15.40 -33.93 0.97
CA LEU A 318 14.91 -34.30 2.30
C LEU A 318 14.39 -33.09 3.09
N TRP A 319 15.03 -31.92 3.01
CA TRP A 319 14.53 -30.68 3.61
C TRP A 319 13.22 -30.22 2.99
N ALA A 320 13.09 -30.26 1.67
CA ALA A 320 11.83 -29.99 0.98
C ALA A 320 10.75 -31.02 1.38
N GLY A 321 11.11 -32.30 1.51
CA GLY A 321 10.23 -33.34 2.03
C GLY A 321 9.72 -33.06 3.45
N ALA A 322 10.60 -32.60 4.35
CA ALA A 322 10.27 -32.23 5.73
C ALA A 322 9.38 -30.98 5.80
N ALA A 323 9.63 -29.96 4.96
CA ALA A 323 8.78 -28.78 4.84
C ALA A 323 7.36 -29.14 4.38
N TYR A 324 7.22 -29.99 3.36
CA TYR A 324 5.90 -30.49 2.92
C TYR A 324 5.19 -31.33 3.99
N LEU A 325 5.93 -32.05 4.83
CA LEU A 325 5.36 -32.79 5.96
C LEU A 325 4.78 -31.82 7.00
N LEU A 326 5.54 -30.80 7.40
CA LEU A 326 5.10 -29.76 8.34
C LEU A 326 3.91 -28.96 7.81
N GLN A 327 3.91 -28.57 6.52
CA GLN A 327 2.75 -27.94 5.87
C GLN A 327 1.51 -28.84 5.89
N GLY A 328 1.68 -30.14 5.63
CA GLY A 328 0.62 -31.13 5.76
C GLY A 328 -0.02 -31.09 7.16
N HIS A 329 0.80 -31.08 8.20
CA HIS A 329 0.34 -30.98 9.59
C HIS A 329 -0.33 -29.62 9.90
N CYS A 330 0.19 -28.50 9.39
CA CYS A 330 -0.43 -27.19 9.53
C CYS A 330 -1.86 -27.19 8.94
N HIS A 331 -2.05 -27.76 7.75
CA HIS A 331 -3.36 -27.88 7.12
C HIS A 331 -4.31 -28.85 7.85
N THR A 332 -3.78 -29.86 8.54
CA THR A 332 -4.62 -30.68 9.43
C THR A 332 -5.12 -29.89 10.65
N HIS A 333 -4.30 -29.01 11.22
CA HIS A 333 -4.71 -28.12 12.31
C HIS A 333 -5.75 -27.09 11.86
N THR A 334 -5.66 -26.57 10.63
CA THR A 334 -6.65 -25.64 10.06
C THR A 334 -7.88 -26.33 9.45
N ARG A 335 -7.95 -27.68 9.54
CA ARG A 335 -9.05 -28.53 9.03
C ARG A 335 -9.24 -28.50 7.50
N ASP A 336 -8.23 -28.07 6.73
CA ASP A 336 -8.22 -28.17 5.27
C ASP A 336 -7.61 -29.50 4.82
N TRP A 337 -8.44 -30.55 4.88
CA TRP A 337 -8.03 -31.92 4.58
C TRP A 337 -7.59 -32.12 3.13
N LYS A 338 -8.08 -31.31 2.19
CA LYS A 338 -7.74 -31.42 0.76
C LYS A 338 -6.31 -30.94 0.51
N GLN A 339 -5.94 -29.82 1.11
CA GLN A 339 -4.57 -29.32 1.05
C GLN A 339 -3.63 -30.23 1.84
N ALA A 340 -4.00 -30.65 3.05
CA ALA A 340 -3.19 -31.57 3.86
C ALA A 340 -2.78 -32.85 3.08
N VAL A 341 -3.73 -33.52 2.44
CA VAL A 341 -3.46 -34.70 1.60
C VAL A 341 -2.52 -34.36 0.45
N THR A 342 -2.66 -33.19 -0.16
CA THR A 342 -1.80 -32.75 -1.28
C THR A 342 -0.34 -32.58 -0.84
N HIS A 343 -0.10 -31.93 0.31
CA HIS A 343 1.26 -31.73 0.83
C HIS A 343 1.89 -33.04 1.32
N TYR A 344 1.13 -33.92 1.99
CA TYR A 344 1.61 -35.27 2.32
C TYR A 344 1.96 -36.10 1.07
N THR A 345 1.18 -35.98 0.00
CA THR A 345 1.46 -36.64 -1.28
C THR A 345 2.78 -36.16 -1.89
N ARG A 346 3.04 -34.85 -1.83
CA ARG A 346 4.31 -34.26 -2.32
C ARG A 346 5.51 -34.76 -1.51
N CYS A 347 5.39 -34.80 -0.18
CA CYS A 347 6.40 -35.38 0.71
C CYS A 347 6.71 -36.84 0.35
N ILE A 348 5.68 -37.69 0.24
CA ILE A 348 5.84 -39.11 -0.09
C ILE A 348 6.49 -39.30 -1.47
N ASN A 349 6.12 -38.49 -2.47
CA ASN A 349 6.73 -38.58 -3.80
C ASN A 349 8.22 -38.23 -3.79
N LEU A 350 8.64 -37.23 -3.00
CA LEU A 350 10.05 -36.87 -2.85
C LEU A 350 10.83 -37.98 -2.13
N LEU A 351 10.28 -38.55 -1.06
CA LEU A 351 10.89 -39.68 -0.34
C LEU A 351 11.04 -40.94 -1.20
N VAL A 352 10.04 -41.25 -2.03
CA VAL A 352 10.12 -42.34 -3.01
C VAL A 352 11.25 -42.09 -4.00
N ARG A 353 11.39 -40.87 -4.53
CA ARG A 353 12.48 -40.53 -5.47
C ARG A 353 13.86 -40.70 -4.84
N VAL A 354 14.04 -40.27 -3.59
CA VAL A 354 15.28 -40.45 -2.81
C VAL A 354 15.60 -41.94 -2.63
N PHE A 355 14.59 -42.74 -2.26
CA PHE A 355 14.75 -44.16 -1.98
C PHE A 355 15.13 -44.99 -3.22
N PHE A 356 14.52 -44.71 -4.39
CA PHE A 356 14.84 -45.41 -5.64
C PHE A 356 16.24 -45.05 -6.18
N LYS A 357 16.68 -43.79 -6.01
CA LYS A 357 18.02 -43.34 -6.41
C LYS A 357 19.13 -44.00 -5.59
N HIS A 358 18.89 -44.28 -4.30
CA HIS A 358 19.89 -44.93 -3.41
C HIS A 358 20.09 -46.44 -3.70
N ARG A 359 19.19 -47.08 -4.46
CA ARG A 359 19.27 -48.51 -4.82
C ARG A 359 19.43 -48.82 -6.31
N GLY A 360 19.60 -47.80 -7.17
CA GLY A 360 19.89 -47.98 -8.60
C GLY A 360 18.80 -48.69 -9.42
N CYS A 361 17.52 -48.56 -9.04
CA CYS A 361 16.40 -49.16 -9.79
C CYS A 361 15.63 -48.10 -10.61
N PRO A 362 15.21 -48.39 -11.86
CA PRO A 362 14.48 -47.43 -12.70
C PRO A 362 13.07 -47.10 -12.13
N PRO A 363 12.51 -45.91 -12.40
CA PRO A 363 11.24 -45.45 -11.84
C PRO A 363 9.98 -46.03 -12.52
N GLN A 364 10.11 -47.05 -13.37
CA GLN A 364 9.00 -47.75 -14.03
C GLN A 364 8.62 -49.02 -13.26
N VAL A 365 7.34 -49.41 -13.30
CA VAL A 365 6.79 -50.58 -12.60
C VAL A 365 7.58 -51.83 -13.01
N PRO A 366 8.29 -52.51 -12.09
CA PRO A 366 8.93 -53.79 -12.42
C PRO A 366 7.87 -54.88 -12.53
N ASP A 367 8.06 -55.80 -13.48
CA ASP A 367 7.31 -57.07 -13.53
C ASP A 367 7.36 -57.81 -12.18
N ALA A 368 6.31 -58.61 -11.93
CA ALA A 368 6.00 -59.24 -10.65
C ALA A 368 7.18 -60.02 -9.99
N ASP A 369 8.17 -60.44 -10.78
CA ASP A 369 9.30 -61.25 -10.30
C ASP A 369 10.47 -60.47 -9.68
N VAL A 370 10.53 -59.14 -9.83
CA VAL A 370 11.56 -58.30 -9.13
C VAL A 370 11.10 -57.89 -7.71
N VAL A 371 9.84 -58.14 -7.37
CA VAL A 371 9.21 -57.78 -6.08
C VAL A 371 9.70 -58.67 -4.90
N ALA A 372 10.50 -59.70 -5.18
CA ALA A 372 11.02 -60.62 -4.18
C ALA A 372 12.28 -60.13 -3.42
N LYS A 373 12.99 -59.09 -3.90
CA LYS A 373 14.23 -58.58 -3.26
C LYS A 373 14.15 -57.16 -2.68
N CYS A 374 13.05 -56.43 -2.88
CA CYS A 374 12.84 -55.10 -2.29
C CYS A 374 11.90 -55.17 -1.07
N GLY A 375 12.43 -54.85 0.11
CA GLY A 375 11.81 -55.07 1.42
C GLY A 375 10.50 -54.32 1.69
N THR A 376 9.91 -54.64 2.84
CA THR A 376 8.61 -54.20 3.37
C THR A 376 8.36 -52.69 3.22
N SER A 377 9.39 -51.86 3.36
CA SER A 377 9.31 -50.39 3.24
C SER A 377 8.91 -49.88 1.85
N VAL A 378 9.29 -50.56 0.76
CA VAL A 378 8.89 -50.17 -0.61
C VAL A 378 7.41 -50.45 -0.86
N ARG A 379 6.91 -51.57 -0.31
CA ARG A 379 5.48 -51.92 -0.37
C ARG A 379 4.63 -50.94 0.43
N VAL A 380 5.11 -50.47 1.58
CA VAL A 380 4.45 -49.44 2.38
C VAL A 380 4.39 -48.10 1.65
N LEU A 381 5.50 -47.65 1.05
CA LEU A 381 5.56 -46.40 0.28
C LEU A 381 4.70 -46.43 -0.99
N GLN A 382 4.65 -47.56 -1.71
CA GLN A 382 3.77 -47.74 -2.87
C GLN A 382 2.28 -47.80 -2.49
N ARG A 383 1.94 -48.43 -1.35
CA ARG A 383 0.58 -48.42 -0.78
C ARG A 383 0.14 -47.01 -0.37
N LEU A 384 1.03 -46.24 0.27
CA LEU A 384 0.81 -44.83 0.63
C LEU A 384 0.61 -43.95 -0.62
N LYS A 385 1.42 -44.15 -1.67
CA LYS A 385 1.24 -43.47 -2.95
C LYS A 385 -0.12 -43.80 -3.58
N GLY A 386 -0.53 -45.06 -3.56
CA GLY A 386 -1.85 -45.50 -4.03
C GLY A 386 -3.03 -44.88 -3.25
N LEU A 387 -2.93 -44.82 -1.92
CA LEU A 387 -3.90 -44.15 -1.05
C LEU A 387 -4.01 -42.64 -1.34
N SER A 388 -2.88 -41.98 -1.60
CA SER A 388 -2.84 -40.55 -1.94
C SER A 388 -3.52 -40.22 -3.28
N LEU A 389 -3.37 -41.11 -4.28
CA LEU A 389 -4.01 -40.99 -5.59
C LEU A 389 -5.50 -41.33 -5.54
N ALA A 390 -5.91 -42.26 -4.66
CA ALA A 390 -7.32 -42.54 -4.38
C ALA A 390 -8.02 -41.33 -3.70
N GLY A 391 -7.33 -40.61 -2.81
CA GLY A 391 -7.80 -39.34 -2.23
C GLY A 391 -8.02 -38.21 -3.25
N ARG A 392 -7.43 -38.32 -4.45
CA ARG A 392 -7.66 -37.42 -5.59
C ARG A 392 -8.80 -37.84 -6.52
N GLY A 393 -9.52 -38.93 -6.22
CA GLY A 393 -10.73 -39.33 -6.95
C GLY A 393 -10.52 -40.28 -8.14
N ILE A 394 -9.37 -40.96 -8.26
CA ILE A 394 -9.14 -41.97 -9.31
C ILE A 394 -9.69 -43.32 -8.82
N SER A 395 -10.71 -43.86 -9.49
CA SER A 395 -11.40 -45.09 -9.09
C SER A 395 -10.54 -46.35 -9.34
N PHE A 396 -10.20 -47.07 -8.27
CA PHE A 396 -9.69 -48.45 -8.35
C PHE A 396 -10.62 -49.39 -7.56
N SER A 397 -11.15 -50.40 -8.26
CA SER A 397 -12.30 -51.24 -7.88
C SER A 397 -12.03 -52.33 -6.83
N GLN A 398 -11.11 -52.13 -5.87
CA GLN A 398 -10.90 -53.08 -4.77
C GLN A 398 -10.62 -52.38 -3.43
N THR A 399 -11.69 -52.04 -2.72
CA THR A 399 -11.70 -51.23 -1.48
C THR A 399 -11.40 -52.00 -0.18
N GLU A 400 -11.37 -53.34 -0.19
CA GLU A 400 -11.12 -54.12 1.04
C GLU A 400 -9.63 -54.25 1.41
N ARG A 401 -8.72 -54.33 0.41
CA ARG A 401 -7.26 -54.39 0.65
C ARG A 401 -6.65 -53.10 1.23
N LEU A 402 -7.37 -51.98 1.09
CA LEU A 402 -6.94 -50.67 1.59
C LEU A 402 -7.09 -50.53 3.11
N LYS A 403 -8.06 -51.24 3.72
CA LYS A 403 -8.21 -51.27 5.18
C LYS A 403 -7.09 -52.06 5.87
N GLU A 404 -6.64 -53.14 5.24
CA GLU A 404 -5.48 -53.92 5.70
C GLU A 404 -4.18 -53.14 5.50
N ALA A 405 -3.99 -52.48 4.35
CA ALA A 405 -2.80 -51.66 4.10
C ALA A 405 -2.63 -50.47 5.07
N LEU A 406 -3.74 -49.87 5.53
CA LEU A 406 -3.74 -48.75 6.46
C LEU A 406 -3.60 -49.23 7.93
N ARG A 407 -4.12 -50.42 8.26
CA ARG A 407 -3.83 -51.11 9.53
C ARG A 407 -2.37 -51.61 9.59
N ASP A 408 -1.83 -52.13 8.50
CA ASP A 408 -0.43 -52.55 8.37
C ASP A 408 0.52 -51.36 8.49
N LEU A 409 0.14 -50.19 7.95
CA LEU A 409 0.88 -48.93 8.12
C LEU A 409 0.95 -48.55 9.61
N GLN A 410 -0.18 -48.60 10.32
CA GLN A 410 -0.24 -48.32 11.77
C GLN A 410 0.50 -49.38 12.60
N HIS A 411 0.45 -50.66 12.21
CA HIS A 411 1.22 -51.72 12.88
C HIS A 411 2.73 -51.63 12.56
N SER A 412 3.12 -51.20 11.36
CA SER A 412 4.53 -51.00 10.98
C SER A 412 5.18 -49.81 11.68
N LEU A 413 4.40 -48.81 12.10
CA LEU A 413 4.84 -47.71 12.96
C LEU A 413 5.09 -48.17 14.42
N HIS A 414 4.57 -49.33 14.81
CA HIS A 414 4.79 -49.90 16.15
C HIS A 414 5.81 -51.05 16.19
N VAL A 415 6.32 -51.51 15.03
CA VAL A 415 7.29 -52.61 14.97
C VAL A 415 8.35 -52.33 13.92
N LEU A 416 9.51 -51.80 14.31
CA LEU A 416 10.76 -51.99 13.56
C LEU A 416 11.96 -52.18 14.52
N PRO A 417 12.82 -53.20 14.27
CA PRO A 417 13.92 -53.58 15.13
C PRO A 417 15.25 -52.89 14.77
N VAL A 418 16.24 -53.15 15.64
CA VAL A 418 17.60 -52.62 15.76
C VAL A 418 18.46 -52.69 14.47
N SER A 419 19.21 -51.60 14.25
CA SER A 419 20.42 -51.34 13.40
C SER A 419 20.30 -51.29 11.85
N PRO A 420 20.49 -50.10 11.22
CA PRO A 420 21.76 -49.70 10.56
C PRO A 420 22.05 -48.14 10.59
N PRO A 421 23.01 -47.56 9.81
CA PRO A 421 24.09 -46.68 10.29
C PRO A 421 23.76 -45.18 10.52
N LEU A 422 24.63 -44.53 11.30
CA LEU A 422 24.43 -43.33 12.13
C LEU A 422 24.26 -41.95 11.46
N SER A 423 24.42 -41.77 10.15
CA SER A 423 24.41 -40.41 9.55
C SER A 423 23.01 -39.87 9.22
N VAL A 424 21.97 -40.71 9.22
CA VAL A 424 20.56 -40.34 8.96
C VAL A 424 19.81 -40.04 10.27
N TYR A 425 20.44 -40.31 11.43
CA TYR A 425 19.81 -40.23 12.75
C TYR A 425 19.48 -38.78 13.18
N TYR A 426 20.33 -37.79 12.95
CA TYR A 426 20.19 -36.49 13.63
C TYR A 426 18.94 -35.69 13.22
N VAL A 427 18.61 -35.64 11.93
CA VAL A 427 17.44 -34.88 11.44
C VAL A 427 16.12 -35.59 11.75
N TRP A 428 16.12 -36.93 11.73
CA TRP A 428 14.90 -37.69 12.00
C TRP A 428 14.63 -37.81 13.50
N PHE A 429 15.67 -38.04 14.33
CA PHE A 429 15.55 -38.23 15.78
C PHE A 429 15.20 -36.93 16.52
N GLY A 430 15.72 -35.78 16.08
CA GLY A 430 15.36 -34.47 16.66
C GLY A 430 13.86 -34.16 16.53
N VAL A 431 13.28 -34.45 15.36
CA VAL A 431 11.86 -34.17 15.07
C VAL A 431 10.93 -35.23 15.68
N THR A 432 11.37 -36.49 15.81
CA THR A 432 10.55 -37.55 16.45
C THR A 432 10.61 -37.55 17.98
N CYS A 433 11.74 -37.19 18.60
CA CYS A 433 11.84 -37.06 20.06
C CYS A 433 11.00 -35.90 20.60
N LEU A 434 10.85 -34.81 19.84
CA LEU A 434 9.96 -33.70 20.19
C LEU A 434 8.47 -34.10 20.21
N PHE A 435 8.10 -35.14 19.46
CA PHE A 435 6.70 -35.57 19.31
C PHE A 435 6.26 -36.67 20.30
N MET A 436 7.17 -37.52 20.79
CA MET A 436 6.79 -38.64 21.67
C MET A 436 6.48 -38.24 23.12
N GLY A 437 6.77 -37.01 23.54
CA GLY A 437 6.49 -36.52 24.90
C GLY A 437 5.05 -36.09 25.19
N ALA A 438 4.18 -35.95 24.16
CA ALA A 438 2.91 -35.22 24.32
C ALA A 438 1.64 -35.94 23.83
N VAL A 439 1.70 -37.24 23.52
CA VAL A 439 0.51 -38.02 23.09
C VAL A 439 0.20 -39.12 24.09
N SER A 440 -0.18 -38.72 25.31
CA SER A 440 -1.10 -39.49 26.13
C SER A 440 -2.42 -38.74 26.12
N ASP A 441 -3.48 -39.44 25.72
CA ASP A 441 -4.90 -39.09 25.83
C ASP A 441 -5.58 -38.77 24.49
N CYS A 442 -6.05 -39.84 23.84
CA CYS A 442 -6.97 -39.78 22.71
C CYS A 442 -8.17 -40.71 22.96
N VAL A 443 -9.15 -40.22 23.73
CA VAL A 443 -10.54 -40.69 23.64
C VAL A 443 -11.23 -39.83 22.58
N GLY A 444 -11.38 -40.36 21.36
CA GLY A 444 -12.01 -39.59 20.28
C GLY A 444 -12.13 -40.28 18.92
N ALA A 445 -11.70 -41.54 18.78
CA ALA A 445 -11.76 -42.27 17.51
C ALA A 445 -13.18 -42.66 17.06
N GLY A 446 -14.18 -42.64 17.96
CA GLY A 446 -15.56 -43.06 17.66
C GLY A 446 -16.39 -42.05 16.87
N LEU A 447 -16.10 -40.75 16.98
CA LEU A 447 -16.82 -39.68 16.26
C LEU A 447 -16.41 -39.58 14.79
N TRP A 448 -15.20 -40.04 14.46
CA TRP A 448 -14.59 -39.90 13.14
C TRP A 448 -15.16 -40.90 12.12
N CYS A 449 -15.52 -42.11 12.55
CA CYS A 449 -16.07 -43.14 11.65
C CYS A 449 -17.48 -42.83 11.14
N GLY A 450 -18.32 -42.15 11.93
CA GLY A 450 -19.72 -41.87 11.59
C GLY A 450 -19.89 -40.86 10.45
N GLU A 451 -19.10 -39.79 10.44
CA GLU A 451 -19.23 -38.73 9.42
C GLU A 451 -18.62 -39.13 8.08
N VAL A 452 -17.60 -40.00 8.10
CA VAL A 452 -16.98 -40.56 6.88
C VAL A 452 -17.92 -41.55 6.19
N LEU A 453 -18.61 -42.41 6.94
CA LEU A 453 -19.63 -43.32 6.40
C LEU A 453 -20.84 -42.56 5.82
N ARG A 454 -21.19 -41.40 6.41
CA ARG A 454 -22.25 -40.50 5.92
C ARG A 454 -21.93 -39.90 4.55
N ARG A 455 -20.66 -39.54 4.30
CA ARG A 455 -20.20 -38.99 3.00
C ARG A 455 -19.93 -40.05 1.93
N LEU A 456 -19.88 -41.33 2.29
CA LEU A 456 -19.71 -42.47 1.37
C LEU A 456 -21.04 -43.14 0.95
N GLY A 457 -22.19 -42.59 1.33
CA GLY A 457 -23.51 -43.01 0.83
C GLY A 457 -24.13 -44.28 1.47
N ARG A 458 -23.48 -44.89 2.48
CA ARG A 458 -23.98 -46.10 3.17
C ARG A 458 -24.84 -45.76 4.40
N LYS A 459 -26.08 -45.33 4.14
CA LYS A 459 -27.01 -44.79 5.17
C LYS A 459 -27.50 -45.80 6.22
N GLN A 460 -27.56 -47.10 5.91
CA GLN A 460 -28.10 -48.11 6.84
C GLN A 460 -27.09 -48.54 7.93
N ASP A 461 -25.80 -48.64 7.60
CA ASP A 461 -24.74 -48.94 8.58
C ASP A 461 -24.47 -47.75 9.52
N ALA A 462 -24.63 -46.53 9.00
CA ALA A 462 -24.60 -45.30 9.81
C ALA A 462 -25.81 -45.22 10.77
N ALA A 463 -26.98 -45.74 10.38
CA ALA A 463 -28.17 -45.78 11.22
C ALA A 463 -28.02 -46.74 12.41
N ALA A 464 -27.37 -47.90 12.24
CA ALA A 464 -27.11 -48.84 13.34
C ALA A 464 -26.18 -48.28 14.43
N CYS A 465 -25.24 -47.39 14.08
CA CYS A 465 -24.44 -46.66 15.07
C CYS A 465 -25.17 -45.45 15.69
N TRP A 466 -26.20 -44.93 15.02
CA TRP A 466 -26.99 -43.78 15.49
C TRP A 466 -28.24 -44.15 16.28
N GLU A 467 -28.69 -45.40 16.27
CA GLU A 467 -29.91 -45.83 16.99
C GLU A 467 -29.80 -45.84 18.53
N LYS A 468 -28.62 -45.59 19.11
CA LYS A 468 -28.53 -45.25 20.54
C LYS A 468 -28.62 -43.76 20.85
N THR A 469 -28.75 -42.92 19.83
CA THR A 469 -28.71 -41.47 19.99
C THR A 469 -29.57 -40.78 18.93
N ARG A 470 -30.85 -41.16 18.83
CA ARG A 470 -31.88 -40.19 18.41
C ARG A 470 -33.29 -40.58 18.81
N SER A 471 -33.90 -39.77 19.68
CA SER A 471 -35.28 -39.30 19.46
C SER A 471 -35.14 -37.78 19.29
N SER A 472 -35.19 -37.30 18.05
CA SER A 472 -36.37 -36.94 17.24
C SER A 472 -36.83 -35.51 17.59
N ALA A 473 -37.23 -34.65 16.65
CA ALA A 473 -37.71 -34.88 15.31
C ALA A 473 -37.34 -33.73 14.36
N THR A 474 -37.39 -34.10 13.08
CA THR A 474 -37.05 -33.39 11.85
C THR A 474 -38.32 -32.75 11.23
N PRO A 475 -38.44 -32.52 9.90
CA PRO A 475 -38.56 -31.21 9.27
C PRO A 475 -39.88 -31.06 8.49
N SER A 476 -40.06 -30.02 7.67
CA SER A 476 -40.48 -30.21 6.26
C SER A 476 -40.56 -28.91 5.47
N SER A 477 -40.18 -29.07 4.21
CA SER A 477 -40.35 -28.20 3.04
C SER A 477 -41.81 -28.13 2.57
N THR A 478 -42.23 -26.98 2.05
CA THR A 478 -43.18 -26.89 0.92
C THR A 478 -42.89 -25.63 0.10
N GLU A 479 -42.93 -25.78 -1.22
CA GLU A 479 -42.95 -24.68 -2.20
C GLU A 479 -44.29 -23.93 -2.12
N SER A 480 -44.25 -22.60 -2.17
CA SER A 480 -45.15 -21.76 -2.98
C SER A 480 -44.80 -20.29 -2.76
N LYS A 481 -44.86 -19.51 -3.83
CA LYS A 481 -44.85 -18.05 -3.77
C LYS A 481 -46.00 -17.58 -2.87
N ASN A 482 -45.70 -16.82 -1.83
CA ASN A 482 -46.52 -15.74 -1.28
C ASN A 482 -45.68 -15.00 -0.23
N ASP A 483 -45.69 -13.67 -0.33
CA ASP A 483 -45.27 -12.76 0.72
C ASP A 483 -45.86 -13.21 2.07
N ASP A 484 -45.08 -13.22 3.17
CA ASP A 484 -45.53 -12.73 4.48
C ASP A 484 -44.58 -12.94 5.69
N LEU A 485 -44.40 -11.84 6.45
CA LEU A 485 -44.61 -11.70 7.91
C LEU A 485 -43.68 -12.34 8.96
N SER A 486 -42.42 -12.68 8.68
CA SER A 486 -41.47 -13.12 9.74
C SER A 486 -40.51 -12.04 10.27
N THR A 487 -40.54 -10.80 9.73
CA THR A 487 -39.77 -9.65 10.24
C THR A 487 -40.59 -8.63 11.03
N ALA A 488 -41.86 -8.92 11.34
CA ALA A 488 -42.77 -7.96 11.97
C ALA A 488 -42.43 -7.61 13.43
N ILE A 489 -41.64 -8.43 14.14
CA ILE A 489 -41.29 -8.20 15.56
C ILE A 489 -40.01 -7.34 15.72
N LEU A 490 -39.25 -7.12 14.64
CA LEU A 490 -38.08 -6.23 14.63
C LEU A 490 -38.23 -5.01 13.71
N LYS A 491 -39.41 -4.80 13.11
CA LYS A 491 -39.78 -3.47 12.62
C LYS A 491 -40.24 -2.66 13.83
N GLN A 492 -39.33 -1.88 14.43
CA GLN A 492 -39.80 -0.69 15.13
C GLN A 492 -40.72 0.04 14.17
N LYS A 493 -41.96 0.33 14.59
CA LYS A 493 -42.85 1.23 13.85
C LYS A 493 -42.16 2.59 13.78
N ASN A 494 -41.30 2.77 12.78
CA ASN A 494 -40.78 4.07 12.44
C ASN A 494 -41.99 4.87 12.00
N ARG A 495 -42.34 5.86 12.81
CA ARG A 495 -43.42 6.77 12.46
C ARG A 495 -43.03 7.43 11.13
N PRO A 496 -43.97 7.57 10.18
CA PRO A 496 -43.66 8.06 8.83
C PRO A 496 -43.06 9.47 8.85
N ASN A 497 -43.31 10.23 9.91
CA ASN A 497 -42.78 11.56 10.10
C ASN A 497 -41.32 11.64 10.58
N ARG A 498 -40.62 10.53 10.81
CA ARG A 498 -39.20 10.53 11.20
C ARG A 498 -38.33 10.33 9.97
N LEU A 499 -37.43 11.27 9.72
CA LEU A 499 -36.58 11.33 8.54
C LEU A 499 -35.13 11.59 8.92
N ILE A 500 -34.20 11.06 8.15
CA ILE A 500 -32.75 11.23 8.34
C ILE A 500 -32.29 12.48 7.59
N VAL A 501 -31.53 13.33 8.26
CA VAL A 501 -30.98 14.55 7.65
C VAL A 501 -29.90 14.20 6.64
N ASP A 502 -30.03 14.74 5.43
CA ASP A 502 -29.08 14.63 4.34
C ASP A 502 -28.73 16.01 3.76
N GLU A 503 -27.66 16.05 2.98
CA GLU A 503 -27.10 17.27 2.37
C GLU A 503 -28.00 17.79 1.23
N SER A 504 -28.22 19.11 1.19
CA SER A 504 -29.00 19.76 0.12
C SER A 504 -28.12 20.22 -1.04
N ILE A 505 -28.59 19.97 -2.25
CA ILE A 505 -28.03 20.55 -3.49
C ILE A 505 -28.59 21.98 -3.69
N ASN A 506 -29.82 22.20 -3.23
CA ASN A 506 -30.44 23.53 -3.28
C ASN A 506 -29.81 24.44 -2.21
N GLU A 507 -29.40 25.64 -2.61
CA GLU A 507 -28.75 26.62 -1.75
C GLU A 507 -29.74 27.50 -0.95
N ASP A 508 -31.04 27.34 -1.17
CA ASP A 508 -32.03 28.15 -0.46
C ASP A 508 -32.07 27.79 1.05
N ASN A 509 -32.03 28.82 1.90
CA ASN A 509 -31.99 28.70 3.37
C ASN A 509 -33.29 28.19 4.00
N SER A 510 -34.43 28.35 3.33
CA SER A 510 -35.76 28.09 3.89
C SER A 510 -36.46 26.88 3.25
N VAL A 511 -35.77 26.17 2.36
CA VAL A 511 -36.32 25.07 1.57
C VAL A 511 -35.74 23.74 2.05
N VAL A 512 -36.61 22.73 2.10
CA VAL A 512 -36.23 21.33 2.31
C VAL A 512 -36.82 20.45 1.22
N SER A 513 -36.07 19.44 0.81
CA SER A 513 -36.50 18.53 -0.25
C SER A 513 -36.81 17.14 0.28
N LEU A 514 -37.90 16.55 -0.21
CA LEU A 514 -38.37 15.21 0.09
C LEU A 514 -38.63 14.45 -1.22
N SER A 515 -38.58 13.11 -1.16
CA SER A 515 -39.00 12.30 -2.31
C SER A 515 -40.50 12.46 -2.57
N GLN A 516 -40.91 12.30 -3.83
CA GLN A 516 -42.32 12.40 -4.21
C GLN A 516 -43.18 11.41 -3.44
N THR A 517 -42.74 10.16 -3.32
CA THR A 517 -43.40 9.10 -2.54
C THR A 517 -43.60 9.52 -1.08
N LYS A 518 -42.61 10.20 -0.50
CA LYS A 518 -42.66 10.61 0.90
C LYS A 518 -43.59 11.78 1.14
N MET A 519 -43.64 12.74 0.21
CA MET A 519 -44.60 13.83 0.28
C MET A 519 -46.04 13.32 0.20
N ASP A 520 -46.31 12.36 -0.69
CA ASP A 520 -47.64 11.74 -0.80
C ASP A 520 -48.02 10.99 0.49
N GLU A 521 -47.07 10.30 1.13
CA GLU A 521 -47.28 9.62 2.42
C GLU A 521 -47.59 10.62 3.56
N LEU A 522 -46.92 11.78 3.56
CA LEU A 522 -47.12 12.84 4.55
C LEU A 522 -48.27 13.79 4.21
N GLN A 523 -48.93 13.60 3.05
CA GLN A 523 -49.98 14.47 2.52
C GLN A 523 -49.53 15.93 2.36
N LEU A 524 -48.31 16.12 1.86
CA LEU A 524 -47.72 17.43 1.59
C LEU A 524 -47.75 17.72 0.10
N PHE A 525 -48.06 18.96 -0.27
CA PHE A 525 -47.94 19.47 -1.62
C PHE A 525 -46.67 20.33 -1.76
N ARG A 526 -46.22 20.50 -3.01
CA ARG A 526 -45.09 21.37 -3.32
C ARG A 526 -45.42 22.81 -2.92
N GLY A 527 -44.58 23.39 -2.06
CA GLY A 527 -44.77 24.75 -1.53
C GLY A 527 -45.44 24.80 -0.15
N ASP A 528 -45.87 23.66 0.41
CA ASP A 528 -46.44 23.64 1.76
C ASP A 528 -45.39 23.94 2.82
N THR A 529 -45.82 24.63 3.88
CA THR A 529 -44.99 24.91 5.05
C THR A 529 -45.02 23.75 6.03
N VAL A 530 -43.83 23.31 6.45
CA VAL A 530 -43.66 22.23 7.42
C VAL A 530 -42.93 22.70 8.67
N LEU A 531 -43.37 22.19 9.82
CA LEU A 531 -42.69 22.35 11.09
C LEU A 531 -41.74 21.17 11.31
N MET A 532 -40.46 21.47 11.43
CA MET A 532 -39.42 20.50 11.73
C MET A 532 -39.01 20.59 13.19
N LYS A 533 -38.87 19.45 13.85
CA LYS A 533 -38.41 19.35 15.24
C LYS A 533 -37.06 18.64 15.27
N GLY A 534 -36.08 19.33 15.82
CA GLY A 534 -34.70 18.87 15.95
C GLY A 534 -34.37 18.40 17.37
N LYS A 535 -33.10 18.54 17.74
CA LYS A 535 -32.61 18.21 19.08
C LYS A 535 -32.82 19.39 20.04
N LYS A 536 -32.59 19.18 21.33
CA LYS A 536 -32.73 20.21 22.39
C LYS A 536 -34.06 20.99 22.37
N ARG A 537 -35.15 20.38 21.89
CA ARG A 537 -36.47 21.02 21.71
C ARG A 537 -36.45 22.27 20.81
N ARG A 538 -35.50 22.34 19.88
CA ARG A 538 -35.46 23.35 18.82
C ARG A 538 -36.38 22.93 17.67
N GLU A 539 -37.07 23.90 17.10
CA GLU A 539 -38.02 23.73 16.02
C GLU A 539 -37.78 24.83 15.00
N THR A 540 -38.04 24.58 13.73
CA THR A 540 -37.88 25.55 12.62
C THR A 540 -38.96 25.28 11.57
N VAL A 541 -39.34 26.30 10.81
CA VAL A 541 -40.37 26.20 9.75
C VAL A 541 -39.70 26.37 8.40
N CYS A 542 -39.99 25.47 7.46
CA CYS A 542 -39.44 25.50 6.10
C CYS A 542 -40.51 25.16 5.05
N ILE A 543 -40.20 25.44 3.79
CA ILE A 543 -41.02 25.09 2.62
C ILE A 543 -40.55 23.73 2.08
N VAL A 544 -41.49 22.84 1.78
CA VAL A 544 -41.20 21.53 1.17
C VAL A 544 -41.25 21.58 -0.36
N LEU A 545 -40.24 20.98 -1.00
CA LEU A 545 -40.20 20.70 -2.43
C LEU A 545 -39.98 19.20 -2.71
N SER A 546 -40.40 18.76 -3.89
CA SER A 546 -40.11 17.43 -4.45
C SER A 546 -38.69 17.35 -5.00
N ASP A 547 -37.98 16.26 -4.73
CA ASP A 547 -36.71 15.91 -5.37
C ASP A 547 -36.67 14.40 -5.66
N ASP A 548 -36.59 14.05 -6.96
CA ASP A 548 -36.61 12.67 -7.44
C ASP A 548 -35.32 11.90 -7.11
N THR A 549 -34.23 12.61 -6.84
CA THR A 549 -32.94 12.00 -6.47
C THR A 549 -32.84 11.71 -4.96
N CYS A 550 -33.81 12.17 -4.17
CA CYS A 550 -33.84 11.98 -2.72
C CYS A 550 -34.45 10.61 -2.37
N SER A 551 -33.83 9.90 -1.43
CA SER A 551 -34.37 8.63 -0.92
C SER A 551 -35.49 8.85 0.09
N ASP A 552 -36.50 7.97 0.10
CA ASP A 552 -37.72 8.08 0.94
C ASP A 552 -37.49 8.18 2.46
N GLU A 553 -36.34 7.70 2.96
CA GLU A 553 -36.00 7.74 4.39
C GLU A 553 -35.30 9.05 4.81
N LYS A 554 -34.92 9.88 3.84
CA LYS A 554 -34.08 11.06 4.06
C LYS A 554 -34.81 12.37 3.74
N VAL A 555 -34.28 13.45 4.30
CA VAL A 555 -34.70 14.83 4.02
C VAL A 555 -33.46 15.66 3.75
N ARG A 556 -33.44 16.34 2.60
CA ARG A 556 -32.34 17.25 2.26
C ARG A 556 -32.64 18.63 2.81
N MET A 557 -31.71 19.19 3.59
CA MET A 557 -31.86 20.54 4.12
C MET A 557 -30.51 21.25 4.19
N ASN A 558 -30.56 22.57 4.02
CA ASN A 558 -29.40 23.44 4.05
C ASN A 558 -28.78 23.51 5.46
N ARG A 559 -27.48 23.82 5.54
CA ARG A 559 -26.71 24.05 6.77
C ARG A 559 -27.38 25.04 7.72
N VAL A 560 -27.98 26.11 7.21
CA VAL A 560 -28.74 27.08 8.04
C VAL A 560 -29.85 26.39 8.85
N VAL A 561 -30.62 25.52 8.20
CA VAL A 561 -31.71 24.74 8.83
C VAL A 561 -31.14 23.74 9.85
N ARG A 562 -30.05 23.04 9.49
CA ARG A 562 -29.37 22.09 10.37
C ARG A 562 -28.89 22.76 11.66
N ASN A 563 -28.26 23.93 11.54
CA ASN A 563 -27.79 24.72 12.67
C ASN A 563 -28.96 25.17 13.55
N ASN A 564 -30.04 25.72 12.98
CA ASN A 564 -31.23 26.14 13.74
C ASN A 564 -31.86 24.99 14.56
N LEU A 565 -31.94 23.80 13.96
CA LEU A 565 -32.45 22.58 14.61
C LEU A 565 -31.44 21.90 15.55
N ARG A 566 -30.19 22.34 15.56
CA ARG A 566 -29.05 21.73 16.28
C ARG A 566 -28.89 20.24 15.93
N VAL A 567 -28.97 19.94 14.64
CA VAL A 567 -28.82 18.59 14.07
C VAL A 567 -27.68 18.57 13.08
N ARG A 568 -27.04 17.41 12.93
CA ARG A 568 -25.97 17.16 11.96
C ARG A 568 -26.43 16.15 10.91
N LEU A 569 -25.64 15.92 9.85
CA LEU A 569 -25.95 14.87 8.86
C LEU A 569 -26.10 13.51 9.55
N GLY A 570 -27.05 12.70 9.05
CA GLY A 570 -27.37 11.41 9.63
C GLY A 570 -28.22 11.45 10.91
N ASP A 571 -28.47 12.63 11.50
CA ASP A 571 -29.43 12.74 12.61
C ASP A 571 -30.87 12.51 12.14
N VAL A 572 -31.74 12.11 13.07
CA VAL A 572 -33.16 11.91 12.79
C VAL A 572 -33.95 13.12 13.29
N ILE A 573 -34.73 13.72 12.40
CA ILE A 573 -35.70 14.79 12.73
C ILE A 573 -37.13 14.30 12.57
N SER A 574 -38.09 15.06 13.09
CA SER A 574 -39.51 14.84 12.81
C SER A 574 -40.15 16.00 12.06
N ILE A 575 -40.87 15.70 10.98
CA ILE A 575 -41.56 16.67 10.12
C ILE A 575 -43.07 16.62 10.37
N GLN A 576 -43.72 17.77 10.48
CA GLN A 576 -45.17 17.88 10.64
C GLN A 576 -45.72 18.95 9.67
N PRO A 577 -46.83 18.70 8.96
CA PRO A 577 -47.47 19.73 8.16
C PRO A 577 -47.91 20.89 9.05
N CYS A 578 -47.69 22.12 8.60
CA CYS A 578 -48.08 23.34 9.29
C CYS A 578 -48.83 24.26 8.33
N PRO A 579 -50.13 24.02 8.08
CA PRO A 579 -50.94 24.86 7.19
C PRO A 579 -51.33 26.22 7.82
N ASP A 580 -51.24 26.36 9.15
CA ASP A 580 -51.72 27.53 9.90
C ASP A 580 -50.70 28.69 9.99
N VAL A 581 -49.76 28.81 9.04
CA VAL A 581 -48.73 29.86 9.08
C VAL A 581 -49.32 31.18 8.60
N LYS A 582 -49.34 32.18 9.48
CA LYS A 582 -49.88 33.52 9.20
C LYS A 582 -48.82 34.43 8.60
N TYR A 583 -49.26 35.41 7.81
CA TYR A 583 -48.41 36.52 7.37
C TYR A 583 -47.95 37.36 8.57
N GLY A 584 -46.68 37.74 8.56
CA GLY A 584 -46.07 38.61 9.55
C GLY A 584 -46.57 40.04 9.43
N LYS A 585 -46.88 40.67 10.56
CA LYS A 585 -47.11 42.12 10.63
C LYS A 585 -45.80 42.86 10.82
N ARG A 586 -44.96 42.36 11.75
CA ARG A 586 -43.65 42.92 12.07
C ARG A 586 -42.65 41.83 12.46
N ILE A 587 -41.40 42.03 12.09
CA ILE A 587 -40.27 41.15 12.41
C ILE A 587 -39.12 42.02 12.89
N HIS A 588 -38.45 41.60 13.96
CA HIS A 588 -37.24 42.26 14.46
C HIS A 588 -36.05 41.32 14.27
N VAL A 589 -35.09 41.77 13.45
CA VAL A 589 -33.85 41.05 13.13
C VAL A 589 -32.65 41.90 13.52
N LEU A 590 -31.64 41.26 14.12
CA LEU A 590 -30.38 41.92 14.44
C LEU A 590 -29.20 41.10 13.89
N PRO A 591 -28.14 41.75 13.38
CA PRO A 591 -26.95 41.06 12.92
C PRO A 591 -26.14 40.49 14.08
N ILE A 592 -25.33 39.47 13.79
CA ILE A 592 -24.32 38.95 14.72
C ILE A 592 -23.04 39.76 14.59
N ASP A 593 -22.47 40.17 15.72
CA ASP A 593 -21.36 41.11 15.82
C ASP A 593 -20.15 40.74 14.95
N ASP A 594 -19.68 39.50 15.03
CA ASP A 594 -18.53 39.00 14.28
C ASP A 594 -18.68 39.09 12.76
N THR A 595 -19.91 39.00 12.24
CA THR A 595 -20.17 39.05 10.80
C THR A 595 -20.23 40.46 10.22
N VAL A 596 -20.46 41.49 11.05
CA VAL A 596 -20.63 42.88 10.62
C VAL A 596 -19.43 43.79 10.90
N GLU A 597 -18.38 43.29 11.56
CA GLU A 597 -17.16 44.07 11.81
C GLU A 597 -16.56 44.63 10.50
N GLY A 598 -16.55 45.95 10.32
CA GLY A 598 -16.01 46.63 9.14
C GLY A 598 -17.01 46.93 8.01
N ILE A 599 -18.31 46.64 8.19
CA ILE A 599 -19.38 47.10 7.28
C ILE A 599 -20.13 48.27 7.93
N THR A 600 -20.32 49.36 7.20
CA THR A 600 -21.18 50.48 7.57
C THR A 600 -22.27 50.73 6.53
N GLY A 601 -23.29 51.49 6.91
CA GLY A 601 -24.43 51.83 6.04
C GLY A 601 -25.71 51.05 6.32
N ASN A 602 -26.67 51.12 5.39
CA ASN A 602 -28.02 50.60 5.58
C ASN A 602 -28.11 49.09 5.24
N LEU A 603 -27.83 48.23 6.23
CA LEU A 603 -27.87 46.77 6.10
C LEU A 603 -29.21 46.23 5.58
N PHE A 604 -30.31 46.96 5.81
CA PHE A 604 -31.64 46.56 5.37
C PHE A 604 -31.79 46.55 3.85
N GLU A 605 -31.39 47.63 3.18
CA GLU A 605 -31.55 47.77 1.72
C GLU A 605 -30.63 46.80 0.96
N VAL A 606 -29.42 46.56 1.48
CA VAL A 606 -28.41 45.73 0.80
C VAL A 606 -28.65 44.24 1.00
N TYR A 607 -28.96 43.80 2.23
CA TYR A 607 -29.07 42.37 2.55
C TYR A 607 -30.52 41.91 2.67
N LEU A 608 -31.30 42.53 3.56
CA LEU A 608 -32.60 41.98 3.97
C LEU A 608 -33.68 42.15 2.91
N LYS A 609 -33.70 43.29 2.22
CA LYS A 609 -34.71 43.57 1.19
C LYS A 609 -34.62 42.60 0.01
N PRO A 610 -33.46 42.36 -0.64
CA PRO A 610 -33.35 41.34 -1.69
C PRO A 610 -33.67 39.93 -1.19
N TYR A 611 -33.31 39.61 0.06
CA TYR A 611 -33.53 38.28 0.62
C TYR A 611 -35.01 37.93 0.80
N PHE A 612 -35.85 38.90 1.20
CA PHE A 612 -37.28 38.70 1.42
C PHE A 612 -38.16 39.09 0.21
N LEU A 613 -37.61 39.72 -0.82
CA LEU A 613 -38.36 40.16 -1.99
C LEU A 613 -38.98 38.94 -2.71
N GLU A 614 -40.32 38.93 -2.79
CA GLU A 614 -41.14 37.92 -3.50
C GLU A 614 -40.93 36.44 -3.07
N ALA A 615 -40.16 36.20 -2.02
CA ALA A 615 -39.76 34.84 -1.63
C ALA A 615 -40.71 34.15 -0.63
N TYR A 616 -41.62 34.90 0.01
CA TYR A 616 -42.59 34.40 1.01
C TYR A 616 -41.99 33.44 2.04
N ARG A 617 -40.78 33.78 2.54
CA ARG A 617 -39.99 32.90 3.40
C ARG A 617 -40.64 32.73 4.78
N PRO A 618 -40.86 31.51 5.28
CA PRO A 618 -41.24 31.29 6.67
C PRO A 618 -40.02 31.51 7.57
N ILE A 619 -40.23 32.24 8.67
CA ILE A 619 -39.22 32.43 9.70
C ILE A 619 -39.80 32.16 11.08
N ARG A 620 -38.93 31.83 12.04
CA ARG A 620 -39.30 31.61 13.44
C ARG A 620 -38.46 32.47 14.36
N LYS A 621 -39.05 32.85 15.50
CA LYS A 621 -38.34 33.53 16.59
C LYS A 621 -37.16 32.68 17.09
N GLY A 622 -35.97 33.26 17.08
CA GLY A 622 -34.71 32.66 17.52
C GLY A 622 -33.95 31.91 16.43
N ASP A 623 -34.44 31.88 15.19
CA ASP A 623 -33.68 31.32 14.06
C ASP A 623 -32.60 32.30 13.60
N ILE A 624 -31.51 31.74 13.07
CA ILE A 624 -30.43 32.46 12.40
C ILE A 624 -30.52 32.14 10.92
N PHE A 625 -30.32 33.14 10.06
CA PHE A 625 -30.23 32.95 8.62
C PHE A 625 -29.08 33.75 8.02
N LEU A 626 -28.52 33.23 6.92
CA LEU A 626 -27.36 33.79 6.25
C LEU A 626 -27.81 34.58 5.01
N VAL A 627 -27.35 35.81 4.87
CA VAL A 627 -27.55 36.59 3.65
C VAL A 627 -26.20 36.93 3.05
N ARG A 628 -26.06 36.67 1.75
CA ARG A 628 -24.84 36.96 0.98
C ARG A 628 -25.07 38.23 0.15
N GLY A 629 -24.11 39.14 0.18
CA GLY A 629 -24.20 40.42 -0.53
C GLY A 629 -22.91 41.23 -0.43
N GLY A 630 -22.51 41.88 -1.53
CA GLY A 630 -21.33 42.74 -1.56
C GLY A 630 -20.03 42.04 -1.18
N MET A 631 -19.76 40.85 -1.74
CA MET A 631 -18.55 40.05 -1.46
C MET A 631 -18.44 39.51 -0.01
N ARG A 632 -19.50 39.66 0.81
CA ARG A 632 -19.52 39.23 2.21
C ARG A 632 -20.82 38.50 2.57
N ALA A 633 -20.73 37.59 3.54
CA ALA A 633 -21.87 36.90 4.12
C ALA A 633 -22.13 37.39 5.54
N VAL A 634 -23.39 37.72 5.85
CA VAL A 634 -23.81 38.29 7.13
C VAL A 634 -24.90 37.41 7.74
N GLU A 635 -24.77 37.12 9.03
CA GLU A 635 -25.73 36.32 9.79
C GLU A 635 -26.70 37.24 10.55
N PHE A 636 -28.00 36.98 10.40
CA PHE A 636 -29.06 37.70 11.11
C PHE A 636 -29.84 36.76 12.02
N LYS A 637 -30.07 37.18 13.27
CA LYS A 637 -30.87 36.48 14.26
C LYS A 637 -32.25 37.12 14.40
N VAL A 638 -33.29 36.31 14.33
CA VAL A 638 -34.68 36.77 14.51
C VAL A 638 -34.97 36.90 16.01
N VAL A 639 -35.01 38.13 16.51
CA VAL A 639 -35.23 38.43 17.93
C VAL A 639 -36.70 38.29 18.30
N GLU A 640 -37.59 38.83 17.46
CA GLU A 640 -39.04 38.85 17.71
C GLU A 640 -39.82 38.74 16.39
N THR A 641 -40.98 38.08 16.44
CA THR A 641 -41.93 37.96 15.34
C THR A 641 -43.35 38.24 15.83
N ASP A 642 -44.14 38.91 15.00
CA ASP A 642 -45.57 39.14 15.24
C ASP A 642 -46.36 38.73 13.99
N PRO A 643 -47.12 37.61 14.03
CA PRO A 643 -47.40 36.77 15.19
C PRO A 643 -46.24 35.82 15.59
N SER A 644 -46.07 35.58 16.90
CA SER A 644 -45.14 34.58 17.44
C SER A 644 -45.81 33.19 17.52
N PRO A 645 -45.10 32.05 17.37
CA PRO A 645 -43.64 31.92 17.29
C PRO A 645 -43.04 31.93 15.86
N TYR A 646 -43.86 31.80 14.81
CA TYR A 646 -43.42 31.80 13.41
C TYR A 646 -44.40 32.58 12.52
N CYS A 647 -43.90 33.14 11.42
CA CYS A 647 -44.68 33.88 10.44
C CYS A 647 -44.04 33.82 9.05
N ILE A 648 -44.84 34.01 8.00
CA ILE A 648 -44.34 34.21 6.62
C ILE A 648 -44.07 35.69 6.40
N VAL A 649 -42.90 36.02 5.86
CA VAL A 649 -42.56 37.39 5.46
C VAL A 649 -43.20 37.68 4.11
N ALA A 650 -44.18 38.58 4.08
CA ALA A 650 -44.81 39.08 2.87
C ALA A 650 -44.34 40.52 2.58
N PRO A 651 -44.58 41.06 1.36
CA PRO A 651 -44.16 42.43 1.02
C PRO A 651 -44.75 43.53 1.92
N ASP A 652 -45.84 43.25 2.64
CA ASP A 652 -46.50 44.14 3.61
C ASP A 652 -45.94 43.99 5.05
N THR A 653 -45.08 43.02 5.31
CA THR A 653 -44.46 42.81 6.63
C THR A 653 -43.40 43.87 6.92
N VAL A 654 -43.51 44.54 8.07
CA VAL A 654 -42.52 45.55 8.49
C VAL A 654 -41.30 44.88 9.12
N ILE A 655 -40.11 45.14 8.58
CA ILE A 655 -38.84 44.55 9.06
C ILE A 655 -38.05 45.62 9.82
N HIS A 656 -37.84 45.41 11.13
CA HIS A 656 -37.03 46.28 11.98
C HIS A 656 -35.63 45.71 12.12
N CYS A 657 -34.62 46.56 11.89
CA CYS A 657 -33.20 46.21 11.95
C CYS A 657 -32.39 47.12 12.88
N GLU A 658 -33.06 47.98 13.64
CA GLU A 658 -32.42 48.95 14.54
C GLU A 658 -32.01 48.27 15.86
N GLY A 659 -30.72 48.37 16.20
CA GLY A 659 -30.14 47.86 17.45
C GLY A 659 -28.63 47.61 17.33
N GLU A 660 -27.96 47.41 18.47
CA GLU A 660 -26.56 46.95 18.47
C GLU A 660 -26.48 45.47 18.04
N PRO A 661 -25.39 45.06 17.35
CA PRO A 661 -25.17 43.67 16.98
C PRO A 661 -25.17 42.73 18.20
N ILE A 662 -25.68 41.51 18.01
CA ILE A 662 -25.77 40.51 19.08
C ILE A 662 -24.50 39.67 19.09
N ARG A 663 -23.95 39.41 20.28
CA ARG A 663 -22.86 38.43 20.47
C ARG A 663 -23.37 37.01 20.28
N ARG A 664 -22.65 36.19 19.51
CA ARG A 664 -22.98 34.77 19.32
C ARG A 664 -22.98 34.02 20.66
N GLU A 665 -23.96 33.13 20.86
CA GLU A 665 -24.01 32.26 22.05
C GLU A 665 -23.01 31.10 21.91
N ASP A 666 -22.39 30.62 23.01
CA ASP A 666 -21.40 29.52 22.97
C ASP A 666 -21.95 28.19 22.39
N GLU A 667 -23.28 28.00 22.36
CA GLU A 667 -23.95 26.84 21.75
C GLU A 667 -24.28 27.03 20.24
N GLU A 668 -24.04 28.21 19.68
CA GLU A 668 -24.25 28.52 18.26
C GLU A 668 -22.94 28.32 17.49
N GLU A 669 -22.91 27.32 16.61
CA GLU A 669 -21.81 27.12 15.67
C GLU A 669 -21.89 28.18 14.55
N SER A 670 -20.74 28.76 14.18
CA SER A 670 -20.66 29.73 13.09
C SER A 670 -21.02 29.07 11.76
N LEU A 671 -21.79 29.75 10.91
CA LEU A 671 -22.02 29.29 9.54
C LEU A 671 -20.78 29.52 8.66
N ASN A 672 -19.83 30.36 9.10
CA ASN A 672 -18.54 30.59 8.43
C ASN A 672 -17.51 29.48 8.66
N GLU A 673 -17.75 28.55 9.60
CA GLU A 673 -16.88 27.37 9.73
C GLU A 673 -16.93 26.54 8.44
N VAL A 674 -15.87 25.83 8.09
CA VAL A 674 -15.85 25.03 6.86
C VAL A 674 -16.76 23.81 7.00
N GLY A 675 -17.68 23.61 6.05
CA GLY A 675 -18.57 22.45 5.95
C GLY A 675 -18.32 21.60 4.70
N TYR A 676 -19.18 20.60 4.44
CA TYR A 676 -19.10 19.83 3.20
C TYR A 676 -19.52 20.65 1.97
N ASP A 677 -20.38 21.65 2.16
CA ASP A 677 -20.85 22.60 1.16
C ASP A 677 -19.77 23.56 0.66
N ASP A 678 -18.65 23.65 1.40
CA ASP A 678 -17.48 24.45 1.06
C ASP A 678 -16.37 23.64 0.37
N ILE A 679 -16.62 22.35 0.05
CA ILE A 679 -15.67 21.46 -0.62
C ILE A 679 -16.23 21.02 -1.97
N GLY A 680 -15.55 21.42 -3.06
CA GLY A 680 -15.90 21.05 -4.43
C GLY A 680 -14.94 20.02 -5.05
N GLY A 681 -15.42 19.26 -6.04
CA GLY A 681 -14.61 18.45 -6.95
C GLY A 681 -14.04 17.13 -6.44
N VAL A 682 -14.30 16.77 -5.17
CA VAL A 682 -13.77 15.53 -4.55
C VAL A 682 -14.88 14.64 -3.96
N ARG A 683 -16.03 14.57 -4.63
CA ARG A 683 -17.25 13.92 -4.12
C ARG A 683 -17.07 12.44 -3.78
N LYS A 684 -16.37 11.68 -4.62
CA LYS A 684 -16.12 10.23 -4.41
C LYS A 684 -15.23 9.99 -3.18
N GLN A 685 -14.15 10.77 -3.07
CA GLN A 685 -13.19 10.72 -1.97
C GLN A 685 -13.86 11.15 -0.66
N LEU A 686 -14.65 12.22 -0.70
CA LEU A 686 -15.38 12.72 0.46
C LEU A 686 -16.39 11.68 0.97
N ALA A 687 -17.09 10.98 0.08
CA ALA A 687 -18.00 9.89 0.47
C ALA A 687 -17.27 8.75 1.20
N GLN A 688 -16.09 8.35 0.72
CA GLN A 688 -15.27 7.33 1.42
C GLN A 688 -14.84 7.81 2.81
N ILE A 689 -14.44 9.07 2.95
CA ILE A 689 -14.06 9.65 4.24
C ILE A 689 -15.26 9.71 5.19
N LYS A 690 -16.45 10.12 4.68
CA LYS A 690 -17.71 10.10 5.45
C LYS A 690 -17.96 8.69 6.02
N GLU A 691 -17.88 7.64 5.21
CA GLU A 691 -18.07 6.27 5.70
C GLU A 691 -17.03 5.84 6.75
N MET A 692 -15.76 6.20 6.55
CA MET A 692 -14.68 5.79 7.45
C MET A 692 -14.67 6.54 8.79
N VAL A 693 -15.14 7.79 8.82
CA VAL A 693 -15.05 8.68 9.98
C VAL A 693 -16.40 8.85 10.69
N GLU A 694 -17.50 9.00 9.96
CA GLU A 694 -18.83 9.27 10.53
C GLU A 694 -19.34 8.06 11.32
N LEU A 695 -19.24 6.85 10.75
CA LEU A 695 -19.75 5.64 11.39
C LEU A 695 -19.09 5.38 12.77
N PRO A 696 -17.75 5.42 12.93
CA PRO A 696 -17.13 5.19 14.23
C PRO A 696 -17.41 6.27 15.27
N LEU A 697 -17.48 7.55 14.86
CA LEU A 697 -17.68 8.69 15.76
C LEU A 697 -19.14 8.82 16.19
N ARG A 698 -20.10 8.58 15.29
CA ARG A 698 -21.53 8.75 15.54
C ARG A 698 -22.17 7.52 16.16
N HIS A 699 -21.73 6.32 15.77
CA HIS A 699 -22.30 5.05 16.25
C HIS A 699 -21.26 4.09 16.87
N PRO A 700 -20.54 4.52 17.92
CA PRO A 700 -19.50 3.68 18.54
C PRO A 700 -20.03 2.35 19.12
N ALA A 701 -21.31 2.32 19.54
CA ALA A 701 -21.95 1.10 20.04
C ALA A 701 -22.08 0.01 18.98
N LEU A 702 -22.22 0.38 17.70
CA LEU A 702 -22.36 -0.55 16.57
C LEU A 702 -21.07 -1.33 16.34
N PHE A 703 -19.92 -0.65 16.35
CA PHE A 703 -18.60 -1.30 16.24
C PHE A 703 -18.30 -2.22 17.42
N LYS A 704 -18.73 -1.83 18.62
CA LYS A 704 -18.61 -2.68 19.82
C LYS A 704 -19.46 -3.96 19.70
N ALA A 705 -20.64 -3.88 19.12
CA ALA A 705 -21.54 -5.03 18.96
C ALA A 705 -21.08 -5.98 17.84
N ILE A 706 -20.60 -5.43 16.72
CA ILE A 706 -20.12 -6.21 15.57
C ILE A 706 -18.74 -6.83 15.83
N GLY A 707 -17.95 -6.26 16.74
CA GLY A 707 -16.60 -6.74 17.05
C GLY A 707 -15.56 -6.39 15.98
N VAL A 708 -15.89 -5.46 15.07
CA VAL A 708 -14.97 -4.92 14.06
C VAL A 708 -14.28 -3.70 14.63
N LYS A 709 -12.96 -3.62 14.42
CA LYS A 709 -12.16 -2.46 14.84
C LYS A 709 -12.36 -1.33 13.82
N PRO A 710 -12.70 -0.11 14.26
CA PRO A 710 -12.73 1.04 13.35
C PRO A 710 -11.31 1.38 12.87
N PRO A 711 -11.18 2.04 11.71
CA PRO A 711 -9.89 2.54 11.24
C PRO A 711 -9.33 3.55 12.24
N ARG A 712 -8.02 3.52 12.45
CA ARG A 712 -7.34 4.40 13.42
C ARG A 712 -6.73 5.61 12.75
N GLY A 713 -6.17 5.39 11.57
CA GLY A 713 -5.43 6.40 10.83
C GLY A 713 -5.89 6.50 9.39
N ILE A 714 -6.17 7.72 8.94
CA ILE A 714 -6.48 8.02 7.54
C ILE A 714 -5.38 8.95 7.00
N LEU A 715 -4.69 8.51 5.96
CA LEU A 715 -3.69 9.29 5.26
C LEU A 715 -4.31 9.90 4.00
N LEU A 716 -4.43 11.22 3.96
CA LEU A 716 -4.77 12.01 2.78
C LEU A 716 -3.49 12.34 2.02
N TYR A 717 -3.43 12.05 0.73
CA TYR A 717 -2.30 12.47 -0.11
C TYR A 717 -2.75 13.03 -1.44
N GLY A 718 -1.86 13.75 -2.13
CA GLY A 718 -2.16 14.41 -3.41
C GLY A 718 -1.36 15.71 -3.55
N PRO A 719 -1.43 16.42 -4.67
CA PRO A 719 -0.67 17.66 -4.87
C PRO A 719 -1.06 18.75 -3.85
N PRO A 720 -0.17 19.71 -3.57
CA PRO A 720 -0.48 20.83 -2.70
C PRO A 720 -1.65 21.64 -3.29
N GLY A 721 -2.51 22.18 -2.42
CA GLY A 721 -3.63 23.02 -2.85
C GLY A 721 -4.91 22.27 -3.29
N THR A 722 -4.98 20.94 -3.17
CA THR A 722 -6.21 20.16 -3.46
C THR A 722 -7.22 20.13 -2.31
N GLY A 723 -6.97 20.81 -1.20
CA GLY A 723 -7.94 20.94 -0.09
C GLY A 723 -7.86 19.85 0.98
N LYS A 724 -6.75 19.11 1.10
CA LYS A 724 -6.55 18.08 2.15
C LYS A 724 -6.87 18.59 3.57
N THR A 725 -6.37 19.77 3.93
CA THR A 725 -6.61 20.44 5.22
C THR A 725 -8.06 20.90 5.39
N LEU A 726 -8.69 21.35 4.29
CA LEU A 726 -10.11 21.76 4.28
C LEU A 726 -11.03 20.57 4.54
N ILE A 727 -10.75 19.42 3.91
CA ILE A 727 -11.52 18.18 4.11
C ILE A 727 -11.51 17.75 5.58
N ALA A 728 -10.34 17.74 6.22
CA ALA A 728 -10.25 17.32 7.63
C ALA A 728 -11.02 18.26 8.56
N ARG A 729 -10.95 19.58 8.33
CA ARG A 729 -11.72 20.57 9.09
C ARG A 729 -13.22 20.39 8.89
N ALA A 730 -13.67 20.26 7.64
CA ALA A 730 -15.08 20.05 7.33
C ALA A 730 -15.65 18.77 7.96
N VAL A 731 -14.90 17.67 7.90
CA VAL A 731 -15.32 16.41 8.52
C VAL A 731 -15.46 16.55 10.04
N ALA A 732 -14.54 17.27 10.71
CA ALA A 732 -14.64 17.49 12.15
C ALA A 732 -15.85 18.35 12.52
N ASN A 733 -16.06 19.45 11.78
CA ASN A 733 -17.20 20.35 11.99
C ASN A 733 -18.53 19.65 11.71
N GLU A 734 -18.64 18.85 10.66
CA GLU A 734 -19.88 18.13 10.31
C GLU A 734 -20.18 16.97 11.25
N THR A 735 -19.14 16.31 11.81
CA THR A 735 -19.32 15.23 12.80
C THR A 735 -19.49 15.75 14.23
N GLY A 736 -19.05 16.97 14.51
CA GLY A 736 -19.01 17.56 15.84
C GLY A 736 -17.93 17.00 16.75
N ALA A 737 -16.89 16.40 16.16
CA ALA A 737 -15.74 15.90 16.90
C ALA A 737 -14.78 17.03 17.22
N PHE A 738 -14.11 16.96 18.37
CA PHE A 738 -13.07 17.92 18.73
C PHE A 738 -11.91 17.84 17.72
N PHE A 739 -11.57 18.95 17.08
CA PHE A 739 -10.52 19.02 16.06
C PHE A 739 -9.20 19.53 16.66
N PHE A 740 -8.14 18.73 16.61
CA PHE A 740 -6.81 19.12 17.06
C PHE A 740 -5.83 19.13 15.88
N LEU A 741 -5.35 20.31 15.50
CA LEU A 741 -4.40 20.50 14.40
C LEU A 741 -2.95 20.39 14.90
N ILE A 742 -2.16 19.55 14.25
CA ILE A 742 -0.72 19.45 14.41
C ILE A 742 -0.09 19.85 13.09
N ASN A 743 0.63 20.96 13.06
CA ASN A 743 1.35 21.39 11.88
C ASN A 743 2.77 20.82 11.89
N GLY A 744 3.16 20.11 10.82
CA GLY A 744 4.44 19.40 10.73
C GLY A 744 5.66 20.26 11.11
N PRO A 745 5.89 21.40 10.44
CA PRO A 745 6.98 22.32 10.74
C PRO A 745 6.92 22.94 12.15
N GLU A 746 5.72 23.13 12.71
CA GLU A 746 5.54 23.75 14.04
C GLU A 746 6.04 22.83 15.16
N ILE A 747 5.89 21.52 14.98
CA ILE A 747 6.43 20.53 15.92
C ILE A 747 7.96 20.43 15.84
N MET A 748 8.56 20.74 14.69
CA MET A 748 10.00 20.60 14.44
C MET A 748 10.79 21.78 15.05
N SER A 749 10.96 21.74 16.37
CA SER A 749 11.78 22.69 17.13
C SER A 749 13.26 22.28 17.16
N LYS A 750 14.16 23.24 17.37
CA LYS A 750 15.61 22.96 17.54
C LYS A 750 15.96 22.32 18.89
N LEU A 751 15.03 22.31 19.86
CA LEU A 751 15.26 21.84 21.22
C LEU A 751 14.88 20.36 21.33
N ALA A 752 15.87 19.50 21.58
CA ALA A 752 15.65 18.06 21.71
C ALA A 752 14.68 17.74 22.87
N GLY A 753 13.62 16.97 22.59
CA GLY A 753 12.62 16.50 23.56
C GLY A 753 11.37 17.37 23.69
N GLU A 754 11.41 18.64 23.28
CA GLU A 754 10.21 19.51 23.29
C GLU A 754 9.18 19.05 22.26
N SER A 755 9.64 18.74 21.05
CA SER A 755 8.83 18.19 19.96
C SER A 755 8.10 16.90 20.35
N GLU A 756 8.77 16.00 21.06
CA GLU A 756 8.18 14.74 21.55
C GLU A 756 7.12 14.98 22.65
N SER A 757 7.39 15.94 23.55
CA SER A 757 6.46 16.33 24.61
C SER A 757 5.20 16.97 24.04
N ASN A 758 5.34 17.85 23.04
CA ASN A 758 4.22 18.50 22.38
C ASN A 758 3.34 17.49 21.63
N LEU A 759 3.94 16.53 20.91
CA LEU A 759 3.21 15.41 20.29
C LEU A 759 2.43 14.57 21.31
N ARG A 760 3.03 14.27 22.46
CA ARG A 760 2.36 13.50 23.52
C ARG A 760 1.18 14.26 24.12
N LYS A 761 1.36 15.55 24.42
CA LYS A 761 0.28 16.42 24.94
C LYS A 761 -0.89 16.50 23.98
N ALA A 762 -0.63 16.63 22.68
CA ALA A 762 -1.67 16.66 21.65
C ALA A 762 -2.57 15.40 21.68
N PHE A 763 -1.96 14.21 21.76
CA PHE A 763 -2.71 12.95 21.83
C PHE A 763 -3.48 12.81 23.15
N GLU A 764 -2.89 13.22 24.28
CA GLU A 764 -3.55 13.20 25.59
C GLU A 764 -4.74 14.17 25.67
N GLU A 765 -4.64 15.34 25.04
CA GLU A 765 -5.71 16.34 24.99
C GLU A 765 -6.88 15.87 24.11
N ALA A 766 -6.58 15.27 22.96
CA ALA A 766 -7.59 14.66 22.10
C ALA A 766 -8.31 13.48 22.80
N GLU A 767 -7.60 12.64 23.57
CA GLU A 767 -8.22 11.55 24.35
C GLU A 767 -9.18 12.08 25.44
N LYS A 768 -8.88 13.25 26.04
CA LYS A 768 -9.77 13.89 27.04
C LYS A 768 -11.06 14.45 26.41
N ASN A 769 -10.96 14.95 25.18
CA ASN A 769 -12.06 15.61 24.46
C ASN A 769 -12.79 14.67 23.47
N ALA A 770 -12.70 13.35 23.66
CA ALA A 770 -13.32 12.36 22.80
C ALA A 770 -14.86 12.51 22.70
N PRO A 771 -15.49 12.37 21.51
CA PRO A 771 -14.90 12.01 20.22
C PRO A 771 -14.05 13.12 19.58
N ALA A 772 -12.86 12.77 19.08
CA ALA A 772 -11.88 13.75 18.57
C ALA A 772 -11.18 13.29 17.29
N ILE A 773 -10.76 14.26 16.47
CA ILE A 773 -9.95 14.08 15.27
C ILE A 773 -8.64 14.82 15.48
N ILE A 774 -7.52 14.09 15.47
CA ILE A 774 -6.18 14.66 15.41
C ILE A 774 -5.81 14.77 13.94
N PHE A 775 -5.55 15.98 13.43
CA PHE A 775 -5.11 16.20 12.06
C PHE A 775 -3.65 16.62 12.01
N ILE A 776 -2.79 15.81 11.39
CA ILE A 776 -1.37 16.09 11.20
C ILE A 776 -1.16 16.59 9.77
N ASP A 777 -0.93 17.88 9.59
CA ASP A 777 -0.60 18.45 8.28
C ASP A 777 0.91 18.31 8.01
N GLU A 778 1.27 18.18 6.73
CA GLU A 778 2.66 17.95 6.28
C GLU A 778 3.38 16.83 7.06
N LEU A 779 2.75 15.65 7.11
CA LEU A 779 3.28 14.48 7.85
C LEU A 779 4.71 14.11 7.44
N ASP A 780 5.09 14.36 6.19
CA ASP A 780 6.43 14.13 5.67
C ASP A 780 7.51 15.03 6.29
N ALA A 781 7.14 16.16 6.90
CA ALA A 781 8.06 16.97 7.70
C ALA A 781 8.37 16.31 9.05
N ILE A 782 7.40 15.63 9.66
CA ILE A 782 7.57 14.94 10.97
C ILE A 782 8.20 13.56 10.79
N ALA A 783 7.77 12.81 9.77
CA ALA A 783 8.10 11.40 9.60
C ALA A 783 8.60 11.04 8.18
N PRO A 784 9.74 11.59 7.75
CA PRO A 784 10.38 11.21 6.50
C PRO A 784 10.96 9.78 6.56
N LYS A 785 11.26 9.21 5.39
CA LYS A 785 11.99 7.92 5.27
C LYS A 785 13.33 7.95 6.02
N ARG A 786 13.54 6.95 6.90
CA ARG A 786 14.74 6.79 7.75
C ARG A 786 16.07 6.87 7.02
N GLU A 787 16.13 6.38 5.79
CA GLU A 787 17.32 6.40 4.93
C GLU A 787 17.72 7.82 4.50
N LYS A 788 16.74 8.72 4.34
CA LYS A 788 16.95 10.13 3.96
C LYS A 788 17.15 11.05 5.16
N THR A 789 16.91 10.55 6.37
CA THR A 789 16.99 11.30 7.62
C THR A 789 18.45 11.38 8.11
N HIS A 790 19.02 12.58 8.07
CA HIS A 790 20.40 12.85 8.52
C HIS A 790 20.54 13.17 10.02
N GLY A 791 19.44 13.25 10.79
CA GLY A 791 19.45 13.61 12.21
C GLY A 791 18.90 12.53 13.15
N GLU A 792 19.52 12.34 14.32
CA GLU A 792 19.03 11.42 15.36
C GLU A 792 17.70 11.89 15.98
N VAL A 793 17.54 13.21 16.16
CA VAL A 793 16.33 13.82 16.75
C VAL A 793 15.09 13.49 15.92
N GLU A 794 15.17 13.60 14.59
CA GLU A 794 14.06 13.29 13.68
C GLU A 794 13.65 11.82 13.78
N ARG A 795 14.61 10.88 13.85
CA ARG A 795 14.34 9.45 14.03
C ARG A 795 13.61 9.15 15.35
N ARG A 796 13.90 9.89 16.42
CA ARG A 796 13.21 9.77 17.71
C ARG A 796 11.78 10.28 17.62
N ILE A 797 11.55 11.43 16.96
CA ILE A 797 10.20 11.96 16.71
C ILE A 797 9.34 10.96 15.92
N VAL A 798 9.88 10.37 14.84
CA VAL A 798 9.19 9.30 14.09
C VAL A 798 8.82 8.15 15.01
N SER A 799 9.77 7.65 15.80
CA SER A 799 9.57 6.53 16.72
C SER A 799 8.51 6.85 17.79
N GLN A 800 8.49 8.08 18.28
CA GLN A 800 7.50 8.57 19.23
C GLN A 800 6.10 8.62 18.62
N LEU A 801 5.96 9.13 17.40
CA LEU A 801 4.69 9.13 16.68
C LEU A 801 4.16 7.71 16.44
N LEU A 802 5.03 6.77 16.03
CA LEU A 802 4.68 5.35 15.90
C LEU A 802 4.13 4.78 17.22
N THR A 803 4.80 5.10 18.33
CA THR A 803 4.40 4.65 19.67
C THR A 803 3.05 5.23 20.10
N LEU A 804 2.79 6.51 19.79
CA LEU A 804 1.50 7.15 20.09
C LEU A 804 0.36 6.53 19.27
N MET A 805 0.58 6.26 17.98
CA MET A 805 -0.41 5.61 17.10
C MET A 805 -0.75 4.19 17.57
N ASP A 806 0.27 3.40 17.96
CA ASP A 806 0.06 2.05 18.50
C ASP A 806 -0.63 2.09 19.87
N GLY A 807 -0.29 3.11 20.67
CA GLY A 807 -0.81 3.37 22.02
C GLY A 807 -2.26 3.85 22.08
N LEU A 808 -2.88 4.20 20.95
CA LEU A 808 -4.30 4.58 20.90
C LEU A 808 -5.19 3.44 21.40
N LYS A 809 -5.84 3.65 22.55
CA LYS A 809 -6.78 2.68 23.13
C LYS A 809 -8.06 2.65 22.29
N GLN A 810 -8.60 1.45 22.05
CA GLN A 810 -9.83 1.24 21.27
C GLN A 810 -11.08 1.95 21.86
N ARG A 811 -11.02 2.40 23.12
CA ARG A 811 -12.15 3.04 23.81
C ARG A 811 -12.16 4.57 23.71
N ALA A 812 -11.09 5.18 23.21
CA ALA A 812 -10.93 6.63 23.23
C ALA A 812 -11.69 7.36 22.11
N HIS A 813 -12.27 6.67 21.11
CA HIS A 813 -12.98 7.30 19.98
C HIS A 813 -12.20 8.47 19.34
N VAL A 814 -10.88 8.30 19.21
CA VAL A 814 -9.98 9.24 18.55
C VAL A 814 -9.57 8.66 17.20
N ILE A 815 -9.68 9.47 16.15
CA ILE A 815 -9.21 9.16 14.80
C ILE A 815 -8.05 10.10 14.47
N VAL A 816 -6.98 9.56 13.88
CA VAL A 816 -5.85 10.36 13.42
C VAL A 816 -5.93 10.50 11.91
N MET A 817 -6.10 11.72 11.42
CA MET A 817 -6.01 12.05 10.01
C MET A 817 -4.65 12.70 9.76
N ALA A 818 -4.02 12.41 8.63
CA ALA A 818 -2.78 13.08 8.26
C ALA A 818 -2.77 13.44 6.79
N ALA A 819 -2.14 14.56 6.43
CA ALA A 819 -1.96 14.98 5.05
C ALA A 819 -0.49 14.95 4.66
N THR A 820 -0.21 14.51 3.43
CA THR A 820 1.12 14.62 2.82
C THR A 820 0.99 14.91 1.32
N ASN A 821 1.99 15.57 0.74
CA ASN A 821 2.01 15.75 -0.71
C ASN A 821 2.53 14.51 -1.43
N ARG A 822 3.39 13.71 -0.77
CA ARG A 822 4.06 12.56 -1.38
C ARG A 822 3.94 11.34 -0.48
N PRO A 823 3.09 10.35 -0.80
CA PRO A 823 2.97 9.13 0.01
C PRO A 823 4.26 8.29 0.04
N ASN A 824 5.20 8.56 -0.88
CA ASN A 824 6.50 7.90 -0.97
C ASN A 824 7.59 8.55 -0.11
N SER A 825 7.38 9.75 0.45
CA SER A 825 8.36 10.42 1.33
C SER A 825 8.23 9.99 2.80
N ILE A 826 7.06 9.52 3.21
CA ILE A 826 6.79 9.08 4.59
C ILE A 826 7.42 7.73 4.95
N ASP A 827 7.69 7.53 6.24
CA ASP A 827 8.17 6.24 6.77
C ASP A 827 7.18 5.10 6.46
N PRO A 828 7.57 4.01 5.77
CA PRO A 828 6.68 2.88 5.46
C PRO A 828 6.07 2.22 6.70
N ALA A 829 6.69 2.37 7.87
CA ALA A 829 6.15 1.85 9.13
C ALA A 829 4.83 2.54 9.52
N LEU A 830 4.59 3.79 9.10
CA LEU A 830 3.35 4.51 9.34
C LEU A 830 2.16 3.96 8.54
N ARG A 831 2.42 3.38 7.37
CA ARG A 831 1.41 2.79 6.47
C ARG A 831 0.99 1.35 6.85
N ARG A 832 1.51 0.83 7.96
CA ARG A 832 1.20 -0.53 8.43
C ARG A 832 -0.18 -0.57 9.10
N PHE A 833 -0.83 -1.73 9.00
CA PHE A 833 -2.13 -1.97 9.62
C PHE A 833 -2.13 -1.63 11.12
N GLY A 834 -3.10 -0.83 11.57
CA GLY A 834 -3.22 -0.35 12.94
C GLY A 834 -2.69 1.07 13.19
N ARG A 835 -2.03 1.68 12.18
CA ARG A 835 -1.59 3.08 12.17
C ARG A 835 -2.38 3.84 11.10
N PHE A 836 -1.76 4.28 10.00
CA PHE A 836 -2.48 4.74 8.81
C PHE A 836 -2.86 3.54 7.95
N ASP A 837 -3.97 2.91 8.30
CA ASP A 837 -4.51 1.73 7.62
C ASP A 837 -5.34 2.07 6.39
N ARG A 838 -5.74 3.34 6.26
CA ARG A 838 -6.50 3.86 5.12
C ARG A 838 -5.75 5.00 4.45
N GLU A 839 -5.74 4.98 3.13
CA GLU A 839 -5.10 5.99 2.30
C GLU A 839 -6.13 6.49 1.30
N VAL A 840 -6.24 7.81 1.16
CA VAL A 840 -7.19 8.47 0.26
C VAL A 840 -6.41 9.44 -0.62
N ASP A 841 -6.51 9.24 -1.92
CA ASP A 841 -5.92 10.12 -2.93
C ASP A 841 -6.86 11.31 -3.22
N ILE A 842 -6.39 12.51 -2.90
CA ILE A 842 -7.02 13.79 -3.17
C ILE A 842 -6.31 14.41 -4.38
N GLY A 843 -6.65 13.86 -5.56
CA GLY A 843 -6.11 14.28 -6.85
C GLY A 843 -6.60 15.65 -7.33
N ILE A 844 -6.15 16.02 -8.52
CA ILE A 844 -6.52 17.26 -9.21
C ILE A 844 -8.01 17.16 -9.62
N PRO A 845 -8.82 18.22 -9.41
CA PRO A 845 -10.24 18.20 -9.80
C PRO A 845 -10.43 18.14 -11.33
N ASP A 846 -11.46 17.41 -11.76
CA ASP A 846 -11.93 17.36 -13.15
C ASP A 846 -12.69 18.64 -13.53
N ALA A 847 -13.08 18.80 -14.80
CA ALA A 847 -13.76 20.02 -15.27
C ALA A 847 -15.04 20.33 -14.46
N THR A 848 -15.84 19.31 -14.18
CA THR A 848 -17.03 19.43 -13.32
C THR A 848 -16.68 19.82 -11.89
N GLY A 849 -15.62 19.25 -11.32
CA GLY A 849 -15.16 19.57 -9.98
C GLY A 849 -14.58 20.96 -9.87
N ARG A 850 -13.90 21.45 -10.91
CA ARG A 850 -13.44 22.85 -10.99
C ARG A 850 -14.61 23.81 -11.05
N LEU A 851 -15.68 23.48 -11.78
CA LEU A 851 -16.92 24.26 -11.78
C LEU A 851 -17.52 24.35 -10.36
N GLU A 852 -17.61 23.23 -9.63
CA GLU A 852 -18.08 23.24 -8.23
C GLU A 852 -17.21 24.15 -7.34
N ILE A 853 -15.88 24.09 -7.49
CA ILE A 853 -14.94 24.93 -6.73
C ILE A 853 -15.11 26.42 -7.08
N LEU A 854 -15.25 26.75 -8.37
CA LEU A 854 -15.50 28.12 -8.84
C LEU A 854 -16.82 28.64 -8.27
N GLN A 855 -17.87 27.83 -8.30
CA GLN A 855 -19.16 28.18 -7.69
C GLN A 855 -18.98 28.50 -6.21
N ILE A 856 -18.27 27.67 -5.44
CA ILE A 856 -17.99 27.89 -4.01
C ILE A 856 -17.30 29.23 -3.75
N HIS A 857 -16.22 29.53 -4.47
CA HIS A 857 -15.47 30.77 -4.26
C HIS A 857 -16.18 32.02 -4.79
N THR A 858 -17.13 31.85 -5.72
CA THR A 858 -17.93 32.95 -6.26
C THR A 858 -19.27 33.14 -5.53
N LYS A 859 -19.69 32.25 -4.61
CA LYS A 859 -20.99 32.36 -3.90
C LYS A 859 -21.20 33.70 -3.19
N ASN A 860 -20.13 34.33 -2.70
CA ASN A 860 -20.20 35.63 -2.03
C ASN A 860 -20.03 36.80 -3.00
N MET A 861 -19.49 36.55 -4.20
CA MET A 861 -19.21 37.56 -5.21
C MET A 861 -20.47 37.84 -6.03
N LYS A 862 -20.68 39.11 -6.38
CA LYS A 862 -21.71 39.47 -7.36
C LYS A 862 -21.13 39.30 -8.75
N LEU A 863 -21.54 38.24 -9.43
CA LEU A 863 -21.17 37.99 -10.82
C LEU A 863 -22.08 38.82 -11.75
N ALA A 864 -21.53 39.28 -12.86
CA ALA A 864 -22.30 39.85 -13.95
C ALA A 864 -22.91 38.73 -14.82
N ASP A 865 -23.98 39.05 -15.56
CA ASP A 865 -24.76 38.08 -16.34
C ASP A 865 -23.96 37.47 -17.51
N ASP A 866 -22.83 38.07 -17.89
CA ASP A 866 -21.92 37.61 -18.94
C ASP A 866 -20.94 36.52 -18.47
N VAL A 867 -20.86 36.25 -17.16
CA VAL A 867 -19.90 35.31 -16.59
C VAL A 867 -20.37 33.87 -16.76
N ASP A 868 -19.65 33.12 -17.60
CA ASP A 868 -19.80 31.67 -17.73
C ASP A 868 -18.69 30.93 -16.97
N LEU A 869 -19.02 30.42 -15.78
CA LEU A 869 -18.09 29.64 -14.96
C LEU A 869 -17.75 28.28 -15.58
N GLU A 870 -18.63 27.71 -16.43
CA GLU A 870 -18.37 26.44 -17.10
C GLU A 870 -17.27 26.61 -18.15
N GLN A 871 -17.30 27.73 -18.88
CA GLN A 871 -16.20 28.09 -19.78
C GLN A 871 -14.88 28.23 -19.02
N VAL A 872 -14.86 28.95 -17.89
CA VAL A 872 -13.65 29.11 -17.06
C VAL A 872 -13.14 27.75 -16.59
N ALA A 873 -14.01 26.86 -16.11
CA ALA A 873 -13.64 25.53 -15.64
C ALA A 873 -12.97 24.66 -16.74
N ASN A 874 -13.42 24.81 -17.98
CA ASN A 874 -12.84 24.13 -19.15
C ASN A 874 -11.45 24.68 -19.52
N GLU A 875 -11.24 26.00 -19.38
CA GLU A 875 -9.96 26.66 -19.67
C GLU A 875 -8.92 26.45 -18.55
N THR A 876 -9.35 26.29 -17.29
CA THR A 876 -8.47 26.08 -16.13
C THR A 876 -7.98 24.63 -15.97
N HIS A 877 -7.52 23.99 -17.04
CA HIS A 877 -6.96 22.63 -16.94
C HIS A 877 -5.72 22.60 -16.02
N GLY A 878 -5.60 21.54 -15.21
CA GLY A 878 -4.48 21.37 -14.27
C GLY A 878 -4.45 22.34 -13.08
N HIS A 879 -5.47 23.20 -12.92
CA HIS A 879 -5.62 24.05 -11.73
C HIS A 879 -6.14 23.21 -10.55
N VAL A 880 -5.56 23.43 -9.37
CA VAL A 880 -6.07 22.85 -8.11
C VAL A 880 -7.05 23.82 -7.42
N GLY A 881 -7.72 23.37 -6.36
CA GLY A 881 -8.68 24.20 -5.64
C GLY A 881 -8.09 25.52 -5.13
N ALA A 882 -6.85 25.51 -4.64
CA ALA A 882 -6.14 26.73 -4.24
C ALA A 882 -5.85 27.69 -5.42
N ASP A 883 -5.54 27.15 -6.60
CA ASP A 883 -5.30 27.98 -7.79
C ASP A 883 -6.61 28.66 -8.24
N LEU A 884 -7.74 27.93 -8.18
CA LEU A 884 -9.06 28.48 -8.51
C LEU A 884 -9.53 29.51 -7.48
N ALA A 885 -9.26 29.29 -6.20
CA ALA A 885 -9.51 30.28 -5.15
C ALA A 885 -8.71 31.58 -5.40
N ALA A 886 -7.44 31.43 -5.79
CA ALA A 886 -6.59 32.56 -6.18
C ALA A 886 -7.10 33.24 -7.45
N LEU A 887 -7.55 32.47 -8.46
CA LEU A 887 -8.15 33.00 -9.69
C LEU A 887 -9.38 33.86 -9.41
N CYS A 888 -10.32 33.37 -8.60
CA CYS A 888 -11.49 34.14 -8.19
C CYS A 888 -11.10 35.40 -7.40
N SER A 889 -10.10 35.29 -6.52
CA SER A 889 -9.60 36.42 -5.73
C SER A 889 -8.96 37.49 -6.61
N GLU A 890 -8.15 37.11 -7.60
CA GLU A 890 -7.56 38.05 -8.57
C GLU A 890 -8.61 38.69 -9.48
N ALA A 891 -9.63 37.93 -9.91
CA ALA A 891 -10.75 38.49 -10.66
C ALA A 891 -11.53 39.53 -9.83
N ALA A 892 -11.80 39.24 -8.54
CA ALA A 892 -12.45 40.19 -7.64
C ALA A 892 -11.58 41.43 -7.38
N LEU A 893 -10.27 41.25 -7.14
CA LEU A 893 -9.32 42.36 -6.97
C LEU A 893 -9.22 43.21 -8.22
N GLN A 894 -9.31 42.62 -9.42
CA GLN A 894 -9.32 43.35 -10.67
C GLN A 894 -10.58 44.20 -10.83
N ALA A 895 -11.75 43.67 -10.48
CA ALA A 895 -12.99 44.43 -10.44
C ALA A 895 -12.92 45.61 -9.45
N ILE A 896 -12.29 45.40 -8.28
CA ILE A 896 -12.02 46.46 -7.30
C ILE A 896 -11.09 47.52 -7.89
N ARG A 897 -9.94 47.13 -8.46
CA ARG A 897 -8.95 48.05 -9.08
C ARG A 897 -9.59 48.96 -10.14
N LYS A 898 -10.47 48.43 -10.99
CA LYS A 898 -11.19 49.20 -12.02
C LYS A 898 -12.11 50.27 -11.44
N LYS A 899 -12.59 50.08 -10.20
CA LYS A 899 -13.53 51.00 -9.52
C LYS A 899 -12.91 51.68 -8.28
N MET A 900 -11.60 51.58 -8.07
CA MET A 900 -10.91 52.20 -6.93
C MET A 900 -11.04 53.73 -6.92
N ASP A 901 -11.18 54.37 -8.09
CA ASP A 901 -11.37 55.83 -8.18
C ASP A 901 -12.69 56.32 -7.55
N LEU A 902 -13.63 55.39 -7.24
CA LEU A 902 -14.91 55.67 -6.61
C LEU A 902 -14.91 55.42 -5.08
N ILE A 903 -13.84 54.82 -4.54
CA ILE A 903 -13.73 54.43 -3.13
C ILE A 903 -12.81 55.45 -2.44
N ASP A 904 -13.31 56.12 -1.40
CA ASP A 904 -12.46 56.97 -0.57
C ASP A 904 -11.59 56.11 0.36
N LEU A 905 -10.26 56.24 0.24
CA LEU A 905 -9.28 55.46 1.02
C LEU A 905 -9.10 56.00 2.44
N GLU A 906 -9.65 57.19 2.76
CA GLU A 906 -9.55 57.80 4.08
C GLU A 906 -10.55 57.23 5.11
N ASP A 907 -11.61 56.55 4.65
CA ASP A 907 -12.60 55.93 5.53
C ASP A 907 -12.14 54.54 6.02
N GLU A 908 -12.19 54.29 7.34
CA GLU A 908 -11.85 52.99 7.95
C GLU A 908 -12.87 51.87 7.63
N THR A 909 -14.03 52.22 7.07
CA THR A 909 -15.15 51.31 6.81
C THR A 909 -15.78 51.59 5.44
N ILE A 910 -16.07 50.55 4.67
CA ILE A 910 -16.66 50.68 3.33
C ILE A 910 -18.18 50.53 3.40
N ASP A 911 -18.90 51.45 2.76
CA ASP A 911 -20.36 51.40 2.65
C ASP A 911 -20.84 50.17 1.86
N ALA A 912 -21.81 49.46 2.43
CA ALA A 912 -22.39 48.25 1.83
C ALA A 912 -23.02 48.47 0.44
N GLU A 913 -23.51 49.68 0.16
CA GLU A 913 -24.11 50.03 -1.15
C GLU A 913 -23.05 50.12 -2.26
N VAL A 914 -21.88 50.69 -1.96
CA VAL A 914 -20.74 50.75 -2.88
C VAL A 914 -20.27 49.33 -3.19
N MET A 915 -20.17 48.47 -2.17
CA MET A 915 -19.82 47.06 -2.32
C MET A 915 -20.83 46.28 -3.19
N ASN A 916 -22.12 46.59 -3.11
CA ASN A 916 -23.14 45.94 -3.95
C ASN A 916 -23.12 46.41 -5.42
N SER A 917 -22.53 47.58 -5.69
CA SER A 917 -22.33 48.08 -7.07
C SER A 917 -21.12 47.44 -7.78
N LEU A 918 -20.24 46.77 -7.04
CA LEU A 918 -19.11 46.02 -7.58
C LEU A 918 -19.62 44.67 -8.11
N ALA A 919 -19.58 44.51 -9.43
CA ALA A 919 -19.86 43.25 -10.12
C ALA A 919 -18.60 42.78 -10.84
N VAL A 920 -18.31 41.49 -10.75
CA VAL A 920 -17.18 40.84 -11.41
C VAL A 920 -17.61 40.40 -12.81
N THR A 921 -16.87 40.81 -13.83
CA THR A 921 -17.18 40.57 -15.25
C THR A 921 -16.37 39.41 -15.82
N MET A 922 -16.77 38.88 -16.98
CA MET A 922 -16.01 37.80 -17.64
C MET A 922 -14.61 38.24 -18.06
N ASP A 923 -14.42 39.52 -18.36
CA ASP A 923 -13.10 40.10 -18.67
C ASP A 923 -12.16 40.09 -17.45
N ASP A 924 -12.69 40.20 -16.24
CA ASP A 924 -11.88 40.08 -15.01
C ASP A 924 -11.36 38.65 -14.84
N PHE A 925 -12.20 37.65 -15.14
CA PHE A 925 -11.80 36.24 -15.16
C PHE A 925 -10.76 35.93 -16.25
N LYS A 926 -10.97 36.43 -17.47
CA LYS A 926 -9.98 36.28 -18.57
C LYS A 926 -8.65 36.94 -18.23
N TRP A 927 -8.69 38.12 -17.59
CA TRP A 927 -7.48 38.77 -17.10
C TRP A 927 -6.78 37.94 -16.02
N ALA A 928 -7.53 37.43 -15.03
CA ALA A 928 -6.97 36.58 -13.98
C ALA A 928 -6.37 35.29 -14.54
N LEU A 929 -7.02 34.65 -15.53
CA LEU A 929 -6.53 33.49 -16.27
C LEU A 929 -5.18 33.74 -16.94
N SER A 930 -4.97 34.96 -17.47
CA SER A 930 -3.70 35.35 -18.09
C SER A 930 -2.55 35.49 -17.08
N GLN A 931 -2.86 35.68 -15.79
CA GLN A 931 -1.89 35.83 -14.71
C GLN A 931 -1.68 34.54 -13.91
N SER A 932 -2.69 33.65 -13.90
CA SER A 932 -2.64 32.39 -13.15
C SER A 932 -1.69 31.39 -13.80
N ASN A 933 -0.80 30.82 -13.01
CA ASN A 933 0.01 29.67 -13.40
C ASN A 933 -0.51 28.42 -12.67
N PRO A 934 -0.89 27.33 -13.38
CA PRO A 934 -1.41 26.15 -12.71
C PRO A 934 -0.30 25.44 -11.93
N SER A 935 -0.60 25.08 -10.68
CA SER A 935 0.36 24.44 -9.79
C SER A 935 0.66 22.98 -10.17
N ALA A 936 -0.25 22.30 -10.89
CA ALA A 936 -0.18 20.86 -11.12
C ALA A 936 0.12 20.42 -12.58
N LEU A 937 0.51 21.33 -13.48
CA LEU A 937 0.84 21.03 -14.89
C LEU A 937 1.91 19.94 -15.10
N ARG A 938 2.72 19.61 -14.07
CA ARG A 938 3.80 18.61 -14.15
C ARG A 938 3.35 17.19 -13.82
N GLU A 939 2.16 17.01 -13.26
CA GLU A 939 1.64 15.67 -12.93
C GLU A 939 0.88 15.07 -14.11
N THR A 940 0.94 13.74 -14.25
CA THR A 940 0.18 13.01 -15.28
C THR A 940 -1.30 13.22 -15.00
N VAL A 941 -1.96 14.03 -15.82
CA VAL A 941 -3.37 14.33 -15.62
C VAL A 941 -4.20 13.08 -15.90
N VAL A 942 -4.97 12.69 -14.89
CA VAL A 942 -5.95 11.60 -14.96
C VAL A 942 -7.30 12.26 -15.16
N GLU A 943 -7.83 12.24 -16.39
CA GLU A 943 -9.14 12.81 -16.69
C GLU A 943 -9.94 11.89 -17.61
N VAL A 944 -11.27 12.02 -17.57
CA VAL A 944 -12.13 11.45 -18.60
C VAL A 944 -12.08 12.39 -19.80
N PRO A 945 -11.67 11.91 -20.98
CA PRO A 945 -11.54 12.77 -22.15
C PRO A 945 -12.91 13.15 -22.72
N ASN A 946 -13.04 14.36 -23.27
CA ASN A 946 -14.31 14.88 -23.82
C ASN A 946 -14.63 14.40 -25.26
N ILE A 947 -13.83 13.51 -25.83
CA ILE A 947 -13.96 13.08 -27.23
C ILE A 947 -14.97 11.93 -27.31
N THR A 948 -15.93 12.05 -28.21
CA THR A 948 -16.99 11.05 -28.42
C THR A 948 -16.78 10.28 -29.73
N TRP A 949 -17.54 9.21 -29.97
CA TRP A 949 -17.51 8.49 -31.24
C TRP A 949 -17.91 9.33 -32.45
N ASP A 950 -18.70 10.39 -32.24
CA ASP A 950 -19.13 11.33 -33.27
C ASP A 950 -18.02 12.26 -33.74
N ASP A 951 -17.02 12.50 -32.89
CA ASP A 951 -15.84 13.30 -33.23
C ASP A 951 -14.86 12.53 -34.13
N ILE A 952 -15.08 11.22 -34.33
CA ILE A 952 -14.22 10.36 -35.13
C ILE A 952 -14.99 9.88 -36.36
N GLY A 953 -14.62 10.35 -37.54
CA GLY A 953 -15.23 9.90 -38.80
C GLY A 953 -14.69 8.55 -39.28
N GLY A 954 -15.59 7.62 -39.60
CA GLY A 954 -15.25 6.30 -40.15
C GLY A 954 -14.72 5.29 -39.14
N LEU A 955 -13.99 4.28 -39.63
CA LEU A 955 -13.39 3.20 -38.82
C LEU A 955 -14.40 2.39 -37.99
N ASP A 956 -15.62 2.22 -38.49
CA ASP A 956 -16.73 1.62 -37.72
C ASP A 956 -16.45 0.18 -37.23
N ASP A 957 -15.71 -0.59 -38.02
CA ASP A 957 -15.30 -1.95 -37.63
C ASP A 957 -14.33 -1.93 -36.44
N VAL A 958 -13.37 -0.99 -36.45
CA VAL A 958 -12.40 -0.81 -35.36
C VAL A 958 -13.08 -0.29 -34.09
N LYS A 959 -14.07 0.62 -34.23
CA LYS A 959 -14.86 1.10 -33.09
C LYS A 959 -15.58 -0.06 -32.40
N ARG A 960 -16.22 -0.94 -33.19
CA ARG A 960 -16.91 -2.13 -32.69
C ARG A 960 -15.96 -3.10 -32.01
N GLU A 961 -14.81 -3.38 -32.63
CA GLU A 961 -13.78 -4.23 -32.03
C GLU A 961 -13.29 -3.67 -30.68
N LEU A 962 -13.12 -2.35 -30.55
CA LEU A 962 -12.74 -1.72 -29.28
C LEU A 962 -13.83 -1.81 -28.22
N GLN A 963 -15.10 -1.65 -28.59
CA GLN A 963 -16.23 -1.87 -27.67
C GLN A 963 -16.23 -3.32 -27.15
N GLU A 964 -16.01 -4.29 -28.02
CA GLU A 964 -15.93 -5.70 -27.62
C GLU A 964 -14.75 -5.99 -26.66
N LEU A 965 -13.61 -5.35 -26.90
CA LEU A 965 -12.39 -5.58 -26.12
C LEU A 965 -12.35 -4.84 -24.78
N VAL A 966 -12.92 -3.64 -24.71
CA VAL A 966 -12.80 -2.75 -23.52
C VAL A 966 -14.13 -2.62 -22.78
N GLN A 967 -15.24 -2.37 -23.47
CA GLN A 967 -16.54 -2.12 -22.85
C GLN A 967 -17.17 -3.41 -22.30
N TYR A 968 -17.19 -4.49 -23.09
CA TYR A 968 -17.86 -5.74 -22.68
C TYR A 968 -17.27 -6.38 -21.42
N PRO A 969 -15.94 -6.40 -21.19
CA PRO A 969 -15.40 -6.93 -19.94
C PRO A 969 -15.76 -6.09 -18.71
N VAL A 970 -16.00 -4.79 -18.89
CA VAL A 970 -16.37 -3.86 -17.81
C VAL A 970 -17.86 -3.96 -17.48
N GLU A 971 -18.73 -3.94 -18.50
CA GLU A 971 -20.18 -3.97 -18.31
C GLU A 971 -20.73 -5.38 -18.06
N HIS A 972 -20.07 -6.42 -18.58
CA HIS A 972 -20.54 -7.81 -18.54
C HIS A 972 -19.48 -8.82 -18.06
N PRO A 973 -18.88 -8.63 -16.87
CA PRO A 973 -17.87 -9.54 -16.34
C PRO A 973 -18.42 -10.96 -16.06
N ASP A 974 -19.72 -11.07 -15.81
CA ASP A 974 -20.44 -12.32 -15.59
C ASP A 974 -20.40 -13.25 -16.82
N LYS A 975 -20.49 -12.68 -18.03
CA LYS A 975 -20.38 -13.43 -19.29
C LYS A 975 -18.99 -14.05 -19.44
N PHE A 976 -17.92 -13.30 -19.17
CA PHE A 976 -16.54 -13.80 -19.22
C PHE A 976 -16.29 -14.90 -18.19
N LEU A 977 -16.80 -14.72 -16.97
CA LEU A 977 -16.72 -15.73 -15.91
C LEU A 977 -17.45 -17.02 -16.29
N LYS A 978 -18.64 -16.91 -16.90
CA LYS A 978 -19.46 -18.04 -17.38
C LYS A 978 -18.73 -18.88 -18.42
N PHE A 979 -18.03 -18.23 -19.35
CA PHE A 979 -17.26 -18.91 -20.40
C PHE A 979 -15.82 -19.26 -19.97
N GLY A 980 -15.41 -18.89 -18.75
CA GLY A 980 -14.06 -19.15 -18.23
C GLY A 980 -12.95 -18.47 -19.03
N MET A 981 -13.28 -17.42 -19.79
CA MET A 981 -12.32 -16.67 -20.58
C MET A 981 -11.87 -15.42 -19.84
N THR A 982 -10.56 -15.17 -19.84
CA THR A 982 -10.00 -13.88 -19.40
C THR A 982 -9.98 -12.92 -20.58
N PRO A 983 -10.46 -11.67 -20.42
CA PRO A 983 -10.34 -10.66 -21.47
C PRO A 983 -8.85 -10.36 -21.78
N SER A 984 -8.57 -9.93 -23.01
CA SER A 984 -7.25 -9.44 -23.39
C SER A 984 -6.91 -8.16 -22.62
N LYS A 985 -5.66 -8.05 -22.17
CA LYS A 985 -5.23 -6.94 -21.31
C LYS A 985 -4.82 -5.70 -22.09
N GLY A 986 -4.45 -5.84 -23.36
CA GLY A 986 -4.00 -4.69 -24.12
C GLY A 986 -4.06 -4.82 -25.64
N VAL A 987 -4.11 -3.64 -26.24
CA VAL A 987 -4.30 -3.42 -27.67
C VAL A 987 -3.11 -2.62 -28.20
N LEU A 988 -2.59 -2.99 -29.36
CA LEU A 988 -1.62 -2.19 -30.11
C LEU A 988 -2.26 -1.65 -31.38
N PHE A 989 -2.42 -0.34 -31.43
CA PHE A 989 -2.73 0.41 -32.64
C PHE A 989 -1.48 0.60 -33.49
N TYR A 990 -1.57 0.17 -34.75
CA TYR A 990 -0.53 0.45 -35.73
C TYR A 990 -1.14 0.93 -37.04
N GLY A 991 -0.44 1.84 -37.71
CA GLY A 991 -0.91 2.41 -38.98
C GLY A 991 -0.17 3.69 -39.34
N PRO A 992 -0.56 4.36 -40.44
CA PRO A 992 0.05 5.61 -40.86
C PRO A 992 -0.15 6.72 -39.81
N PRO A 993 0.74 7.72 -39.77
CA PRO A 993 0.55 8.89 -38.93
C PRO A 993 -0.72 9.65 -39.33
N GLY A 994 -1.35 10.32 -38.36
CA GLY A 994 -2.51 11.19 -38.63
C GLY A 994 -3.84 10.48 -38.93
N CYS A 995 -3.97 9.18 -38.64
CA CYS A 995 -5.21 8.41 -38.89
C CYS A 995 -6.12 8.27 -37.66
N GLY A 996 -5.93 9.07 -36.61
CA GLY A 996 -6.84 9.10 -35.46
C GLY A 996 -6.58 8.07 -34.34
N LYS A 997 -5.40 7.44 -34.29
CA LYS A 997 -5.03 6.47 -33.23
C LYS A 997 -5.23 7.01 -31.81
N THR A 998 -4.73 8.22 -31.56
CA THR A 998 -4.86 8.91 -30.27
C THR A 998 -6.31 9.32 -29.98
N LEU A 999 -7.07 9.71 -31.01
CA LEU A 999 -8.49 10.07 -30.85
C LEU A 999 -9.34 8.84 -30.49
N LEU A 1000 -9.09 7.69 -31.13
CA LEU A 1000 -9.78 6.43 -30.83
C LEU A 1000 -9.57 6.00 -29.38
N ALA A 1001 -8.34 6.10 -28.87
CA ALA A 1001 -8.03 5.78 -27.47
C ALA A 1001 -8.78 6.69 -26.48
N LYS A 1002 -8.93 7.97 -26.83
CA LYS A 1002 -9.72 8.92 -26.02
C LYS A 1002 -11.22 8.63 -26.11
N ALA A 1003 -11.75 8.34 -27.28
CA ALA A 1003 -13.18 8.04 -27.44
C ALA A 1003 -13.61 6.78 -26.67
N ILE A 1004 -12.84 5.69 -26.71
CA ILE A 1004 -13.18 4.48 -25.95
C ILE A 1004 -13.12 4.72 -24.43
N ALA A 1005 -12.19 5.55 -23.95
CA ALA A 1005 -12.12 5.91 -22.54
C ALA A 1005 -13.35 6.72 -22.09
N ASN A 1006 -13.81 7.66 -22.92
CA ASN A 1006 -15.03 8.42 -22.67
C ASN A 1006 -16.28 7.53 -22.68
N GLU A 1007 -16.39 6.62 -23.66
CA GLU A 1007 -17.53 5.69 -23.77
C GLU A 1007 -17.64 4.80 -22.52
N CYS A 1008 -16.50 4.32 -22.01
CA CYS A 1008 -16.45 3.52 -20.79
C CYS A 1008 -16.53 4.36 -19.50
N GLN A 1009 -16.62 5.69 -19.60
CA GLN A 1009 -16.52 6.63 -18.47
C GLN A 1009 -15.32 6.31 -17.57
N ALA A 1010 -14.21 5.95 -18.21
CA ALA A 1010 -12.98 5.48 -17.58
C ALA A 1010 -11.91 6.58 -17.59
N ASN A 1011 -11.07 6.57 -16.58
CA ASN A 1011 -9.96 7.50 -16.48
C ASN A 1011 -8.95 7.27 -17.61
N PHE A 1012 -8.51 8.33 -18.31
CA PHE A 1012 -7.55 8.23 -19.39
C PHE A 1012 -6.17 8.76 -18.95
N ILE A 1013 -5.13 7.95 -19.15
CA ILE A 1013 -3.75 8.34 -18.85
C ILE A 1013 -2.96 8.23 -20.15
N SER A 1014 -2.61 9.39 -20.72
CA SER A 1014 -1.74 9.45 -21.89
C SER A 1014 -0.29 9.57 -21.46
N ILE A 1015 0.56 8.69 -21.97
CA ILE A 1015 2.00 8.75 -21.75
C ILE A 1015 2.69 8.84 -23.10
N LYS A 1016 3.43 9.94 -23.31
CA LYS A 1016 4.22 10.15 -24.54
C LYS A 1016 5.64 9.65 -24.36
N GLY A 1017 6.30 9.30 -25.47
CA GLY A 1017 7.69 8.86 -25.50
C GLY A 1017 8.65 9.64 -24.59
N PRO A 1018 8.80 10.97 -24.76
CA PRO A 1018 9.72 11.76 -23.93
C PRO A 1018 9.40 11.74 -22.42
N GLU A 1019 8.14 11.60 -22.03
CA GLU A 1019 7.69 11.61 -20.63
C GLU A 1019 8.14 10.34 -19.89
N LEU A 1020 8.18 9.19 -20.59
CA LEU A 1020 8.65 7.91 -20.06
C LEU A 1020 10.09 7.96 -19.53
N LEU A 1021 10.94 8.81 -20.10
CA LEU A 1021 12.32 8.97 -19.64
C LEU A 1021 12.42 9.79 -18.34
N THR A 1022 11.43 10.66 -18.10
CA THR A 1022 11.40 11.58 -16.95
C THR A 1022 10.62 11.04 -15.74
N MET A 1023 9.55 10.27 -15.99
CA MET A 1023 8.57 9.89 -14.96
C MET A 1023 8.80 8.52 -14.31
N TRP A 1024 9.55 7.60 -14.95
CA TRP A 1024 9.46 6.18 -14.60
C TRP A 1024 10.28 5.72 -13.38
N PHE A 1025 10.65 6.63 -12.48
CA PHE A 1025 11.05 6.25 -11.12
C PHE A 1025 9.80 5.92 -10.28
N GLY A 1026 9.06 4.87 -10.66
CA GLY A 1026 8.03 4.21 -9.83
C GLY A 1026 6.67 4.92 -9.64
N GLU A 1027 6.49 6.18 -10.05
CA GLU A 1027 5.27 6.95 -9.76
C GLU A 1027 4.10 6.65 -10.73
N SER A 1028 4.36 6.40 -12.02
CA SER A 1028 3.31 6.20 -13.05
C SER A 1028 2.47 4.92 -12.85
N GLU A 1029 3.06 3.88 -12.26
CA GLU A 1029 2.40 2.58 -12.00
C GLU A 1029 1.37 2.67 -10.87
N ALA A 1030 1.73 3.34 -9.78
CA ALA A 1030 0.86 3.53 -8.63
C ALA A 1030 -0.41 4.29 -9.05
N ASN A 1031 -0.23 5.35 -9.86
CA ASN A 1031 -1.31 6.21 -10.34
C ASN A 1031 -2.32 5.41 -11.20
N ALA A 1032 -1.86 4.59 -12.15
CA ALA A 1032 -2.74 3.78 -12.99
C ALA A 1032 -3.54 2.74 -12.19
N ARG A 1033 -2.93 2.11 -11.17
CA ARG A 1033 -3.61 1.13 -10.32
C ARG A 1033 -4.64 1.76 -9.39
N GLN A 1034 -4.41 2.98 -8.93
CA GLN A 1034 -5.32 3.74 -8.08
C GLN A 1034 -6.50 4.31 -8.87
N ALA A 1035 -6.27 4.70 -10.11
CA ALA A 1035 -7.28 5.26 -11.00
C ALA A 1035 -8.21 4.22 -11.68
N ALA A 1036 -8.17 2.94 -11.29
CA ALA A 1036 -9.01 1.91 -11.92
C ALA A 1036 -10.52 2.17 -11.64
N PRO A 1037 -11.43 2.08 -12.64
CA PRO A 1037 -11.19 1.67 -14.03
C PRO A 1037 -10.50 2.75 -14.88
N CYS A 1038 -9.43 2.37 -15.60
CA CYS A 1038 -8.66 3.30 -16.42
C CYS A 1038 -8.13 2.68 -17.72
N VAL A 1039 -7.90 3.56 -18.71
CA VAL A 1039 -7.24 3.28 -19.98
C VAL A 1039 -5.86 3.95 -19.96
N LEU A 1040 -4.82 3.13 -19.96
CA LEU A 1040 -3.42 3.55 -20.03
C LEU A 1040 -2.97 3.56 -21.49
N PHE A 1041 -2.76 4.75 -22.06
CA PHE A 1041 -2.42 4.95 -23.45
C PHE A 1041 -0.95 5.34 -23.62
N PHE A 1042 -0.15 4.48 -24.26
CA PHE A 1042 1.21 4.76 -24.66
C PHE A 1042 1.24 5.27 -26.10
N ASP A 1043 1.43 6.58 -26.28
CA ASP A 1043 1.57 7.18 -27.61
C ASP A 1043 3.03 7.17 -28.07
N GLU A 1044 3.23 7.10 -29.39
CA GLU A 1044 4.55 7.06 -30.03
C GLU A 1044 5.50 6.02 -29.42
N LEU A 1045 5.01 4.79 -29.23
CA LEU A 1045 5.78 3.70 -28.62
C LEU A 1045 7.06 3.36 -29.42
N ASP A 1046 7.10 3.70 -30.71
CA ASP A 1046 8.25 3.61 -31.60
C ASP A 1046 9.42 4.55 -31.25
N SER A 1047 9.18 5.61 -30.46
CA SER A 1047 10.24 6.50 -29.98
C SER A 1047 11.19 5.81 -28.98
N ILE A 1048 10.67 4.88 -28.18
CA ILE A 1048 11.40 4.19 -27.10
C ILE A 1048 11.60 2.71 -27.41
N ALA A 1049 10.56 2.02 -27.90
CA ALA A 1049 10.55 0.57 -28.06
C ALA A 1049 11.21 0.09 -29.36
N LYS A 1050 12.40 0.62 -29.69
CA LYS A 1050 13.16 0.17 -30.86
C LYS A 1050 13.76 -1.22 -30.62
N ALA A 1051 13.74 -2.07 -31.64
CA ALA A 1051 14.29 -3.42 -31.58
C ALA A 1051 15.78 -3.38 -31.16
N ARG A 1052 16.10 -4.19 -30.14
CA ARG A 1052 17.42 -4.27 -29.53
C ARG A 1052 18.47 -4.60 -30.59
N GLY A 1053 19.45 -3.72 -30.79
CA GLY A 1053 20.63 -3.98 -31.62
C GLY A 1053 20.63 -3.42 -33.05
N GLY A 1054 19.74 -2.49 -33.40
CA GLY A 1054 19.63 -1.96 -34.77
C GLY A 1054 20.81 -1.11 -35.28
N ASN A 1055 21.64 -0.51 -34.41
CA ASN A 1055 22.80 0.29 -34.84
C ASN A 1055 24.05 -0.05 -34.03
N VAL A 1056 25.15 -0.29 -34.74
CA VAL A 1056 26.49 -0.52 -34.20
C VAL A 1056 26.98 0.77 -33.54
N GLY A 1057 26.87 0.83 -32.21
CA GLY A 1057 27.46 1.86 -31.35
C GLY A 1057 26.50 2.99 -30.98
N ASP A 1058 25.74 2.83 -29.88
CA ASP A 1058 25.63 3.87 -28.84
C ASP A 1058 24.90 3.34 -27.58
N GLY A 1059 25.11 4.00 -26.43
CA GLY A 1059 24.66 3.60 -25.09
C GLY A 1059 23.14 3.58 -24.83
N GLY A 1060 22.42 2.61 -25.37
CA GLY A 1060 20.96 2.42 -25.23
C GLY A 1060 20.43 1.86 -23.88
N GLY A 1061 21.22 1.88 -22.81
CA GLY A 1061 20.85 1.18 -21.56
C GLY A 1061 19.62 1.73 -20.83
N ALA A 1062 19.25 3.00 -21.03
CA ALA A 1062 18.09 3.59 -20.34
C ALA A 1062 16.75 3.17 -20.97
N ALA A 1063 16.62 3.24 -22.30
CA ALA A 1063 15.41 2.83 -23.01
C ALA A 1063 15.13 1.33 -22.83
N ASP A 1064 16.18 0.49 -22.87
CA ASP A 1064 16.04 -0.96 -22.64
C ASP A 1064 15.55 -1.29 -21.22
N ARG A 1065 16.01 -0.54 -20.20
CA ARG A 1065 15.52 -0.68 -18.82
C ARG A 1065 14.05 -0.28 -18.69
N VAL A 1066 13.65 0.81 -19.34
CA VAL A 1066 12.26 1.28 -19.36
C VAL A 1066 11.34 0.24 -20.01
N ILE A 1067 11.73 -0.34 -21.14
CA ILE A 1067 10.95 -1.40 -21.80
C ILE A 1067 10.81 -2.63 -20.89
N ASN A 1068 11.91 -3.11 -20.30
CA ASN A 1068 11.85 -4.26 -19.40
C ASN A 1068 10.94 -3.99 -18.19
N GLN A 1069 10.94 -2.76 -17.67
CA GLN A 1069 10.03 -2.38 -16.60
C GLN A 1069 8.57 -2.39 -17.07
N ILE A 1070 8.25 -1.78 -18.22
CA ILE A 1070 6.89 -1.80 -18.79
C ILE A 1070 6.40 -3.24 -18.94
N LEU A 1071 7.25 -4.13 -19.48
CA LEU A 1071 6.91 -5.56 -19.63
C LEU A 1071 6.64 -6.24 -18.29
N THR A 1072 7.47 -5.97 -17.27
CA THR A 1072 7.30 -6.52 -15.92
C THR A 1072 6.00 -6.03 -15.29
N GLU A 1073 5.66 -4.76 -15.50
CA GLU A 1073 4.40 -4.19 -14.99
C GLU A 1073 3.17 -4.74 -15.70
N MET A 1074 3.22 -4.88 -17.03
CA MET A 1074 2.13 -5.49 -17.80
C MET A 1074 1.84 -6.94 -17.36
N ASP A 1075 2.90 -7.71 -17.10
CA ASP A 1075 2.78 -9.09 -16.62
C ASP A 1075 2.30 -9.13 -15.16
N GLY A 1076 2.77 -8.18 -14.34
CA GLY A 1076 2.42 -8.02 -12.91
C GLY A 1076 1.02 -7.44 -12.66
N MET A 1077 0.37 -6.83 -13.65
CA MET A 1077 -1.02 -6.39 -13.54
C MET A 1077 -1.97 -7.59 -13.43
N SER A 1078 -2.54 -7.77 -12.24
CA SER A 1078 -3.54 -8.81 -11.97
C SER A 1078 -4.79 -8.61 -12.83
N SER A 1079 -5.31 -9.68 -13.45
CA SER A 1079 -6.51 -9.66 -14.32
C SER A 1079 -7.82 -9.23 -13.64
N LYS A 1080 -7.81 -8.99 -12.32
CA LYS A 1080 -8.96 -8.53 -11.54
C LYS A 1080 -9.04 -7.00 -11.41
N LYS A 1081 -8.01 -6.26 -11.81
CA LYS A 1081 -8.02 -4.79 -11.80
C LYS A 1081 -8.40 -4.31 -13.20
N ASN A 1082 -9.44 -3.47 -13.31
CA ASN A 1082 -9.99 -2.94 -14.57
C ASN A 1082 -9.06 -1.90 -15.20
N VAL A 1083 -7.82 -2.27 -15.50
CA VAL A 1083 -6.82 -1.43 -16.17
C VAL A 1083 -6.58 -1.99 -17.57
N PHE A 1084 -6.87 -1.18 -18.59
CA PHE A 1084 -6.69 -1.54 -19.99
C PHE A 1084 -5.51 -0.79 -20.58
N ILE A 1085 -4.64 -1.49 -21.31
CA ILE A 1085 -3.43 -0.90 -21.88
C ILE A 1085 -3.56 -0.77 -23.40
N ILE A 1086 -3.38 0.42 -23.93
CA ILE A 1086 -3.40 0.69 -25.37
C ILE A 1086 -2.04 1.28 -25.76
N GLY A 1087 -1.33 0.64 -26.68
CA GLY A 1087 -0.15 1.20 -27.32
C GLY A 1087 -0.48 1.74 -28.70
N ALA A 1088 0.13 2.85 -29.11
CA ALA A 1088 0.07 3.34 -30.49
C ALA A 1088 1.47 3.46 -31.10
N THR A 1089 1.60 3.05 -32.35
CA THR A 1089 2.84 3.17 -33.13
C THR A 1089 2.58 3.59 -34.56
N ASN A 1090 3.47 4.42 -35.08
CA ASN A 1090 3.56 4.69 -36.52
C ASN A 1090 4.51 3.73 -37.23
N ARG A 1091 5.35 3.01 -36.49
CA ARG A 1091 6.42 2.17 -37.03
C ARG A 1091 6.41 0.79 -36.37
N PRO A 1092 5.55 -0.12 -36.83
CA PRO A 1092 5.48 -1.45 -36.24
C PRO A 1092 6.68 -2.33 -36.62
N ASP A 1093 7.45 -1.96 -37.65
CA ASP A 1093 8.67 -2.62 -38.10
C ASP A 1093 9.79 -2.61 -37.06
N ILE A 1094 9.83 -1.59 -36.20
CA ILE A 1094 10.90 -1.40 -35.21
C ILE A 1094 10.51 -1.80 -33.80
N ILE A 1095 9.29 -2.26 -33.55
CA ILE A 1095 8.83 -2.62 -32.19
C ILE A 1095 9.53 -3.88 -31.68
N ASP A 1096 9.90 -3.88 -30.39
CA ASP A 1096 10.37 -5.09 -29.70
C ASP A 1096 9.27 -6.19 -29.72
N PRO A 1097 9.51 -7.36 -30.34
CA PRO A 1097 8.55 -8.46 -30.40
C PRO A 1097 8.11 -8.99 -29.03
N ALA A 1098 8.85 -8.69 -27.95
CA ALA A 1098 8.45 -9.03 -26.59
C ALA A 1098 7.13 -8.35 -26.17
N ILE A 1099 6.82 -7.16 -26.70
CA ILE A 1099 5.58 -6.41 -26.38
C ILE A 1099 4.35 -7.11 -26.98
N LEU A 1100 4.51 -7.79 -28.11
CA LEU A 1100 3.43 -8.45 -28.87
C LEU A 1100 3.06 -9.85 -28.34
N ARG A 1101 3.67 -10.30 -27.24
CA ARG A 1101 3.42 -11.65 -26.70
C ARG A 1101 2.03 -11.75 -26.05
N PRO A 1102 1.38 -12.93 -26.11
CA PRO A 1102 0.10 -13.17 -25.44
C PRO A 1102 0.12 -12.77 -23.96
N GLY A 1103 -0.90 -12.03 -23.51
CA GLY A 1103 -0.99 -11.50 -22.14
C GLY A 1103 -0.44 -10.08 -21.96
N ARG A 1104 0.13 -9.46 -23.02
CA ARG A 1104 0.62 -8.08 -23.05
C ARG A 1104 -0.22 -7.23 -24.02
N LEU A 1105 0.36 -6.77 -25.15
CA LEU A 1105 -0.39 -6.16 -26.25
C LEU A 1105 -0.66 -7.22 -27.32
N ASP A 1106 -1.60 -8.11 -27.02
CA ASP A 1106 -1.89 -9.29 -27.84
C ASP A 1106 -2.90 -9.03 -28.96
N GLN A 1107 -3.72 -7.99 -28.83
CA GLN A 1107 -4.60 -7.53 -29.91
C GLN A 1107 -3.90 -6.47 -30.75
N LEU A 1108 -3.69 -6.76 -32.03
CA LEU A 1108 -3.07 -5.83 -32.97
C LEU A 1108 -4.15 -5.29 -33.91
N ILE A 1109 -4.50 -4.01 -33.76
CA ILE A 1109 -5.52 -3.36 -34.56
C ILE A 1109 -4.84 -2.47 -35.59
N TYR A 1110 -5.10 -2.75 -36.87
CA TYR A 1110 -4.61 -1.95 -37.99
C TYR A 1110 -5.55 -0.77 -38.23
N ILE A 1111 -5.00 0.44 -38.23
CA ILE A 1111 -5.74 1.66 -38.54
C ILE A 1111 -5.28 2.16 -39.93
N PRO A 1112 -6.09 1.95 -40.99
CA PRO A 1112 -5.74 2.34 -42.35
C PRO A 1112 -5.95 3.84 -42.60
N LEU A 1113 -5.56 4.28 -43.80
CA LEU A 1113 -5.98 5.59 -44.32
C LEU A 1113 -7.50 5.59 -44.58
N PRO A 1114 -8.18 6.74 -44.44
CA PRO A 1114 -9.62 6.82 -44.62
C PRO A 1114 -10.04 6.62 -46.08
N ASP A 1115 -11.05 5.77 -46.28
CA ASP A 1115 -11.76 5.63 -47.56
C ASP A 1115 -12.64 6.85 -47.85
N GLU A 1116 -13.22 6.93 -49.05
CA GLU A 1116 -14.04 8.09 -49.45
C GLU A 1116 -15.18 8.37 -48.46
N LYS A 1117 -15.86 7.31 -47.98
CA LYS A 1117 -16.93 7.44 -46.97
C LYS A 1117 -16.39 7.97 -45.65
N SER A 1118 -15.27 7.42 -45.16
CA SER A 1118 -14.63 7.92 -43.93
C SER A 1118 -14.17 9.36 -44.08
N ARG A 1119 -13.63 9.77 -45.25
CA ARG A 1119 -13.21 11.17 -45.48
C ARG A 1119 -14.38 12.14 -45.39
N ILE A 1120 -15.55 11.80 -45.95
CA ILE A 1120 -16.77 12.60 -45.81
C ILE A 1120 -17.12 12.75 -44.33
N SER A 1121 -17.13 11.64 -43.58
CA SER A 1121 -17.44 11.65 -42.14
C SER A 1121 -16.42 12.46 -41.34
N ILE A 1122 -15.13 12.38 -41.65
CA ILE A 1122 -14.06 13.16 -40.99
C ILE A 1122 -14.25 14.66 -41.25
N LEU A 1123 -14.53 15.05 -42.49
CA LEU A 1123 -14.80 16.45 -42.84
C LEU A 1123 -16.02 16.99 -42.08
N LYS A 1124 -17.11 16.20 -42.02
CA LYS A 1124 -18.31 16.54 -41.25
C LYS A 1124 -18.02 16.69 -39.75
N ALA A 1125 -17.27 15.76 -39.17
CA ALA A 1125 -16.90 15.81 -37.75
C ALA A 1125 -16.06 17.05 -37.42
N ASN A 1126 -15.04 17.35 -38.23
CA ASN A 1126 -14.17 18.51 -38.06
C ASN A 1126 -14.92 19.85 -38.20
N LEU A 1127 -15.83 19.94 -39.17
CA LEU A 1127 -16.56 21.17 -39.49
C LEU A 1127 -17.83 21.36 -38.65
N ARG A 1128 -18.23 20.39 -37.83
CA ARG A 1128 -19.44 20.45 -36.98
C ARG A 1128 -19.51 21.70 -36.10
N LYS A 1129 -18.37 22.19 -35.63
CA LYS A 1129 -18.25 23.37 -34.75
C LYS A 1129 -18.04 24.68 -35.51
N SER A 1130 -17.85 24.63 -36.83
CA SER A 1130 -17.54 25.80 -37.66
C SER A 1130 -18.73 26.16 -38.57
N PRO A 1131 -19.09 27.44 -38.72
CA PRO A 1131 -20.13 27.84 -39.66
C PRO A 1131 -19.63 27.68 -41.10
N ILE A 1132 -20.29 26.82 -41.87
CA ILE A 1132 -19.97 26.51 -43.27
C ILE A 1132 -21.13 26.89 -44.17
N SER A 1133 -20.79 27.49 -45.32
CA SER A 1133 -21.78 27.87 -46.31
C SER A 1133 -22.35 26.65 -47.03
N GLN A 1134 -23.64 26.71 -47.39
CA GLN A 1134 -24.34 25.65 -48.12
C GLN A 1134 -23.72 25.37 -49.50
N ASP A 1135 -22.93 26.29 -50.03
CA ASP A 1135 -22.22 26.17 -51.32
C ASP A 1135 -21.02 25.20 -51.27
N VAL A 1136 -20.62 24.72 -50.08
CA VAL A 1136 -19.48 23.81 -49.91
C VAL A 1136 -19.90 22.35 -50.04
N ASP A 1137 -19.48 21.70 -51.12
CA ASP A 1137 -19.70 20.27 -51.36
C ASP A 1137 -18.60 19.40 -50.72
N LEU A 1138 -18.94 18.73 -49.62
CA LEU A 1138 -18.04 17.82 -48.88
C LEU A 1138 -17.76 16.52 -49.63
N ASP A 1139 -18.71 16.03 -50.43
CA ASP A 1139 -18.54 14.80 -51.23
C ASP A 1139 -17.50 15.02 -52.33
N PHE A 1140 -17.51 16.21 -52.96
CA PHE A 1140 -16.49 16.59 -53.92
C PHE A 1140 -15.09 16.70 -53.28
N LEU A 1141 -14.98 17.35 -52.11
CA LEU A 1141 -13.72 17.46 -51.38
C LEU A 1141 -13.14 16.09 -51.00
N ALA A 1142 -13.99 15.14 -50.58
CA ALA A 1142 -13.59 13.78 -50.25
C ALA A 1142 -13.03 13.01 -51.47
N LYS A 1143 -13.59 13.22 -52.66
CA LYS A 1143 -13.08 12.60 -53.91
C LYS A 1143 -11.72 13.14 -54.31
N MET A 1144 -11.49 14.44 -54.14
CA MET A 1144 -10.22 15.08 -54.51
C MET A 1144 -9.08 14.77 -53.53
N THR A 1145 -9.39 14.42 -52.28
CA THR A 1145 -8.42 14.16 -51.20
C THR A 1145 -8.03 12.68 -51.09
N ASN A 1146 -7.90 11.96 -52.21
CA ASN A 1146 -7.50 10.56 -52.17
C ASN A 1146 -6.07 10.38 -51.62
N GLY A 1147 -5.90 9.46 -50.68
CA GLY A 1147 -4.63 9.18 -50.01
C GLY A 1147 -4.26 10.17 -48.88
N PHE A 1148 -5.15 11.11 -48.55
CA PHE A 1148 -4.96 12.01 -47.41
C PHE A 1148 -5.28 11.30 -46.10
N SER A 1149 -4.51 11.58 -45.06
CA SER A 1149 -4.81 11.13 -43.70
C SER A 1149 -5.88 12.00 -43.04
N GLY A 1150 -6.43 11.56 -41.91
CA GLY A 1150 -7.39 12.35 -41.14
C GLY A 1150 -6.81 13.71 -40.71
N ALA A 1151 -5.54 13.73 -40.29
CA ALA A 1151 -4.82 14.96 -39.96
C ALA A 1151 -4.65 15.89 -41.16
N ASP A 1152 -4.40 15.35 -42.36
CA ASP A 1152 -4.30 16.17 -43.58
C ASP A 1152 -5.65 16.82 -43.93
N LEU A 1153 -6.77 16.11 -43.70
CA LEU A 1153 -8.12 16.68 -43.86
C LEU A 1153 -8.42 17.77 -42.82
N THR A 1154 -8.00 17.56 -41.57
CA THR A 1154 -8.09 18.58 -40.52
C THR A 1154 -7.27 19.81 -40.88
N GLU A 1155 -6.07 19.65 -41.43
CA GLU A 1155 -5.23 20.77 -41.89
C GLU A 1155 -5.92 21.57 -43.02
N ILE A 1156 -6.58 20.90 -43.97
CA ILE A 1156 -7.37 21.59 -45.01
C ILE A 1156 -8.49 22.42 -44.38
N CYS A 1157 -9.24 21.83 -43.43
CA CYS A 1157 -10.33 22.53 -42.73
C CYS A 1157 -9.80 23.73 -41.95
N GLN A 1158 -8.76 23.54 -41.13
CA GLN A 1158 -8.15 24.62 -40.34
C GLN A 1158 -7.60 25.73 -41.21
N ARG A 1159 -6.99 25.39 -42.35
CA ARG A 1159 -6.47 26.37 -43.29
C ARG A 1159 -7.59 27.17 -43.96
N ALA A 1160 -8.69 26.52 -44.35
CA ALA A 1160 -9.87 27.21 -44.86
C ALA A 1160 -10.47 28.16 -43.79
N CYS A 1161 -10.60 27.70 -42.53
CA CYS A 1161 -11.02 28.55 -41.42
C CYS A 1161 -10.09 29.76 -41.24
N LYS A 1162 -8.76 29.54 -41.29
CA LYS A 1162 -7.76 30.61 -41.13
C LYS A 1162 -7.83 31.65 -42.24
N LEU A 1163 -8.16 31.25 -43.47
CA LEU A 1163 -8.40 32.17 -44.58
C LEU A 1163 -9.68 32.98 -44.36
N ALA A 1164 -10.77 32.35 -43.92
CA ALA A 1164 -12.01 33.04 -43.58
C ALA A 1164 -11.81 34.06 -42.44
N ILE A 1165 -11.09 33.67 -41.37
CA ILE A 1165 -10.74 34.57 -40.25
C ILE A 1165 -9.88 35.75 -40.75
N ARG A 1166 -8.90 35.48 -41.62
CA ARG A 1166 -8.09 36.55 -42.22
C ARG A 1166 -8.95 37.52 -43.01
N GLU A 1167 -9.89 37.04 -43.82
CA GLU A 1167 -10.80 37.89 -44.58
C GLU A 1167 -11.70 38.73 -43.65
N SER A 1168 -12.29 38.11 -42.62
CA SER A 1168 -13.12 38.81 -41.63
C SER A 1168 -12.32 39.94 -40.94
N ILE A 1169 -11.14 39.65 -40.39
CA ILE A 1169 -10.28 40.66 -39.74
C ILE A 1169 -9.85 41.77 -40.73
N GLU A 1170 -9.48 41.43 -41.96
CA GLU A 1170 -9.09 42.43 -42.97
C GLU A 1170 -10.27 43.34 -43.35
N SER A 1171 -11.48 42.79 -43.39
CA SER A 1171 -12.70 43.55 -43.67
C SER A 1171 -13.11 44.45 -42.51
N GLU A 1172 -12.98 44.00 -41.26
CA GLU A 1172 -13.18 44.85 -40.07
C GLU A 1172 -12.19 46.01 -40.04
N ILE A 1173 -10.90 45.76 -40.29
CA ILE A 1173 -9.87 46.81 -40.35
C ILE A 1173 -10.20 47.82 -41.46
N ARG A 1174 -10.69 47.36 -42.61
CA ARG A 1174 -11.11 48.23 -43.72
C ARG A 1174 -12.30 49.09 -43.31
N ARG A 1175 -13.33 48.50 -42.69
CA ARG A 1175 -14.52 49.19 -42.19
C ARG A 1175 -14.15 50.24 -41.14
N GLU A 1176 -13.25 49.91 -40.21
CA GLU A 1176 -12.77 50.84 -39.19
C GLU A 1176 -11.98 52.01 -39.79
N ARG A 1177 -11.14 51.75 -40.82
CA ARG A 1177 -10.46 52.82 -41.57
C ARG A 1177 -11.43 53.73 -42.31
N GLU A 1178 -12.46 53.16 -42.94
CA GLU A 1178 -13.53 53.91 -43.62
C GLU A 1178 -14.34 54.75 -42.62
N ARG A 1179 -14.63 54.21 -41.42
CA ARG A 1179 -15.26 54.92 -40.30
C ARG A 1179 -14.42 56.11 -39.83
N GLN A 1180 -13.10 55.94 -39.73
CA GLN A 1180 -12.17 57.01 -39.38
C GLN A 1180 -12.06 58.10 -40.46
N THR A 1181 -12.23 57.74 -41.74
CA THR A 1181 -12.16 58.71 -42.85
C THR A 1181 -13.49 59.42 -43.12
N ASN A 1182 -14.64 58.83 -42.76
CA ASN A 1182 -15.95 59.39 -43.06
C ASN A 1182 -16.96 59.17 -41.90
N PRO A 1183 -16.93 60.00 -40.83
CA PRO A 1183 -17.75 59.81 -39.63
C PRO A 1183 -19.26 60.09 -39.80
N SER A 1184 -19.73 60.34 -41.04
CA SER A 1184 -21.13 60.65 -41.36
C SER A 1184 -21.85 59.56 -42.18
N ALA A 1185 -21.15 58.48 -42.54
CA ALA A 1185 -21.80 57.31 -43.15
C ALA A 1185 -22.57 56.55 -42.07
N MET A 1186 -23.88 56.36 -42.28
CA MET A 1186 -24.84 55.74 -41.37
C MET A 1186 -24.36 54.41 -40.77
N GLU A 1187 -24.72 54.20 -39.50
CA GLU A 1187 -24.75 52.90 -38.82
C GLU A 1187 -25.68 51.95 -39.58
N VAL A 1188 -25.13 51.16 -40.49
CA VAL A 1188 -25.81 49.96 -41.00
C VAL A 1188 -25.34 48.79 -40.13
N GLU A 1189 -26.29 47.91 -39.80
CA GLU A 1189 -26.25 46.84 -38.78
C GLU A 1189 -24.90 46.10 -38.64
N GLU A 1190 -24.59 45.71 -37.40
CA GLU A 1190 -23.43 44.90 -36.96
C GLU A 1190 -23.44 43.46 -37.53
N ASP A 1191 -23.59 43.31 -38.84
CA ASP A 1191 -23.44 42.01 -39.48
C ASP A 1191 -21.96 41.74 -39.73
N ASP A 1192 -21.47 40.59 -39.23
CA ASP A 1192 -20.15 40.07 -39.56
C ASP A 1192 -20.04 39.93 -41.09
N PRO A 1193 -19.10 40.61 -41.75
CA PRO A 1193 -18.96 40.60 -43.20
C PRO A 1193 -18.64 39.22 -43.80
N VAL A 1194 -18.10 38.28 -42.99
CA VAL A 1194 -17.82 36.90 -43.42
C VAL A 1194 -18.31 35.91 -42.34
N PRO A 1195 -19.62 35.68 -42.21
CA PRO A 1195 -20.18 34.88 -41.13
C PRO A 1195 -19.96 33.37 -41.33
N GLU A 1196 -19.61 32.95 -42.55
CA GLU A 1196 -19.51 31.54 -42.95
C GLU A 1196 -18.26 31.27 -43.80
N ILE A 1197 -17.72 30.06 -43.66
CA ILE A 1197 -16.62 29.58 -44.50
C ILE A 1197 -17.19 29.18 -45.87
N ARG A 1198 -16.72 29.87 -46.91
CA ARG A 1198 -17.09 29.67 -48.31
C ARG A 1198 -16.20 28.68 -49.07
N LYS A 1199 -16.64 28.31 -50.27
CA LYS A 1199 -15.99 27.34 -51.17
C LYS A 1199 -14.61 27.80 -51.67
N ASP A 1200 -14.45 29.08 -51.96
CA ASP A 1200 -13.18 29.70 -52.36
C ASP A 1200 -12.07 29.53 -51.30
N HIS A 1201 -12.41 29.62 -50.01
CA HIS A 1201 -11.45 29.32 -48.93
C HIS A 1201 -10.95 27.88 -48.99
N PHE A 1202 -11.83 26.91 -49.28
CA PHE A 1202 -11.46 25.51 -49.44
C PHE A 1202 -10.65 25.29 -50.72
N GLU A 1203 -10.98 25.95 -51.83
CA GLU A 1203 -10.21 25.87 -53.07
C GLU A 1203 -8.78 26.40 -52.87
N GLU A 1204 -8.62 27.53 -52.18
CA GLU A 1204 -7.32 28.10 -51.87
C GLU A 1204 -6.55 27.25 -50.85
N ALA A 1205 -7.23 26.70 -49.84
CA ALA A 1205 -6.62 25.74 -48.91
C ALA A 1205 -6.12 24.48 -49.64
N MET A 1206 -6.89 23.96 -50.59
CA MET A 1206 -6.57 22.77 -51.37
C MET A 1206 -5.34 22.96 -52.26
N ARG A 1207 -5.08 24.18 -52.77
CA ARG A 1207 -3.85 24.47 -53.55
C ARG A 1207 -2.57 24.23 -52.77
N PHE A 1208 -2.60 24.38 -51.45
CA PHE A 1208 -1.46 24.17 -50.57
C PHE A 1208 -1.53 22.86 -49.79
N ALA A 1209 -2.56 22.04 -50.05
CA ALA A 1209 -2.73 20.77 -49.37
C ALA A 1209 -1.63 19.79 -49.82
N ARG A 1210 -0.98 19.17 -48.83
CA ARG A 1210 0.09 18.19 -49.08
C ARG A 1210 -0.29 16.87 -48.42
N ARG A 1211 -0.07 15.78 -49.15
CA ARG A 1211 -0.24 14.43 -48.63
C ARG A 1211 0.95 14.05 -47.74
N SER A 1212 0.67 13.67 -46.49
CA SER A 1212 1.71 13.33 -45.52
C SER A 1212 2.26 11.90 -45.69
N VAL A 1213 1.44 10.96 -46.19
CA VAL A 1213 1.81 9.55 -46.34
C VAL A 1213 2.09 9.21 -47.81
N SER A 1214 3.22 8.55 -48.08
CA SER A 1214 3.58 8.13 -49.43
C SER A 1214 2.97 6.76 -49.78
N ASP A 1215 2.71 6.50 -51.07
CA ASP A 1215 2.16 5.20 -51.51
C ASP A 1215 3.11 4.02 -51.20
N ASN A 1216 4.41 4.29 -51.13
CA ASN A 1216 5.40 3.28 -50.74
C ASN A 1216 5.26 2.89 -49.28
N ASP A 1217 4.91 3.83 -48.40
CA ASP A 1217 4.73 3.55 -46.97
C ASP A 1217 3.40 2.85 -46.71
N ILE A 1218 2.34 3.19 -47.45
CA ILE A 1218 1.05 2.47 -47.40
C ILE A 1218 1.27 0.98 -47.66
N ARG A 1219 2.01 0.65 -48.72
CA ARG A 1219 2.34 -0.75 -49.07
C ARG A 1219 3.10 -1.45 -47.95
N LYS A 1220 3.99 -0.77 -47.22
CA LYS A 1220 4.69 -1.37 -46.07
C LYS A 1220 3.72 -1.72 -44.95
N TYR A 1221 2.77 -0.84 -44.64
CA TYR A 1221 1.74 -1.12 -43.63
C TYR A 1221 0.83 -2.28 -44.03
N GLU A 1222 0.39 -2.32 -45.29
CA GLU A 1222 -0.44 -3.41 -45.81
C GLU A 1222 0.32 -4.74 -45.83
N MET A 1223 1.57 -4.76 -46.28
CA MET A 1223 2.42 -5.95 -46.24
C MET A 1223 2.62 -6.44 -44.80
N PHE A 1224 2.83 -5.53 -43.85
CA PHE A 1224 2.96 -5.87 -42.45
C PHE A 1224 1.67 -6.47 -41.88
N ALA A 1225 0.51 -5.88 -42.18
CA ALA A 1225 -0.81 -6.39 -41.79
C ALA A 1225 -1.07 -7.79 -42.35
N GLN A 1226 -0.74 -8.04 -43.64
CA GLN A 1226 -0.87 -9.34 -44.27
C GLN A 1226 0.09 -10.39 -43.66
N THR A 1227 1.33 -10.00 -43.38
CA THR A 1227 2.35 -10.89 -42.79
C THR A 1227 1.95 -11.32 -41.37
N LEU A 1228 1.35 -10.42 -40.58
CA LEU A 1228 0.82 -10.73 -39.25
C LEU A 1228 -0.36 -11.70 -39.28
N GLN A 1229 -1.25 -11.58 -40.26
CA GLN A 1229 -2.34 -12.54 -40.45
C GLN A 1229 -1.80 -13.93 -40.84
N GLN A 1230 -0.73 -13.99 -41.63
CA GLN A 1230 -0.06 -15.24 -42.02
C GLN A 1230 0.74 -15.88 -40.88
N SER A 1231 1.40 -15.10 -40.02
CA SER A 1231 2.15 -15.62 -38.87
C SER A 1231 1.25 -16.20 -37.77
N ARG A 1232 -0.04 -15.83 -37.74
CA ARG A 1232 -1.09 -16.44 -36.91
C ARG A 1232 -1.68 -17.72 -37.52
N GLY A 1233 -1.36 -18.05 -38.78
CA GLY A 1233 -1.92 -19.19 -39.51
C GLY A 1233 -1.05 -20.44 -39.48
N PHE A 1234 -1.13 -21.25 -38.43
CA PHE A 1234 -0.83 -22.68 -38.54
C PHE A 1234 -2.01 -23.39 -39.22
N GLY A 1235 -1.91 -23.59 -40.53
CA GLY A 1235 -2.74 -24.52 -41.30
C GLY A 1235 -4.20 -24.12 -41.49
N SER A 1236 -4.69 -24.24 -42.72
CA SER A 1236 -6.12 -24.34 -43.02
C SER A 1236 -6.70 -25.55 -42.27
N PHE A 1237 -7.19 -25.32 -41.05
CA PHE A 1237 -7.91 -26.32 -40.27
C PHE A 1237 -9.41 -26.08 -40.47
N ARG A 1238 -10.02 -26.83 -41.40
CA ARG A 1238 -11.47 -26.98 -41.49
C ARG A 1238 -11.88 -28.21 -40.70
N PHE A 1239 -12.92 -28.10 -39.88
CA PHE A 1239 -13.55 -29.25 -39.23
C PHE A 1239 -14.02 -30.27 -40.27
N PRO A 1240 -13.78 -31.59 -40.08
CA PRO A 1240 -14.46 -32.61 -40.87
C PRO A 1240 -15.92 -32.65 -40.41
N SER A 1241 -16.85 -32.30 -41.30
CA SER A 1241 -18.27 -32.53 -41.06
C SER A 1241 -18.54 -34.03 -41.02
N SER A 1242 -18.92 -34.55 -39.85
CA SER A 1242 -19.28 -35.95 -39.65
C SER A 1242 -20.73 -36.23 -40.05
N THR A 1243 -20.86 -36.88 -41.22
CA THR A 1243 -21.69 -38.06 -41.53
C THR A 1243 -23.22 -38.07 -41.33
N ALA A 1244 -23.92 -38.31 -42.45
CA ALA A 1244 -24.99 -39.32 -42.61
C ALA A 1244 -25.06 -39.67 -44.11
N GLY A 1245 -25.11 -40.91 -44.62
CA GLY A 1245 -25.00 -42.26 -44.11
C GLY A 1245 -25.03 -43.22 -45.31
N ALA A 1246 -24.37 -44.37 -45.18
CA ALA A 1246 -24.57 -45.63 -45.90
C ALA A 1246 -24.38 -45.72 -47.44
N SER A 1247 -23.40 -46.57 -47.79
CA SER A 1247 -23.41 -47.65 -48.79
C SER A 1247 -22.27 -47.58 -49.83
N GLY A 1248 -21.37 -48.57 -49.79
CA GLY A 1248 -20.51 -48.91 -50.92
C GLY A 1248 -21.28 -49.73 -51.96
N PRO A 1249 -20.68 -50.20 -53.08
CA PRO A 1249 -19.24 -50.31 -53.36
C PRO A 1249 -18.77 -49.91 -54.79
N SER A 1250 -17.45 -50.02 -54.99
CA SER A 1250 -16.74 -50.47 -56.22
C SER A 1250 -16.37 -49.49 -57.35
N HIS A 1251 -15.06 -49.51 -57.64
CA HIS A 1251 -14.36 -49.45 -58.93
C HIS A 1251 -14.75 -48.46 -60.06
N GLY A 1252 -13.75 -47.67 -60.46
CA GLY A 1252 -13.29 -47.65 -61.87
C GLY A 1252 -13.35 -46.31 -62.61
N THR A 1253 -12.21 -45.92 -63.20
CA THR A 1253 -12.03 -45.13 -64.45
C THR A 1253 -12.65 -43.72 -64.52
N GLY A 1254 -11.91 -42.63 -64.73
CA GLY A 1254 -11.11 -42.32 -65.93
C GLY A 1254 -11.93 -41.45 -66.89
N GLY A 1255 -11.50 -40.20 -67.16
CA GLY A 1255 -11.91 -39.44 -68.34
C GLY A 1255 -12.59 -38.07 -68.12
N THR A 1256 -11.83 -37.00 -68.41
CA THR A 1256 -12.17 -35.85 -69.28
C THR A 1256 -13.59 -35.24 -69.28
N GLY A 1257 -13.65 -33.91 -69.15
CA GLY A 1257 -14.53 -33.09 -70.00
C GLY A 1257 -15.27 -31.92 -69.32
N SER A 1258 -14.91 -30.70 -69.76
CA SER A 1258 -15.78 -29.52 -70.01
C SER A 1258 -16.66 -28.94 -68.90
N GLY A 1259 -16.48 -27.64 -68.64
CA GLY A 1259 -17.44 -26.79 -67.91
C GLY A 1259 -18.79 -26.62 -68.61
N PRO A 1260 -19.79 -26.01 -67.95
CA PRO A 1260 -20.18 -24.62 -68.28
C PRO A 1260 -20.66 -23.81 -67.04
N VAL A 1261 -20.42 -22.49 -67.00
CA VAL A 1261 -21.32 -21.34 -67.29
C VAL A 1261 -22.35 -21.04 -66.19
N PHE A 1262 -22.34 -19.76 -65.79
CA PHE A 1262 -23.25 -18.98 -64.95
C PHE A 1262 -24.75 -19.19 -65.23
N ASN A 1263 -25.58 -19.04 -64.19
CA ASN A 1263 -26.71 -18.11 -64.19
C ASN A 1263 -27.19 -17.79 -62.77
N GLU A 1264 -27.52 -16.52 -62.59
CA GLU A 1264 -28.16 -15.86 -61.45
C GLU A 1264 -29.60 -16.39 -61.24
N ASP A 1265 -30.05 -16.46 -59.98
CA ASP A 1265 -31.11 -15.58 -59.46
C ASP A 1265 -31.61 -16.04 -58.07
N ASN A 1266 -31.73 -15.04 -57.20
CA ASN A 1266 -32.77 -14.81 -56.20
C ASN A 1266 -32.93 -15.65 -54.92
N ASP A 1267 -32.82 -14.88 -53.84
CA ASP A 1267 -33.76 -14.72 -52.72
C ASP A 1267 -33.50 -15.45 -51.39
N ASP A 1268 -33.53 -14.57 -50.37
CA ASP A 1268 -33.95 -14.73 -48.98
C ASP A 1268 -32.97 -15.26 -47.92
N ASP A 1269 -32.36 -14.27 -47.27
CA ASP A 1269 -32.33 -14.05 -45.82
C ASP A 1269 -32.84 -15.17 -44.91
N LEU A 1270 -31.92 -15.70 -44.09
CA LEU A 1270 -32.22 -15.97 -42.69
C LEU A 1270 -30.93 -15.87 -41.84
N TYR A 1271 -30.83 -14.75 -41.12
CA TYR A 1271 -29.86 -14.41 -40.06
C TYR A 1271 -28.38 -14.20 -40.45
N ALA A 1272 -28.01 -12.93 -40.61
CA ALA A 1272 -26.90 -12.29 -39.89
C ALA A 1272 -27.12 -10.79 -39.79
#